data_AF-A0A077R602-F1
#
_entry.id   AF-A0A077R602-F1
#
_cell.length_a   1.000
_cell.length_b   1.000
_cell.length_c   1.000
_cell.angle_alpha   90.00
_cell.angle_beta   90.00
_cell.angle_gamma   90.00
#
_symmetry.space_group_name_H-M   'P 1'
#
loop_
_entity.id
_entity.type
_entity.pdbx_description
1 polymer ?
#
loop_
_entity_poly.entity_id
_entity_poly.type
_entity_poly.pdbx_seq_one_letter_code
_entity_poly.pdbx_strand_id
1 'polypeptide(L)'
;MLADLRVLHVPSSDTNVLPPVILQLGADRYLFNVGEGTSRSSTQRRANLSRVSNIFVSRVGWEAIGGLPGVLMSMADGQRPAESLHGPDGLRYALATMRTYAKRDIMKLNINEISTHAEPRTNDSKKAISAASADSEADAAPIFSDDNLAIYAVTLLPANASQRASKKPRLDNKRTAAPSAATIEKIDQLWRKPYFNPSGLQGEDAQAWIQLVSDNIFNDSLLRKRQQQPVSNASGSNETIPSIEGVEMKDNDTLQPPSSSHSPAHSPWRPPLSPAFVTRLLPPPQKDTRNLSADRSDPAEGGQAPVLAYICEAHPQRGKFDPVKATEAGVPPGPSFAVLTKGQDIALKRPVSWSTMQADERKKWIQSQRNGQRGGGNKPKPNEKQKGKSTGHDVADSTPAAWNDLEEVLIKSIDVMGPSRAGAVVFHIYLPSIAYVDELLSDSVADSFLPYISAANRGLSREQSRTPHAIVHAVPLNVLQDARYQKWMRQFGPDCNHIIANYDVCANKLMFPSSATISLRLSKLDDVMFKVPQYQLMPRVTLAGLSGGTANGKGNAGESPLKLVAAEADQVVQLHPRGEPTRYNSGAPEFDWPVQSQEADKFAAFETEVVEDSEQQTQQLAKAKVKNTANSNAKPKKLGSAANTAEEARTDDIGAARNTRLREARKQAWSEYLDVVKTIKSNAAAPSSGVAPEQDILVTTLGTGSAAPSKYRNVISTLIQTPSSGNILLDAGESTYGLLRRKFGCRRDGTASESGSLIGQDVDDILREMRVLFISHIHADHHIGLIRLLLERRKLHPRPDKPLYLVGTGFVHNYLQEYERIEKVGLDEDIILVLNDHLDHRTGVDPNPTFCASEKLVTVAANGSGRVERVRREHLSHVESIKSLTGLSAIHTALVVHRGSHCYGLVIRHATEDWSVTYSGDTRPAPELIAAGRDCTLLIHEATLEDSELEMAIGKGHSTFGEAIRVGHEMGAKNILLTHFSQRYPKMARSSLFALNEGEKGGGNVPIALAFDLVTYPLSRFGKIRGYTPAMEALFAADMEGDEDAQSFLGGMLVKGSGTGADDQASASGKVGGQEQKGKKQSSTGKNAKGSAVVAAASTLGVVATSNDEIMGGKVNPKSAKADIKRPNAEREKKGVGATMERYVRKGMKPLEWRYVGLRLCSPAGGSDLHTTILPTFVVELVQSAQNATLGNVGGAFNVDVLSTHPCAFPTTITSDGKQGWDAVLRVEVRHAQDLVTCLSILPAPVVQGISMRIKVVGPTTAIQSLQNLLV
;
A
#
# COMPACT_ATOMS: atom_id res chain seq x y z
N MET A 1 15.07 -22.24 19.04
CA MET A 1 15.04 -21.50 17.76
C MET A 1 15.44 -20.04 18.04
N LEU A 2 15.60 -19.18 17.03
CA LEU A 2 15.42 -17.74 17.27
C LEU A 2 13.96 -17.52 17.63
N ALA A 3 13.70 -16.76 18.69
CA ALA A 3 12.36 -16.39 19.12
C ALA A 3 12.45 -15.02 19.79
N ASP A 4 11.88 -13.99 19.17
CA ASP A 4 11.95 -12.62 19.67
C ASP A 4 10.70 -11.79 19.34
N LEU A 5 10.56 -10.69 20.07
CA LEU A 5 9.46 -9.74 19.97
C LEU A 5 10.03 -8.35 19.65
N ARG A 6 9.76 -7.82 18.45
CA ARG A 6 10.25 -6.52 17.95
C ARG A 6 9.15 -5.47 17.89
N VAL A 7 9.33 -4.35 18.57
CA VAL A 7 8.50 -3.15 18.41
C VAL A 7 9.05 -2.34 17.23
N LEU A 8 8.30 -2.22 16.13
CA LEU A 8 8.80 -1.62 14.89
C LEU A 8 8.78 -0.08 14.92
N HIS A 9 7.72 0.51 15.48
CA HIS A 9 7.68 1.92 15.89
C HIS A 9 6.80 2.10 17.12
N VAL A 10 6.84 3.28 17.72
CA VAL A 10 6.10 3.63 18.95
C VAL A 10 5.24 4.87 18.75
N PRO A 11 4.25 5.15 19.63
CA PRO A 11 3.50 6.40 19.62
C PRO A 11 4.44 7.62 19.63
N SER A 12 4.37 8.47 18.60
CA SER A 12 5.24 9.65 18.43
C SER A 12 4.52 10.78 17.67
N SER A 13 5.19 11.93 17.46
CA SER A 13 4.68 12.98 16.56
C SER A 13 4.47 12.45 15.14
N ASP A 14 5.38 11.61 14.61
CA ASP A 14 5.27 11.04 13.25
C ASP A 14 4.18 9.95 13.18
N THR A 15 4.09 9.15 14.23
CA THR A 15 3.33 7.88 14.29
C THR A 15 2.42 7.89 15.52
N ASN A 16 1.41 8.75 15.52
CA ASN A 16 0.44 8.83 16.62
C ASN A 16 -0.65 7.74 16.47
N VAL A 17 -0.24 6.47 16.58
CA VAL A 17 -1.05 5.27 16.30
C VAL A 17 -0.62 4.10 17.20
N LEU A 18 -1.31 2.96 17.15
CA LEU A 18 -0.91 1.77 17.91
C LEU A 18 0.41 1.19 17.35
N PRO A 19 1.32 0.70 18.22
CA PRO A 19 2.61 0.18 17.80
C PRO A 19 2.45 -1.09 16.95
N PRO A 20 3.03 -1.16 15.74
CA PRO A 20 3.17 -2.42 15.02
C PRO A 20 4.24 -3.27 15.71
N VAL A 21 3.84 -4.45 16.21
CA VAL A 21 4.72 -5.38 16.93
C VAL A 21 4.87 -6.68 16.13
N ILE A 22 6.11 -7.10 15.89
CA ILE A 22 6.43 -8.34 15.19
C ILE A 22 6.87 -9.38 16.22
N LEU A 23 6.11 -10.47 16.36
CA LEU A 23 6.56 -11.68 17.01
C LEU A 23 7.23 -12.57 15.95
N GLN A 24 8.49 -12.96 16.13
CA GLN A 24 9.18 -13.91 15.26
C GLN A 24 9.42 -15.23 16.00
N LEU A 25 9.08 -16.34 15.36
CA LEU A 25 9.42 -17.69 15.81
C LEU A 25 10.09 -18.45 14.65
N GLY A 26 11.38 -18.76 14.81
CA GLY A 26 12.17 -19.38 13.75
C GLY A 26 12.29 -18.47 12.52
N ALA A 27 11.60 -18.84 11.44
CA ALA A 27 11.54 -18.06 10.20
C ALA A 27 10.25 -17.24 10.04
N ASP A 28 9.19 -17.61 10.78
CA ASP A 28 7.83 -17.09 10.65
C ASP A 28 7.63 -15.83 11.48
N ARG A 29 6.76 -14.93 10.99
CA ARG A 29 6.46 -13.65 11.63
C ARG A 29 4.96 -13.41 11.73
N TYR A 30 4.55 -12.91 12.89
CA TYR A 30 3.17 -12.53 13.21
C TYR A 30 3.17 -11.04 13.54
N LEU A 31 2.33 -10.26 12.85
CA LEU A 31 2.29 -8.80 12.99
C LEU A 31 1.04 -8.37 13.77
N PHE A 32 1.22 -7.67 14.89
CA PHE A 32 0.16 -7.13 15.71
C PHE A 32 0.00 -5.63 15.47
N ASN A 33 -1.18 -5.23 15.01
CA ASN A 33 -1.56 -3.88 14.56
C ASN A 33 -0.75 -3.32 13.37
N VAL A 34 -1.40 -2.44 12.59
CA VAL A 34 -0.85 -1.83 11.36
C VAL A 34 -1.29 -0.37 11.26
N GLY A 35 -0.85 0.45 12.22
CA GLY A 35 -1.07 1.91 12.20
C GLY A 35 -0.35 2.62 11.05
N GLU A 36 -0.71 3.88 10.79
CA GLU A 36 -0.01 4.72 9.80
C GLU A 36 1.51 4.75 10.02
N GLY A 37 2.27 4.78 8.92
CA GLY A 37 3.72 4.78 8.94
C GLY A 37 4.34 3.39 9.06
N THR A 38 3.57 2.30 9.26
CA THR A 38 4.12 0.93 9.40
C THR A 38 4.99 0.54 8.19
N SER A 39 4.53 0.82 6.97
CA SER A 39 5.28 0.61 5.72
C SER A 39 6.59 1.40 5.69
N ARG A 40 6.54 2.69 6.07
CA ARG A 40 7.70 3.59 6.10
C ARG A 40 8.70 3.16 7.18
N SER A 41 8.23 2.71 8.35
CA SER A 41 9.06 2.21 9.45
C SER A 41 9.76 0.90 9.10
N SER A 42 9.08 0.00 8.38
CA SER A 42 9.68 -1.22 7.81
C SER A 42 10.87 -0.88 6.91
N THR A 43 10.67 0.01 5.94
CA THR A 43 11.72 0.49 5.01
C THR A 43 12.85 1.22 5.73
N GLN A 44 12.54 2.08 6.71
CA GLN A 44 13.51 2.81 7.53
C GLN A 44 14.42 1.88 8.36
N ARG A 45 13.89 0.74 8.84
CA ARG A 45 14.53 -0.14 9.84
C ARG A 45 14.92 -1.52 9.29
N ARG A 46 14.95 -1.66 7.96
CA ARG A 46 15.22 -2.92 7.23
C ARG A 46 14.35 -4.10 7.74
N ALA A 47 13.18 -3.82 8.30
CA ALA A 47 12.38 -4.79 9.05
C ALA A 47 11.49 -5.61 8.12
N ASN A 48 12.10 -6.57 7.40
CA ASN A 48 11.46 -7.23 6.27
C ASN A 48 10.09 -7.87 6.60
N LEU A 49 9.01 -7.27 6.09
CA LEU A 49 7.64 -7.79 6.22
C LEU A 49 7.33 -8.96 5.27
N SER A 50 8.19 -9.30 4.30
CA SER A 50 8.00 -10.40 3.33
C SER A 50 8.08 -11.83 3.94
N ARG A 51 8.00 -11.94 5.26
CA ARG A 51 7.85 -13.19 6.03
C ARG A 51 6.74 -13.12 7.09
N VAL A 52 6.02 -12.02 7.17
CA VAL A 52 4.75 -11.99 7.90
C VAL A 52 3.78 -12.87 7.12
N SER A 53 3.10 -13.79 7.81
CA SER A 53 2.09 -14.70 7.23
C SER A 53 0.68 -14.45 7.77
N ASN A 54 0.61 -13.88 8.98
CA ASN A 54 -0.61 -13.60 9.70
C ASN A 54 -0.52 -12.21 10.37
N ILE A 55 -1.56 -11.39 10.20
CA ILE A 55 -1.69 -10.06 10.78
C ILE A 55 -2.89 -10.07 11.75
N PHE A 56 -2.71 -9.55 12.96
CA PHE A 56 -3.71 -9.52 14.03
C PHE A 56 -3.96 -8.06 14.44
N VAL A 57 -5.19 -7.56 14.29
CA VAL A 57 -5.55 -6.18 14.70
C VAL A 57 -6.38 -6.20 15.98
N SER A 58 -6.03 -5.35 16.95
CA SER A 58 -6.70 -5.28 18.26
C SER A 58 -8.10 -4.66 18.20
N ARG A 59 -8.42 -3.94 17.11
CA ARG A 59 -9.70 -3.28 16.87
C ARG A 59 -9.87 -2.96 15.39
N VAL A 60 -11.07 -2.56 14.99
CA VAL A 60 -11.35 -1.91 13.71
C VAL A 60 -11.51 -0.40 13.98
N GLY A 61 -10.45 0.34 13.77
CA GLY A 61 -10.35 1.80 13.97
C GLY A 61 -9.03 2.30 13.40
N TRP A 62 -8.95 3.58 13.04
CA TRP A 62 -7.83 4.08 12.24
C TRP A 62 -6.48 4.00 12.96
N GLU A 63 -6.48 4.06 14.29
CA GLU A 63 -5.26 3.91 15.10
C GLU A 63 -4.63 2.52 15.00
N ALA A 64 -5.40 1.49 14.62
CA ALA A 64 -4.96 0.11 14.48
C ALA A 64 -4.75 -0.35 13.02
N ILE A 65 -5.42 0.30 12.04
CA ILE A 65 -5.45 -0.15 10.64
C ILE A 65 -5.04 0.89 9.59
N GLY A 66 -4.69 2.14 9.97
CA GLY A 66 -4.43 3.21 8.99
C GLY A 66 -3.30 2.95 7.99
N GLY A 67 -2.30 2.14 8.35
CA GLY A 67 -1.21 1.70 7.45
C GLY A 67 -1.48 0.37 6.74
N LEU A 68 -2.59 -0.31 7.08
CA LEU A 68 -2.96 -1.61 6.49
C LEU A 68 -3.07 -1.59 4.96
N PRO A 69 -3.63 -0.56 4.28
CA PRO A 69 -3.70 -0.54 2.82
C PRO A 69 -2.30 -0.53 2.19
N GLY A 70 -1.38 0.29 2.72
CA GLY A 70 0.00 0.39 2.25
C GLY A 70 0.78 -0.91 2.44
N VAL A 71 0.60 -1.58 3.60
CA VAL A 71 1.22 -2.89 3.86
C VAL A 71 0.66 -3.99 2.94
N LEU A 72 -0.67 -4.10 2.79
CA LEU A 72 -1.29 -5.12 1.94
C LEU A 72 -0.96 -4.92 0.45
N MET A 73 -0.94 -3.68 -0.05
CA MET A 73 -0.49 -3.40 -1.42
C MET A 73 0.99 -3.74 -1.59
N SER A 74 1.85 -3.40 -0.62
CA SER A 74 3.28 -3.73 -0.67
C SER A 74 3.55 -5.25 -0.64
N MET A 75 2.74 -6.02 0.11
CA MET A 75 2.79 -7.48 0.12
C MET A 75 2.33 -8.07 -1.23
N ALA A 76 1.23 -7.56 -1.78
CA ALA A 76 0.73 -8.00 -3.08
C ALA A 76 1.71 -7.68 -4.22
N ASP A 77 2.23 -6.46 -4.28
CA ASP A 77 3.24 -6.04 -5.28
C ASP A 77 4.59 -6.78 -5.09
N GLY A 78 4.87 -7.24 -3.86
CA GLY A 78 5.92 -8.22 -3.54
C GLY A 78 5.60 -9.67 -3.95
N GLN A 79 4.54 -9.90 -4.74
CA GLN A 79 4.11 -11.19 -5.30
C GLN A 79 3.83 -12.29 -4.25
N ARG A 80 3.32 -11.89 -3.07
CA ARG A 80 2.95 -12.82 -1.99
C ARG A 80 1.69 -13.61 -2.40
N PRO A 81 1.70 -14.96 -2.37
CA PRO A 81 0.61 -15.77 -2.94
C PRO A 81 -0.66 -15.77 -2.08
N ALA A 82 -0.51 -15.72 -0.76
CA ALA A 82 -1.60 -15.64 0.21
C ALA A 82 -1.11 -15.03 1.52
N GLU A 83 -2.02 -14.35 2.23
CA GLU A 83 -1.80 -13.77 3.57
C GLU A 83 -3.08 -13.91 4.40
N SER A 84 -2.98 -13.91 5.72
CA SER A 84 -4.14 -13.97 6.62
C SER A 84 -4.25 -12.74 7.52
N LEU A 85 -5.47 -12.23 7.69
CA LEU A 85 -5.78 -11.07 8.51
C LEU A 85 -6.90 -11.41 9.51
N HIS A 86 -6.63 -11.15 10.79
CA HIS A 86 -7.48 -11.50 11.93
C HIS A 86 -7.83 -10.25 12.73
N GLY A 87 -9.08 -10.12 13.17
CA GLY A 87 -9.54 -8.99 13.97
C GLY A 87 -11.04 -9.07 14.28
N PRO A 88 -11.61 -8.08 14.99
CA PRO A 88 -13.01 -8.15 15.42
C PRO A 88 -14.02 -7.86 14.28
N ASP A 89 -15.28 -8.23 14.53
CA ASP A 89 -16.47 -7.92 13.71
C ASP A 89 -16.45 -6.50 13.10
N GLY A 90 -16.39 -6.39 11.76
CA GLY A 90 -16.36 -5.13 11.00
C GLY A 90 -15.13 -4.97 10.11
N LEU A 91 -14.11 -5.82 10.29
CA LEU A 91 -12.88 -5.86 9.50
C LEU A 91 -13.14 -6.05 8.00
N ARG A 92 -14.11 -6.88 7.62
CA ARG A 92 -14.51 -7.07 6.21
C ARG A 92 -15.11 -5.82 5.60
N TYR A 93 -15.91 -5.08 6.38
CA TYR A 93 -16.47 -3.80 5.94
C TYR A 93 -15.35 -2.74 5.81
N ALA A 94 -14.41 -2.68 6.75
CA ALA A 94 -13.25 -1.80 6.68
C ALA A 94 -12.34 -2.06 5.47
N LEU A 95 -12.16 -3.32 5.06
CA LEU A 95 -11.50 -3.65 3.79
C LEU A 95 -12.35 -3.27 2.58
N ALA A 96 -13.67 -3.48 2.63
CA ALA A 96 -14.57 -3.20 1.51
C ALA A 96 -14.64 -1.71 1.11
N THR A 97 -14.40 -0.77 2.05
CA THR A 97 -14.28 0.66 1.72
C THR A 97 -13.03 0.96 0.86
N MET A 98 -11.97 0.14 0.97
CA MET A 98 -10.70 0.32 0.26
C MET A 98 -10.76 -0.06 -1.24
N ARG A 99 -11.89 -0.60 -1.72
CA ARG A 99 -12.04 -1.16 -3.08
C ARG A 99 -11.76 -0.18 -4.22
N THR A 100 -11.82 1.13 -3.95
CA THR A 100 -11.59 2.21 -4.92
C THR A 100 -10.10 2.44 -5.22
N TYR A 101 -9.19 2.11 -4.29
CA TYR A 101 -7.76 2.41 -4.40
C TYR A 101 -6.82 1.21 -4.15
N ALA A 102 -7.24 0.20 -3.38
CA ALA A 102 -6.33 -0.87 -2.90
C ALA A 102 -6.24 -2.14 -3.78
N LYS A 103 -6.96 -2.22 -4.91
CA LYS A 103 -7.07 -3.47 -5.70
C LYS A 103 -5.72 -3.98 -6.23
N ARG A 104 -5.49 -5.29 -6.12
CA ARG A 104 -4.32 -6.04 -6.65
C ARG A 104 -4.67 -7.50 -6.96
N ASP A 105 -4.66 -7.91 -8.22
CA ASP A 105 -5.15 -9.24 -8.66
C ASP A 105 -4.16 -10.42 -8.46
N ILE A 106 -3.35 -10.39 -7.40
CA ILE A 106 -2.13 -11.22 -7.26
C ILE A 106 -1.89 -11.86 -5.88
N MET A 107 -2.74 -11.63 -4.86
CA MET A 107 -2.53 -12.12 -3.49
C MET A 107 -3.81 -12.61 -2.83
N LYS A 108 -3.91 -13.88 -2.42
CA LYS A 108 -5.11 -14.37 -1.73
C LYS A 108 -5.14 -13.92 -0.25
N LEU A 109 -5.88 -12.86 0.06
CA LEU A 109 -6.16 -12.46 1.44
C LEU A 109 -7.23 -13.35 2.08
N ASN A 110 -6.93 -13.98 3.22
CA ASN A 110 -7.91 -14.66 4.07
C ASN A 110 -8.35 -13.69 5.19
N ILE A 111 -9.64 -13.39 5.31
CA ILE A 111 -10.14 -12.42 6.29
C ILE A 111 -10.98 -13.14 7.36
N ASN A 112 -10.48 -13.13 8.58
CA ASN A 112 -10.97 -13.89 9.73
C ASN A 112 -11.54 -12.95 10.80
N GLU A 113 -12.86 -12.76 10.79
CA GLU A 113 -13.56 -11.94 11.79
C GLU A 113 -13.85 -12.75 13.06
N ILE A 114 -13.45 -12.19 14.20
CA ILE A 114 -13.60 -12.75 15.54
C ILE A 114 -14.84 -12.11 16.17
N SER A 115 -15.80 -12.94 16.61
CA SER A 115 -17.05 -12.44 17.15
C SER A 115 -16.86 -11.82 18.54
N THR A 116 -17.31 -10.57 18.71
CA THR A 116 -17.09 -9.78 19.93
C THR A 116 -18.27 -9.82 20.92
N HIS A 117 -19.20 -10.75 20.75
CA HIS A 117 -20.30 -10.99 21.68
C HIS A 117 -20.18 -12.37 22.31
N ALA A 118 -20.02 -12.41 23.63
CA ALA A 118 -20.09 -13.65 24.40
C ALA A 118 -21.56 -14.08 24.55
N GLU A 119 -21.87 -15.31 24.13
CA GLU A 119 -23.10 -15.99 24.55
C GLU A 119 -23.04 -16.24 26.08
N PRO A 120 -24.03 -15.83 26.87
CA PRO A 120 -24.04 -16.10 28.30
C PRO A 120 -24.25 -17.61 28.53
N ARG A 121 -23.17 -18.32 28.93
CA ARG A 121 -23.16 -19.77 29.20
C ARG A 121 -24.39 -20.16 30.04
N THR A 122 -25.33 -20.88 29.43
CA THR A 122 -26.59 -21.25 30.08
C THR A 122 -26.36 -22.18 31.28
N ASN A 123 -27.11 -21.99 32.36
CA ASN A 123 -26.86 -22.67 33.63
C ASN A 123 -26.94 -24.21 33.54
N ASP A 124 -27.61 -24.78 32.52
CA ASP A 124 -27.67 -26.22 32.30
C ASP A 124 -26.28 -26.85 32.10
N SER A 125 -25.32 -26.09 31.54
CA SER A 125 -23.92 -26.52 31.42
C SER A 125 -23.24 -26.80 32.77
N LYS A 126 -23.65 -26.13 33.86
CA LYS A 126 -23.12 -26.39 35.21
C LYS A 126 -23.54 -27.76 35.75
N LYS A 127 -24.60 -28.36 35.22
CA LYS A 127 -25.12 -29.67 35.66
C LYS A 127 -24.46 -30.85 34.94
N ALA A 128 -23.76 -30.61 33.83
CA ALA A 128 -22.97 -31.62 33.12
C ALA A 128 -21.55 -31.77 33.69
N ILE A 129 -20.99 -30.71 34.26
CA ILE A 129 -19.60 -30.68 34.74
C ILE A 129 -19.41 -31.48 36.04
N SER A 130 -20.45 -31.65 36.87
CA SER A 130 -20.39 -32.42 38.12
C SER A 130 -20.38 -33.95 37.94
N ALA A 131 -20.04 -34.45 36.76
CA ALA A 131 -20.02 -35.88 36.42
C ALA A 131 -18.81 -36.31 35.55
N ALA A 132 -17.88 -35.39 35.25
CA ALA A 132 -16.64 -35.68 34.55
C ALA A 132 -15.46 -35.79 35.53
N SER A 133 -14.49 -36.66 35.22
CA SER A 133 -13.27 -36.87 36.02
C SER A 133 -12.32 -35.67 35.98
N ALA A 134 -11.53 -35.48 37.05
CA ALA A 134 -10.74 -34.27 37.31
C ALA A 134 -9.47 -34.07 36.47
N ASP A 135 -9.38 -34.70 35.28
CA ASP A 135 -8.18 -34.75 34.42
C ASP A 135 -8.38 -34.05 33.05
N SER A 136 -9.32 -33.11 32.95
CA SER A 136 -9.49 -32.27 31.75
C SER A 136 -9.55 -30.77 32.11
N GLU A 137 -8.45 -30.05 31.87
CA GLU A 137 -8.43 -28.59 31.93
C GLU A 137 -9.42 -28.00 30.90
N ALA A 138 -10.14 -26.94 31.30
CA ALA A 138 -11.23 -26.37 30.51
C ALA A 138 -10.73 -25.37 29.44
N ASP A 139 -9.76 -25.80 28.64
CA ASP A 139 -9.10 -24.95 27.62
C ASP A 139 -10.09 -24.41 26.59
N ALA A 140 -10.10 -23.09 26.44
CA ALA A 140 -10.78 -22.41 25.34
C ALA A 140 -9.94 -22.56 24.07
N ALA A 141 -10.50 -23.12 23.00
CA ALA A 141 -9.75 -23.36 21.76
C ALA A 141 -9.15 -22.05 21.17
N PRO A 142 -7.90 -22.08 20.68
CA PRO A 142 -7.24 -20.89 20.12
C PRO A 142 -7.95 -20.42 18.83
N ILE A 143 -7.94 -19.10 18.60
CA ILE A 143 -8.50 -18.48 17.38
C ILE A 143 -7.61 -18.71 16.14
N PHE A 144 -6.35 -19.04 16.37
CA PHE A 144 -5.34 -19.35 15.37
C PHE A 144 -4.32 -20.29 16.02
N SER A 145 -3.91 -21.33 15.30
CA SER A 145 -2.75 -22.14 15.66
C SER A 145 -2.05 -22.64 14.40
N ASP A 146 -0.72 -22.66 14.43
CA ASP A 146 0.13 -23.31 13.43
C ASP A 146 1.16 -24.24 14.12
N ASP A 147 2.20 -24.66 13.40
CA ASP A 147 3.27 -25.54 13.91
C ASP A 147 4.16 -24.92 15.00
N ASN A 148 4.13 -23.60 15.19
CA ASN A 148 4.99 -22.84 16.10
C ASN A 148 4.23 -22.12 17.22
N LEU A 149 3.01 -21.64 16.95
CA LEU A 149 2.27 -20.70 17.79
C LEU A 149 0.78 -21.04 17.91
N ALA A 150 0.22 -20.88 19.11
CA ALA A 150 -1.21 -20.71 19.35
C ALA A 150 -1.51 -19.27 19.80
N ILE A 151 -2.63 -18.72 19.35
CA ILE A 151 -3.13 -17.39 19.75
C ILE A 151 -4.58 -17.51 20.24
N TYR A 152 -4.85 -16.91 21.40
CA TYR A 152 -6.17 -16.75 21.98
C TYR A 152 -6.54 -15.26 21.97
N ALA A 153 -7.78 -14.93 21.62
CA ALA A 153 -8.29 -13.56 21.65
C ALA A 153 -9.29 -13.39 22.81
N VAL A 154 -8.94 -12.51 23.73
CA VAL A 154 -9.78 -12.09 24.84
C VAL A 154 -10.53 -10.83 24.41
N THR A 155 -11.86 -10.93 24.30
CA THR A 155 -12.71 -9.77 23.97
C THR A 155 -12.95 -8.94 25.22
N LEU A 156 -12.79 -7.62 25.09
CA LEU A 156 -13.02 -6.64 26.14
C LEU A 156 -14.04 -5.60 25.68
N LEU A 157 -14.93 -5.22 26.59
CA LEU A 157 -16.04 -4.28 26.39
C LEU A 157 -15.90 -3.10 27.37
N PRO A 158 -16.40 -1.90 27.03
CA PRO A 158 -16.53 -0.82 27.99
C PRO A 158 -17.75 -1.04 28.89
N ALA A 159 -17.66 -0.71 30.17
CA ALA A 159 -18.73 -0.91 31.16
C ALA A 159 -20.11 -0.34 30.72
N ASN A 160 -20.11 0.77 29.97
CA ASN A 160 -21.33 1.38 29.40
C ASN A 160 -22.05 0.50 28.38
N ALA A 161 -21.32 -0.35 27.63
CA ALA A 161 -21.90 -1.31 26.70
C ALA A 161 -22.51 -2.50 27.45
N SER A 162 -21.79 -3.06 28.44
CA SER A 162 -22.26 -4.17 29.28
C SER A 162 -23.56 -3.79 30.03
N GLN A 163 -23.71 -2.53 30.47
CA GLN A 163 -24.96 -2.00 31.05
C GLN A 163 -26.11 -1.73 30.05
N ARG A 164 -25.82 -1.61 28.74
CA ARG A 164 -26.85 -1.45 27.70
C ARG A 164 -27.32 -2.79 27.14
N ALA A 165 -26.43 -3.78 27.07
CA ALA A 165 -26.75 -5.14 26.64
C ALA A 165 -27.85 -5.79 27.50
N SER A 166 -27.85 -5.53 28.81
CA SER A 166 -28.84 -6.04 29.77
C SER A 166 -30.21 -5.35 29.72
N LYS A 167 -30.38 -4.27 28.93
CA LYS A 167 -31.61 -3.45 28.91
C LYS A 167 -32.41 -3.48 27.60
N LYS A 168 -31.88 -4.06 26.53
CA LYS A 168 -32.67 -4.29 25.29
C LYS A 168 -33.47 -5.60 25.42
N PRO A 169 -34.74 -5.65 24.96
CA PRO A 169 -35.46 -6.91 24.85
C PRO A 169 -34.74 -7.84 23.87
N ARG A 170 -34.78 -9.15 24.13
CA ARG A 170 -34.22 -10.17 23.23
C ARG A 170 -35.00 -10.19 21.91
N LEU A 171 -34.44 -9.56 20.88
CA LEU A 171 -34.75 -9.92 19.50
C LEU A 171 -34.20 -11.33 19.24
N ASP A 172 -34.79 -12.07 18.29
CA ASP A 172 -34.33 -13.41 17.96
C ASP A 172 -32.91 -13.38 17.36
N ASN A 173 -31.91 -13.65 18.20
CA ASN A 173 -30.52 -13.86 17.80
C ASN A 173 -30.37 -15.19 17.03
N LYS A 174 -30.94 -15.24 15.83
CA LYS A 174 -30.44 -16.15 14.79
C LYS A 174 -28.99 -15.74 14.50
N ARG A 175 -28.07 -16.48 15.12
CA ARG A 175 -26.63 -16.58 14.86
C ARG A 175 -26.28 -15.99 13.49
N THR A 176 -25.51 -14.90 13.45
CA THR A 176 -24.97 -14.35 12.20
C THR A 176 -23.91 -15.32 11.67
N ALA A 177 -24.38 -16.40 11.04
CA ALA A 177 -23.55 -17.30 10.25
C ALA A 177 -22.90 -16.49 9.11
N ALA A 178 -21.76 -16.97 8.62
CA ALA A 178 -21.26 -16.50 7.32
C ALA A 178 -22.36 -16.71 6.27
N PRO A 179 -22.58 -15.75 5.35
CA PRO A 179 -23.66 -15.83 4.38
C PRO A 179 -23.59 -17.13 3.59
N SER A 180 -24.74 -17.77 3.38
CA SER A 180 -24.78 -19.10 2.77
C SER A 180 -24.20 -19.06 1.36
N ALA A 181 -23.64 -20.17 0.88
CA ALA A 181 -23.09 -20.25 -0.48
C ALA A 181 -24.15 -19.87 -1.54
N ALA A 182 -25.42 -20.21 -1.31
CA ALA A 182 -26.54 -19.80 -2.17
C ALA A 182 -26.84 -18.30 -2.10
N THR A 183 -26.68 -17.66 -0.93
CA THR A 183 -26.82 -16.19 -0.78
C THR A 183 -25.67 -15.45 -1.43
N ILE A 184 -24.44 -15.94 -1.28
CA ILE A 184 -23.26 -15.43 -1.99
C ILE A 184 -23.46 -15.58 -3.50
N GLU A 185 -23.90 -16.74 -4.00
CA GLU A 185 -24.15 -16.93 -5.43
C GLU A 185 -25.29 -16.04 -5.95
N LYS A 186 -26.40 -15.93 -5.21
CA LYS A 186 -27.51 -15.01 -5.50
C LYS A 186 -27.00 -13.58 -5.68
N ILE A 187 -26.17 -13.07 -4.74
CA ILE A 187 -25.60 -11.73 -4.85
C ILE A 187 -24.58 -11.65 -6.00
N ASP A 188 -23.78 -12.69 -6.24
CA ASP A 188 -22.83 -12.77 -7.36
C ASP A 188 -23.54 -12.74 -8.73
N GLN A 189 -24.70 -13.37 -8.86
CA GLN A 189 -25.57 -13.27 -10.04
C GLN A 189 -26.29 -11.91 -10.13
N LEU A 190 -26.60 -11.26 -8.98
CA LEU A 190 -27.30 -9.99 -8.95
C LEU A 190 -26.40 -8.79 -9.28
N TRP A 191 -25.17 -8.68 -8.77
CA TRP A 191 -24.36 -7.46 -8.96
C TRP A 191 -23.97 -7.19 -10.42
N ARG A 192 -23.88 -8.27 -11.21
CA ARG A 192 -23.64 -8.24 -12.67
C ARG A 192 -24.80 -7.60 -13.45
N LYS A 193 -25.94 -7.35 -12.80
CA LYS A 193 -27.07 -6.63 -13.38
C LYS A 193 -26.84 -5.12 -13.24
N PRO A 194 -27.04 -4.32 -14.31
CA PRO A 194 -26.80 -2.88 -14.28
C PRO A 194 -27.67 -2.12 -13.28
N TYR A 195 -28.90 -2.60 -13.02
CA TYR A 195 -29.85 -2.03 -12.06
C TYR A 195 -29.69 -2.49 -10.59
N PHE A 196 -28.69 -3.32 -10.27
CA PHE A 196 -28.44 -3.70 -8.87
C PHE A 196 -27.99 -2.50 -8.04
N ASN A 197 -28.55 -2.31 -6.84
CA ASN A 197 -28.09 -1.29 -5.89
C ASN A 197 -27.77 -1.94 -4.54
N PRO A 198 -26.48 -2.11 -4.18
CA PRO A 198 -26.09 -2.77 -2.94
C PRO A 198 -26.40 -1.93 -1.68
N SER A 199 -26.49 -0.60 -1.78
CA SER A 199 -26.72 0.28 -0.62
C SER A 199 -28.05 0.03 0.11
N GLY A 200 -29.05 -0.54 -0.58
CA GLY A 200 -30.34 -0.92 -0.01
C GLY A 200 -30.41 -2.34 0.56
N LEU A 201 -29.34 -3.13 0.49
CA LEU A 201 -29.32 -4.49 1.02
C LEU A 201 -29.32 -4.49 2.55
N GLN A 202 -29.91 -5.53 3.12
CA GLN A 202 -29.98 -5.75 4.57
C GLN A 202 -29.77 -7.23 4.88
N GLY A 203 -29.47 -7.55 6.14
CA GLY A 203 -29.31 -8.93 6.59
C GLY A 203 -28.18 -9.67 5.88
N GLU A 204 -28.40 -10.96 5.65
CA GLU A 204 -27.44 -11.88 5.01
C GLU A 204 -27.04 -11.43 3.58
N ASP A 205 -27.94 -10.79 2.83
CA ASP A 205 -27.66 -10.24 1.50
C ASP A 205 -26.61 -9.11 1.56
N ALA A 206 -26.66 -8.27 2.60
CA ALA A 206 -25.67 -7.22 2.82
C ALA A 206 -24.31 -7.81 3.20
N GLN A 207 -24.29 -8.83 4.08
CA GLN A 207 -23.06 -9.54 4.45
C GLN A 207 -22.43 -10.24 3.24
N ALA A 208 -23.24 -10.90 2.40
CA ALA A 208 -22.78 -11.53 1.16
C ALA A 208 -22.15 -10.52 0.20
N TRP A 209 -22.73 -9.33 0.03
CA TRP A 209 -22.12 -8.27 -0.78
C TRP A 209 -20.82 -7.75 -0.16
N ILE A 210 -20.78 -7.44 1.14
CA ILE A 210 -19.57 -6.98 1.82
C ILE A 210 -18.44 -8.01 1.71
N GLN A 211 -18.74 -9.30 1.92
CA GLN A 211 -17.81 -10.39 1.74
C GLN A 211 -17.29 -10.45 0.30
N LEU A 212 -18.18 -10.51 -0.70
CA LEU A 212 -17.82 -10.52 -2.12
C LEU A 212 -16.93 -9.32 -2.49
N VAL A 213 -17.23 -8.11 -1.99
CA VAL A 213 -16.36 -6.95 -2.22
C VAL A 213 -14.99 -7.18 -1.57
N SER A 214 -14.93 -7.50 -0.28
CA SER A 214 -13.67 -7.65 0.46
C SER A 214 -12.76 -8.75 -0.09
N ASP A 215 -13.32 -9.88 -0.54
CA ASP A 215 -12.56 -11.01 -1.08
C ASP A 215 -11.97 -10.67 -2.49
N ASN A 216 -12.70 -9.89 -3.32
CA ASN A 216 -12.30 -9.55 -4.70
C ASN A 216 -11.33 -8.34 -4.81
N ILE A 217 -10.91 -7.70 -3.70
CA ILE A 217 -9.90 -6.63 -3.74
C ILE A 217 -8.51 -7.21 -4.04
N PHE A 218 -8.18 -8.37 -3.47
CA PHE A 218 -6.85 -8.98 -3.59
C PHE A 218 -6.85 -10.32 -4.38
N ASN A 219 -8.00 -11.01 -4.47
CA ASN A 219 -8.10 -12.33 -5.12
C ASN A 219 -9.04 -12.31 -6.34
N ASP A 220 -8.46 -12.31 -7.55
CA ASP A 220 -9.19 -12.57 -8.80
C ASP A 220 -8.71 -13.85 -9.52
N SER A 221 -8.50 -14.92 -8.75
CA SER A 221 -8.36 -16.27 -9.32
C SER A 221 -9.65 -16.75 -10.00
N LEU A 222 -10.79 -16.09 -9.77
CA LEU A 222 -12.12 -16.46 -10.28
C LEU A 222 -12.43 -15.93 -11.68
N LEU A 223 -11.84 -14.83 -12.17
CA LEU A 223 -11.88 -14.51 -13.60
C LEU A 223 -10.82 -15.30 -14.38
N ARG A 224 -9.61 -15.51 -13.83
CA ARG A 224 -8.59 -16.35 -14.49
C ARG A 224 -9.06 -17.79 -14.71
N LYS A 225 -9.65 -18.45 -13.69
CA LYS A 225 -10.24 -19.79 -13.87
C LYS A 225 -11.41 -19.82 -14.87
N ARG A 226 -12.18 -18.72 -15.01
CA ARG A 226 -13.26 -18.62 -16.01
C ARG A 226 -12.76 -18.37 -17.43
N GLN A 227 -11.58 -17.78 -17.60
CA GLN A 227 -10.91 -17.67 -18.92
C GLN A 227 -10.12 -18.93 -19.29
N GLN A 228 -9.72 -19.73 -18.30
CA GLN A 228 -8.93 -20.97 -18.48
C GLN A 228 -9.76 -22.26 -18.47
N GLN A 229 -11.10 -22.17 -18.43
CA GLN A 229 -11.95 -23.29 -18.84
C GLN A 229 -12.05 -23.29 -20.37
N PRO A 230 -11.41 -24.25 -21.09
CA PRO A 230 -11.86 -24.54 -22.44
C PRO A 230 -13.31 -25.05 -22.38
N VAL A 231 -14.07 -24.84 -23.46
CA VAL A 231 -15.35 -25.52 -23.64
C VAL A 231 -15.06 -27.00 -23.89
N SER A 232 -14.93 -27.74 -22.79
CA SER A 232 -14.79 -29.19 -22.80
C SER A 232 -16.14 -29.79 -23.16
N ASN A 233 -16.21 -30.38 -24.35
CA ASN A 233 -17.44 -30.96 -24.88
C ASN A 233 -18.01 -32.01 -23.90
N ALA A 234 -19.28 -31.86 -23.54
CA ALA A 234 -19.98 -32.83 -22.73
C ALA A 234 -20.40 -34.05 -23.57
N SER A 235 -19.49 -35.04 -23.68
CA SER A 235 -19.80 -36.38 -24.21
C SER A 235 -18.82 -37.41 -23.63
N GLY A 236 -19.25 -38.42 -22.88
CA GLY A 236 -20.60 -38.67 -22.35
C GLY A 236 -20.74 -40.08 -21.78
N SER A 237 -21.94 -40.39 -21.29
CA SER A 237 -22.40 -41.77 -21.08
C SER A 237 -23.81 -41.91 -21.63
N ASN A 238 -23.99 -42.89 -22.52
CA ASN A 238 -25.16 -43.14 -23.37
C ASN A 238 -26.52 -42.91 -22.71
N GLU A 239 -27.47 -42.34 -23.48
CA GLU A 239 -28.67 -43.09 -23.86
C GLU A 239 -29.27 -42.57 -25.18
N THR A 240 -30.05 -43.44 -25.82
CA THR A 240 -30.41 -43.48 -27.26
C THR A 240 -31.14 -42.27 -27.85
N ILE A 241 -30.76 -41.88 -29.09
CA ILE A 241 -31.59 -41.16 -30.07
C ILE A 241 -31.54 -41.94 -31.41
N PRO A 242 -32.66 -42.21 -32.10
CA PRO A 242 -32.66 -42.91 -33.38
C PRO A 242 -32.25 -42.02 -34.57
N SER A 243 -31.63 -42.64 -35.58
CA SER A 243 -31.02 -42.00 -36.76
C SER A 243 -31.95 -41.91 -37.98
N ILE A 244 -31.54 -41.09 -38.97
CA ILE A 244 -31.61 -41.25 -40.45
C ILE A 244 -31.12 -39.89 -41.03
N GLU A 245 -29.89 -39.80 -41.54
CA GLU A 245 -29.43 -40.07 -42.92
C GLU A 245 -29.94 -39.05 -43.96
N GLY A 246 -29.13 -38.54 -44.89
CA GLY A 246 -27.69 -38.77 -45.13
C GLY A 246 -27.18 -38.05 -46.40
N VAL A 247 -25.95 -38.41 -46.84
CA VAL A 247 -25.25 -37.96 -48.07
C VAL A 247 -24.71 -36.50 -48.07
N GLU A 248 -23.53 -36.16 -48.60
CA GLU A 248 -22.15 -36.72 -48.51
C GLU A 248 -21.15 -35.82 -49.29
N MET A 249 -19.84 -36.13 -49.18
CA MET A 249 -18.72 -35.74 -50.08
C MET A 249 -17.98 -34.40 -49.84
N LYS A 250 -16.87 -34.19 -50.60
CA LYS A 250 -15.53 -34.08 -49.98
C LYS A 250 -14.48 -33.27 -50.79
N ASP A 251 -13.43 -32.88 -50.06
CA ASP A 251 -12.02 -32.59 -50.46
C ASP A 251 -11.65 -31.35 -51.32
N ASN A 252 -10.51 -30.74 -50.92
CA ASN A 252 -9.59 -29.84 -51.66
C ASN A 252 -10.06 -28.42 -52.10
N ASP A 253 -9.17 -27.44 -52.35
CA ASP A 253 -7.69 -27.47 -52.41
C ASP A 253 -6.99 -26.22 -51.77
N THR A 254 -5.66 -26.18 -51.90
CA THR A 254 -4.65 -25.42 -51.16
C THR A 254 -4.36 -24.03 -51.75
N LEU A 255 -3.92 -23.05 -50.93
CA LEU A 255 -2.83 -22.11 -51.25
C LEU A 255 -2.40 -21.21 -50.06
N GLN A 256 -1.08 -21.20 -49.77
CA GLN A 256 -0.30 -20.16 -49.09
C GLN A 256 0.66 -19.54 -50.14
N PRO A 257 1.39 -18.41 -49.95
CA PRO A 257 1.92 -17.81 -48.70
C PRO A 257 1.86 -16.25 -48.72
N PRO A 258 2.74 -15.46 -48.05
CA PRO A 258 3.62 -15.70 -46.90
C PRO A 258 3.36 -14.78 -45.69
N SER A 259 4.05 -15.04 -44.58
CA SER A 259 4.00 -14.25 -43.34
C SER A 259 4.83 -12.97 -43.37
N SER A 260 4.32 -11.88 -42.77
CA SER A 260 5.13 -10.80 -42.21
C SER A 260 4.80 -10.61 -40.73
N SER A 261 5.83 -10.42 -39.90
CA SER A 261 5.71 -10.45 -38.44
C SER A 261 5.49 -9.06 -37.85
N HIS A 262 4.23 -8.64 -37.72
CA HIS A 262 3.85 -7.55 -36.82
C HIS A 262 3.19 -8.09 -35.56
N SER A 263 3.95 -8.09 -34.45
CA SER A 263 3.42 -8.32 -33.11
C SER A 263 2.34 -7.26 -32.80
N PRO A 264 1.09 -7.62 -32.50
CA PRO A 264 0.09 -6.62 -32.12
C PRO A 264 0.48 -6.00 -30.78
N ALA A 265 0.56 -4.67 -30.73
CA ALA A 265 0.92 -3.95 -29.51
C ALA A 265 -0.08 -4.27 -28.39
N HIS A 266 0.41 -4.86 -27.30
CA HIS A 266 -0.42 -5.18 -26.14
C HIS A 266 -0.88 -3.90 -25.44
N SER A 267 -2.11 -3.46 -25.72
CA SER A 267 -2.79 -2.42 -24.93
C SER A 267 -3.04 -2.96 -23.51
N PRO A 268 -2.38 -2.43 -22.47
CA PRO A 268 -2.29 -3.11 -21.18
C PRO A 268 -3.30 -2.58 -20.15
N TRP A 269 -4.48 -2.13 -20.58
CA TRP A 269 -5.54 -1.70 -19.65
C TRP A 269 -6.96 -1.96 -20.17
N ARG A 270 -7.71 -2.76 -19.40
CA ARG A 270 -9.15 -2.63 -19.22
C ARG A 270 -9.39 -2.43 -17.73
N PRO A 271 -10.40 -1.65 -17.30
CA PRO A 271 -10.81 -1.64 -15.90
C PRO A 271 -11.15 -3.09 -15.47
N PRO A 272 -10.52 -3.66 -14.43
CA PRO A 272 -10.71 -5.06 -14.04
C PRO A 272 -12.06 -5.33 -13.34
N LEU A 273 -12.90 -4.30 -13.22
CA LEU A 273 -14.24 -4.33 -12.66
C LEU A 273 -15.12 -3.38 -13.49
N SER A 274 -16.41 -3.68 -13.67
CA SER A 274 -17.36 -2.71 -14.21
C SER A 274 -17.44 -1.48 -13.28
N PRO A 275 -17.60 -0.24 -13.78
CA PRO A 275 -17.74 0.96 -12.92
C PRO A 275 -18.78 0.77 -11.81
N ALA A 276 -19.88 0.09 -12.14
CA ALA A 276 -20.97 -0.31 -11.25
C ALA A 276 -20.60 -1.21 -10.04
N PHE A 277 -19.37 -1.72 -9.94
CA PHE A 277 -18.85 -2.39 -8.75
C PHE A 277 -18.15 -1.40 -7.81
N VAL A 278 -17.49 -0.39 -8.37
CA VAL A 278 -16.61 0.55 -7.66
C VAL A 278 -17.37 1.80 -7.23
N THR A 279 -18.28 2.33 -8.04
CA THR A 279 -19.02 3.58 -7.75
C THR A 279 -20.16 3.42 -6.75
N ARG A 280 -20.76 2.22 -6.63
CA ARG A 280 -21.94 1.99 -5.79
C ARG A 280 -21.56 1.93 -4.30
N LEU A 281 -22.33 2.62 -3.46
CA LEU A 281 -22.15 2.63 -2.00
C LEU A 281 -22.43 1.25 -1.37
N LEU A 282 -21.65 0.89 -0.36
CA LEU A 282 -21.88 -0.30 0.47
C LEU A 282 -23.20 -0.19 1.26
N PRO A 283 -23.88 -1.32 1.55
CA PRO A 283 -24.95 -1.37 2.53
C PRO A 283 -24.40 -1.04 3.93
N PRO A 284 -25.23 -0.50 4.84
CA PRO A 284 -24.79 -0.26 6.22
C PRO A 284 -24.37 -1.57 6.90
N PRO A 285 -23.33 -1.57 7.74
CA PRO A 285 -22.92 -2.77 8.48
C PRO A 285 -24.04 -3.22 9.42
N GLN A 286 -24.29 -4.53 9.45
CA GLN A 286 -25.49 -5.11 10.10
C GLN A 286 -25.42 -5.11 11.63
N LYS A 287 -24.22 -5.17 12.21
CA LYS A 287 -23.99 -5.05 13.66
C LYS A 287 -23.66 -3.61 14.03
N ASP A 288 -24.11 -3.18 15.21
CA ASP A 288 -23.73 -1.89 15.80
C ASP A 288 -22.39 -1.98 16.55
N THR A 289 -21.35 -2.55 15.91
CA THR A 289 -19.97 -2.61 16.43
C THR A 289 -19.20 -1.29 16.25
N ARG A 290 -19.92 -0.24 15.89
CA ARG A 290 -19.42 1.02 15.36
C ARG A 290 -19.00 1.94 16.51
N ASN A 291 -18.00 2.79 16.29
CA ASN A 291 -17.61 3.81 17.28
C ASN A 291 -18.56 5.04 17.28
N LEU A 292 -19.88 4.81 17.16
CA LEU A 292 -20.88 5.88 17.04
C LEU A 292 -21.35 6.48 18.36
N SER A 293 -21.14 5.80 19.50
CA SER A 293 -21.39 6.40 20.82
C SER A 293 -20.19 7.18 21.37
N ALA A 294 -19.21 7.49 20.52
CA ALA A 294 -18.26 8.59 20.73
C ALA A 294 -18.98 9.94 20.54
N ASP A 295 -19.88 10.22 21.49
CA ASP A 295 -20.40 11.55 21.75
C ASP A 295 -19.22 12.52 21.98
N ARG A 296 -19.44 13.80 21.72
CA ARG A 296 -18.43 14.86 21.81
C ARG A 296 -17.90 15.10 23.25
N SER A 297 -18.39 14.33 24.23
CA SER A 297 -17.89 14.24 25.61
C SER A 297 -16.87 13.11 25.85
N ASP A 298 -16.75 12.14 24.94
CA ASP A 298 -15.83 10.99 25.04
C ASP A 298 -14.87 10.96 23.83
N PRO A 299 -13.88 11.87 23.76
CA PRO A 299 -12.94 11.99 22.65
C PRO A 299 -11.80 10.95 22.68
N ALA A 300 -11.93 9.88 23.48
CA ALA A 300 -10.95 8.81 23.56
C ALA A 300 -10.77 8.11 22.21
N GLU A 301 -9.53 7.76 21.87
CA GLU A 301 -9.21 7.12 20.58
C GLU A 301 -10.00 5.81 20.45
N GLY A 302 -10.89 5.74 19.46
CA GLY A 302 -11.68 4.54 19.23
C GLY A 302 -12.82 4.26 20.23
N GLY A 303 -13.11 5.19 21.14
CA GLY A 303 -14.33 5.27 21.97
C GLY A 303 -14.83 3.97 22.61
N GLN A 304 -16.07 3.57 22.28
CA GLN A 304 -16.83 2.52 23.00
C GLN A 304 -17.08 1.23 22.18
N ALA A 305 -16.25 0.96 21.18
CA ALA A 305 -16.29 -0.28 20.39
C ALA A 305 -15.56 -1.46 21.10
N PRO A 306 -15.98 -2.73 20.90
CA PRO A 306 -15.26 -3.88 21.46
C PRO A 306 -13.81 -3.97 20.98
N VAL A 307 -12.91 -4.45 21.85
CA VAL A 307 -11.47 -4.59 21.55
C VAL A 307 -10.97 -5.99 21.87
N LEU A 308 -9.89 -6.41 21.20
CA LEU A 308 -9.25 -7.71 21.37
C LEU A 308 -7.86 -7.55 22.00
N ALA A 309 -7.69 -8.15 23.17
CA ALA A 309 -6.39 -8.48 23.74
C ALA A 309 -5.96 -9.86 23.24
N TYR A 310 -4.67 -10.02 22.89
CA TYR A 310 -4.14 -11.30 22.38
C TYR A 310 -3.20 -11.94 23.38
N ILE A 311 -3.42 -13.23 23.65
CA ILE A 311 -2.50 -14.12 24.37
C ILE A 311 -1.82 -15.00 23.31
N CYS A 312 -0.50 -14.91 23.21
CA CYS A 312 0.29 -15.63 22.22
C CYS A 312 1.21 -16.63 22.95
N GLU A 313 1.00 -17.92 22.74
CA GLU A 313 1.74 -19.00 23.39
C GLU A 313 2.36 -19.92 22.34
N ALA A 314 3.69 -19.90 22.23
CA ALA A 314 4.43 -20.81 21.37
C ALA A 314 4.35 -22.24 21.92
N HIS A 315 4.42 -23.25 21.06
CA HIS A 315 4.27 -24.63 21.51
C HIS A 315 5.43 -25.10 22.40
N PRO A 316 5.17 -25.94 23.43
CA PRO A 316 6.20 -26.45 24.33
C PRO A 316 7.33 -27.18 23.59
N GLN A 317 8.58 -26.81 23.88
CA GLN A 317 9.74 -27.43 23.25
C GLN A 317 10.15 -28.68 24.03
N ARG A 318 10.00 -29.84 23.39
CA ARG A 318 10.47 -31.14 23.91
C ARG A 318 11.95 -31.05 24.29
N GLY A 319 12.29 -31.65 25.43
CA GLY A 319 13.66 -31.68 25.94
C GLY A 319 14.64 -32.37 24.98
N LYS A 320 15.93 -32.09 25.14
CA LYS A 320 16.98 -32.70 24.30
C LYS A 320 17.02 -34.23 24.49
N PHE A 321 17.05 -34.99 23.40
CA PHE A 321 17.23 -36.44 23.43
C PHE A 321 18.53 -36.83 24.15
N ASP A 322 18.43 -37.79 25.07
CA ASP A 322 19.54 -38.31 25.86
C ASP A 322 19.99 -39.68 25.31
N PRO A 323 21.06 -39.73 24.50
CA PRO A 323 21.55 -40.98 23.92
C PRO A 323 22.15 -41.91 24.97
N VAL A 324 22.50 -41.42 26.17
CA VAL A 324 23.02 -42.27 27.25
C VAL A 324 21.86 -43.05 27.84
N LYS A 325 20.79 -42.38 28.31
CA LYS A 325 19.57 -43.05 28.81
C LYS A 325 18.97 -44.01 27.79
N ALA A 326 18.90 -43.61 26.51
CA ALA A 326 18.40 -44.49 25.46
C ALA A 326 19.25 -45.76 25.31
N THR A 327 20.58 -45.64 25.34
CA THR A 327 21.50 -46.78 25.28
C THR A 327 21.39 -47.65 26.55
N GLU A 328 21.25 -47.05 27.72
CA GLU A 328 21.08 -47.74 29.01
C GLU A 328 19.75 -48.50 29.11
N ALA A 329 18.69 -48.00 28.49
CA ALA A 329 17.40 -48.68 28.39
C ALA A 329 17.39 -49.83 27.35
N GLY A 330 18.41 -49.92 26.49
CA GLY A 330 18.57 -50.99 25.48
C GLY A 330 18.31 -50.57 24.04
N VAL A 331 18.12 -49.27 23.76
CA VAL A 331 17.83 -48.79 22.41
C VAL A 331 19.09 -48.77 21.54
N PRO A 332 19.10 -49.41 20.35
CA PRO A 332 20.23 -49.35 19.45
C PRO A 332 20.35 -47.98 18.74
N PRO A 333 21.55 -47.36 18.67
CA PRO A 333 21.76 -46.10 17.95
C PRO A 333 21.51 -46.21 16.44
N GLY A 334 20.46 -45.54 15.96
CA GLY A 334 19.99 -45.64 14.58
C GLY A 334 18.55 -45.12 14.41
N PRO A 335 17.73 -45.75 13.54
CA PRO A 335 16.34 -45.35 13.31
C PRO A 335 15.52 -45.21 14.61
N SER A 336 15.72 -46.10 15.58
CA SER A 336 15.02 -46.09 16.87
C SER A 336 15.23 -44.80 17.67
N PHE A 337 16.42 -44.19 17.61
CA PHE A 337 16.68 -42.87 18.22
C PHE A 337 15.85 -41.78 17.53
N ALA A 338 15.70 -41.84 16.21
CA ALA A 338 14.90 -40.87 15.45
C ALA A 338 13.39 -40.99 15.72
N VAL A 339 12.89 -42.22 15.95
CA VAL A 339 11.49 -42.47 16.36
C VAL A 339 11.22 -41.88 17.75
N LEU A 340 12.07 -42.20 18.74
CA LEU A 340 11.97 -41.65 20.10
C LEU A 340 12.11 -40.12 20.14
N THR A 341 13.03 -39.55 19.34
CA THR A 341 13.19 -38.09 19.21
C THR A 341 11.95 -37.41 18.62
N LYS A 342 11.25 -38.08 17.68
CA LYS A 342 9.98 -37.61 17.09
C LYS A 342 8.78 -37.70 18.03
N GLY A 343 8.95 -38.23 19.25
CA GLY A 343 7.86 -38.33 20.21
C GLY A 343 7.09 -39.65 20.19
N GLN A 344 7.53 -40.62 19.40
CA GLN A 344 6.90 -41.94 19.30
C GLN A 344 7.60 -42.93 20.24
N ASP A 345 6.80 -43.62 21.05
CA ASP A 345 7.27 -44.71 21.91
C ASP A 345 7.67 -45.93 21.06
N ILE A 346 8.60 -46.77 21.55
CA ILE A 346 9.02 -47.99 20.83
C ILE A 346 8.90 -49.22 21.71
N ALA A 347 8.32 -50.29 21.16
CA ALA A 347 8.55 -51.64 21.66
C ALA A 347 9.90 -52.12 21.11
N LEU A 348 10.77 -52.64 21.98
CA LEU A 348 11.98 -53.35 21.57
C LEU A 348 12.14 -54.66 22.34
N LYS A 349 12.85 -55.62 21.76
CA LYS A 349 13.18 -56.88 22.42
C LYS A 349 14.63 -56.85 22.90
N ARG A 350 14.84 -57.07 24.20
CA ARG A 350 16.16 -57.07 24.86
C ARG A 350 16.27 -58.26 25.83
N PRO A 351 17.47 -58.69 26.25
CA PRO A 351 17.63 -59.78 27.19
C PRO A 351 16.86 -59.57 28.50
N VAL A 352 16.21 -60.60 29.04
CA VAL A 352 15.56 -60.55 30.37
C VAL A 352 16.56 -60.19 31.48
N SER A 353 17.83 -60.55 31.28
CA SER A 353 18.97 -60.22 32.14
C SER A 353 19.39 -58.74 32.10
N TRP A 354 18.81 -57.89 31.25
CA TRP A 354 19.32 -56.55 30.91
C TRP A 354 19.64 -55.69 32.14
N SER A 355 18.77 -55.68 33.15
CA SER A 355 18.93 -54.94 34.40
C SER A 355 20.19 -55.35 35.21
N THR A 356 20.60 -56.61 35.10
CA THR A 356 21.77 -57.21 35.77
C THR A 356 23.04 -57.31 34.90
N MET A 357 22.93 -57.23 33.57
CA MET A 357 24.07 -57.23 32.64
C MET A 357 25.05 -56.07 32.93
N GLN A 358 26.35 -56.34 32.84
CA GLN A 358 27.37 -55.30 32.98
C GLN A 358 27.39 -54.35 31.77
N ALA A 359 27.83 -53.11 31.99
CA ALA A 359 27.78 -52.05 30.97
C ALA A 359 28.49 -52.39 29.65
N ASP A 360 29.62 -53.11 29.71
CA ASP A 360 30.34 -53.53 28.50
C ASP A 360 29.70 -54.72 27.78
N GLU A 361 28.93 -55.54 28.49
CA GLU A 361 28.12 -56.60 27.89
C GLU A 361 26.90 -56.01 27.15
N ARG A 362 26.21 -55.04 27.78
CA ARG A 362 25.14 -54.24 27.15
C ARG A 362 25.63 -53.58 25.85
N LYS A 363 26.84 -53.01 25.85
CA LYS A 363 27.49 -52.43 24.64
C LYS A 363 27.71 -53.49 23.55
N LYS A 364 28.22 -54.68 23.89
CA LYS A 364 28.43 -55.79 22.93
C LYS A 364 27.10 -56.25 22.30
N TRP A 365 26.04 -56.40 23.11
CA TRP A 365 24.71 -56.77 22.61
C TRP A 365 24.12 -55.70 21.67
N ILE A 366 24.21 -54.41 22.02
CA ILE A 366 23.76 -53.32 21.13
C ILE A 366 24.54 -53.30 19.79
N GLN A 367 25.82 -53.67 19.82
CA GLN A 367 26.63 -53.77 18.60
C GLN A 367 26.25 -54.97 17.71
N SER A 368 25.85 -56.12 18.27
CA SER A 368 25.42 -57.28 17.48
C SER A 368 24.12 -57.00 16.71
N GLN A 369 23.12 -56.38 17.38
CA GLN A 369 21.86 -55.96 16.74
C GLN A 369 22.11 -55.02 15.54
N ARG A 370 23.07 -54.10 15.67
CA ARG A 370 23.44 -53.14 14.62
C ARG A 370 24.08 -53.78 13.39
N ASN A 371 24.74 -54.93 13.54
CA ASN A 371 25.31 -55.69 12.42
C ASN A 371 24.23 -56.51 11.69
N GLY A 372 23.25 -57.08 12.40
CA GLY A 372 22.15 -57.84 11.80
C GLY A 372 21.35 -57.03 10.76
N GLN A 373 21.03 -55.77 11.06
CA GLN A 373 20.30 -54.88 10.15
C GLN A 373 21.04 -54.52 8.84
N ARG A 374 22.34 -54.85 8.69
CA ARG A 374 23.10 -54.57 7.46
C ARG A 374 23.13 -55.71 6.44
N GLY A 375 22.60 -56.89 6.76
CA GLY A 375 22.61 -58.04 5.85
C GLY A 375 21.61 -57.99 4.69
N GLY A 376 20.53 -57.22 4.81
CA GLY A 376 19.41 -57.24 3.87
C GLY A 376 19.58 -56.35 2.65
N GLY A 377 20.49 -56.66 1.71
CA GLY A 377 20.62 -55.80 0.52
C GLY A 377 21.71 -56.05 -0.52
N ASN A 378 21.99 -57.28 -0.96
CA ASN A 378 22.57 -57.51 -2.30
C ASN A 378 22.44 -58.97 -2.77
N LYS A 379 22.05 -59.17 -4.04
CA LYS A 379 22.23 -60.48 -4.73
C LYS A 379 23.67 -60.57 -5.26
N PRO A 380 24.38 -61.69 -5.11
CA PRO A 380 25.71 -61.86 -5.70
C PRO A 380 25.63 -62.00 -7.23
N LYS A 381 26.60 -61.44 -7.94
CA LYS A 381 26.92 -61.83 -9.32
C LYS A 381 27.94 -62.98 -9.29
N PRO A 382 27.91 -63.91 -10.26
CA PRO A 382 28.92 -64.96 -10.37
C PRO A 382 30.24 -64.43 -10.96
N ASN A 383 31.32 -65.19 -10.72
CA ASN A 383 32.70 -64.99 -11.19
C ASN A 383 33.44 -63.75 -10.61
N GLU A 384 34.76 -63.78 -10.40
CA GLU A 384 35.77 -64.77 -10.80
C GLU A 384 36.94 -64.92 -9.79
N LYS A 385 37.66 -66.06 -9.88
CA LYS A 385 39.03 -66.34 -9.41
C LYS A 385 39.40 -66.08 -7.93
N GLN A 386 39.55 -67.19 -7.21
CA GLN A 386 40.32 -67.28 -5.96
C GLN A 386 41.82 -66.96 -6.18
N LYS A 387 42.45 -66.35 -5.17
CA LYS A 387 43.81 -66.71 -4.74
C LYS A 387 43.83 -66.67 -3.21
N GLY A 388 43.98 -67.85 -2.59
CA GLY A 388 43.83 -67.99 -1.14
C GLY A 388 45.12 -67.73 -0.36
N LYS A 389 44.96 -67.51 0.95
CA LYS A 389 45.91 -67.98 1.95
C LYS A 389 45.14 -68.37 3.21
N SER A 390 45.27 -69.63 3.60
CA SER A 390 44.63 -70.22 4.77
C SER A 390 45.57 -70.15 5.98
N THR A 391 45.14 -69.48 7.04
CA THR A 391 45.61 -69.69 8.41
C THR A 391 44.39 -69.62 9.30
N GLY A 392 43.91 -70.78 9.76
CA GLY A 392 42.72 -70.86 10.60
C GLY A 392 43.01 -70.44 12.03
N HIS A 393 42.07 -69.71 12.64
CA HIS A 393 41.84 -69.74 14.08
C HIS A 393 40.33 -69.68 14.29
N ASP A 394 39.72 -70.85 14.43
CA ASP A 394 38.33 -70.98 14.82
C ASP A 394 38.17 -70.60 16.29
N VAL A 395 38.00 -69.30 16.54
CA VAL A 395 37.40 -68.81 17.79
C VAL A 395 35.90 -68.67 17.52
N ALA A 396 35.15 -69.71 17.87
CA ALA A 396 33.70 -69.63 17.91
C ALA A 396 33.30 -68.69 19.05
N ASP A 397 33.10 -67.42 18.72
CA ASP A 397 32.74 -66.35 19.67
C ASP A 397 31.33 -66.63 20.21
N SER A 398 31.26 -67.34 21.33
CA SER A 398 30.02 -67.89 21.87
C SER A 398 29.16 -66.77 22.45
N THR A 399 28.08 -66.43 21.73
CA THR A 399 27.00 -65.57 22.24
C THR A 399 26.56 -66.08 23.62
N PRO A 400 26.67 -65.27 24.70
CA PRO A 400 26.34 -65.72 26.05
C PRO A 400 24.91 -66.26 26.13
N ALA A 401 24.71 -67.35 26.86
CA ALA A 401 23.38 -67.96 27.04
C ALA A 401 22.34 -66.96 27.58
N ALA A 402 22.80 -65.97 28.36
CA ALA A 402 22.00 -64.86 28.89
C ALA A 402 21.41 -63.91 27.83
N TRP A 403 21.73 -64.06 26.53
CA TRP A 403 21.21 -63.26 25.42
C TRP A 403 20.05 -63.92 24.67
N ASN A 404 19.75 -65.20 24.94
CA ASN A 404 18.75 -65.97 24.21
C ASN A 404 17.31 -65.67 24.64
N ASP A 405 17.10 -65.42 25.93
CA ASP A 405 15.79 -65.08 26.50
C ASP A 405 15.54 -63.57 26.38
N LEU A 406 14.57 -63.18 25.56
CA LEU A 406 14.26 -61.77 25.27
C LEU A 406 12.90 -61.34 25.85
N GLU A 407 12.90 -60.31 26.68
CA GLU A 407 11.70 -59.55 27.04
C GLU A 407 11.37 -58.50 25.96
N GLU A 408 10.08 -58.22 25.77
CA GLU A 408 9.61 -57.11 24.94
C GLU A 408 9.18 -55.94 25.83
N VAL A 409 9.85 -54.80 25.65
CA VAL A 409 9.76 -53.64 26.55
C VAL A 409 9.35 -52.41 25.75
N LEU A 410 8.30 -51.74 26.21
CA LEU A 410 7.89 -50.43 25.74
C LEU A 410 8.77 -49.37 26.41
N ILE A 411 9.62 -48.69 25.63
CA ILE A 411 10.38 -47.52 26.06
C ILE A 411 9.64 -46.29 25.58
N LYS A 412 9.23 -45.42 26.50
CA LYS A 412 8.54 -44.20 26.14
C LYS A 412 9.53 -43.14 25.68
N SER A 413 9.09 -42.31 24.75
CA SER A 413 9.86 -41.15 24.27
C SER A 413 10.25 -40.24 25.44
N ILE A 414 9.40 -40.06 26.44
CA ILE A 414 9.65 -39.16 27.57
C ILE A 414 10.79 -39.62 28.49
N ASP A 415 10.98 -40.94 28.66
CA ASP A 415 11.97 -41.51 29.60
C ASP A 415 13.42 -41.21 29.16
N VAL A 416 13.63 -41.08 27.85
CA VAL A 416 14.93 -40.90 27.17
C VAL A 416 15.17 -39.46 26.71
N MET A 417 14.36 -38.51 27.17
CA MET A 417 14.50 -37.08 26.86
C MET A 417 14.89 -36.29 28.11
N GLY A 418 15.45 -35.10 27.90
CA GLY A 418 15.55 -34.08 28.95
C GLY A 418 14.19 -33.50 29.33
N PRO A 419 14.11 -32.65 30.36
CA PRO A 419 12.87 -31.95 30.71
C PRO A 419 12.38 -31.12 29.52
N SER A 420 11.08 -31.21 29.23
CA SER A 420 10.41 -30.32 28.27
C SER A 420 10.31 -28.91 28.85
N ARG A 421 10.37 -27.91 27.95
CA ARG A 421 10.29 -26.49 28.27
C ARG A 421 8.92 -25.94 27.89
N ALA A 422 8.41 -25.00 28.68
CA ALA A 422 7.29 -24.17 28.26
C ALA A 422 7.72 -23.32 27.05
N GLY A 423 6.76 -22.96 26.21
CA GLY A 423 7.00 -22.06 25.09
C GLY A 423 7.17 -20.60 25.52
N ALA A 424 7.46 -19.75 24.54
CA ALA A 424 7.40 -18.31 24.73
C ALA A 424 5.94 -17.86 24.88
N VAL A 425 5.64 -17.12 25.95
CA VAL A 425 4.33 -16.51 26.19
C VAL A 425 4.48 -14.99 26.10
N VAL A 426 3.68 -14.35 25.24
CA VAL A 426 3.63 -12.89 25.05
C VAL A 426 2.18 -12.45 25.02
N PHE A 427 1.84 -11.35 25.70
CA PHE A 427 0.51 -10.73 25.56
C PHE A 427 0.60 -9.40 24.80
N HIS A 428 -0.41 -9.11 23.99
CA HIS A 428 -0.63 -7.79 23.41
C HIS A 428 -1.95 -7.21 23.96
N ILE A 429 -1.83 -6.21 24.84
CA ILE A 429 -2.95 -5.57 25.54
C ILE A 429 -3.15 -4.15 25.00
N TYR A 430 -4.36 -3.86 24.52
CA TYR A 430 -4.81 -2.52 24.17
C TYR A 430 -6.15 -2.22 24.85
N LEU A 431 -6.27 -1.03 25.42
CA LEU A 431 -7.45 -0.53 26.14
C LEU A 431 -7.67 0.95 25.74
N PRO A 432 -8.78 1.31 25.08
CA PRO A 432 -9.04 2.69 24.65
C PRO A 432 -9.14 3.70 25.79
N SER A 433 -9.66 3.27 26.95
CA SER A 433 -9.92 4.13 28.10
C SER A 433 -10.09 3.31 29.39
N ILE A 434 -10.23 4.00 30.53
CA ILE A 434 -10.48 3.39 31.84
C ILE A 434 -11.77 2.56 31.90
N ALA A 435 -12.73 2.79 30.98
CA ALA A 435 -14.02 2.09 30.94
C ALA A 435 -13.92 0.58 30.65
N TYR A 436 -12.77 0.11 30.16
CA TYR A 436 -12.51 -1.30 29.84
C TYR A 436 -11.82 -2.06 31.00
N VAL A 437 -11.36 -1.35 32.04
CA VAL A 437 -10.67 -1.95 33.19
C VAL A 437 -11.61 -2.85 33.99
N ASP A 438 -12.90 -2.50 34.07
CA ASP A 438 -13.91 -3.30 34.79
C ASP A 438 -14.12 -4.68 34.13
N GLU A 439 -14.19 -4.74 32.80
CA GLU A 439 -14.37 -5.99 32.04
C GLU A 439 -13.09 -6.84 32.07
N LEU A 440 -11.90 -6.23 31.97
CA LEU A 440 -10.60 -6.92 32.12
C LEU A 440 -10.45 -7.62 33.48
N LEU A 441 -11.09 -7.08 34.52
CA LEU A 441 -11.06 -7.59 35.89
C LEU A 441 -12.29 -8.46 36.22
N SER A 442 -13.19 -8.73 35.27
CA SER A 442 -14.32 -9.64 35.45
C SER A 442 -13.83 -11.09 35.53
N ASP A 443 -14.51 -11.93 36.34
CA ASP A 443 -14.15 -13.35 36.51
C ASP A 443 -14.02 -14.07 35.15
N SER A 444 -14.99 -13.82 34.25
CA SER A 444 -15.05 -14.36 32.89
C SER A 444 -13.86 -14.04 31.99
N VAL A 445 -13.11 -12.97 32.30
CA VAL A 445 -11.90 -12.55 31.58
C VAL A 445 -10.65 -12.91 32.36
N ALA A 446 -10.66 -12.75 33.68
CA ALA A 446 -9.56 -13.07 34.57
C ALA A 446 -9.16 -14.56 34.50
N ASP A 447 -10.15 -15.47 34.34
CA ASP A 447 -9.93 -16.89 34.10
C ASP A 447 -8.98 -17.16 32.92
N SER A 448 -9.05 -16.34 31.86
CA SER A 448 -8.19 -16.49 30.65
C SER A 448 -6.71 -16.14 30.92
N PHE A 449 -6.44 -15.35 31.96
CA PHE A 449 -5.07 -14.97 32.36
C PHE A 449 -4.53 -15.81 33.52
N LEU A 450 -5.39 -16.53 34.24
CA LEU A 450 -5.06 -17.30 35.44
C LEU A 450 -3.93 -18.34 35.27
N PRO A 451 -3.80 -19.09 34.15
CA PRO A 451 -2.68 -20.03 33.95
C PRO A 451 -1.29 -19.37 33.93
N TYR A 452 -1.23 -18.06 33.66
CA TYR A 452 0.00 -17.34 33.39
C TYR A 452 0.49 -16.49 34.57
N ILE A 453 -0.28 -16.40 35.67
CA ILE A 453 0.14 -15.62 36.84
C ILE A 453 1.25 -16.31 37.64
N SER A 454 2.05 -15.52 38.36
CA SER A 454 3.17 -15.99 39.18
C SER A 454 2.73 -16.93 40.31
N ALA A 455 1.49 -16.83 40.79
CA ALA A 455 0.95 -17.74 41.79
C ALA A 455 0.69 -19.16 41.23
N ALA A 456 0.16 -19.27 40.01
CA ALA A 456 -0.09 -20.55 39.34
C ALA A 456 1.21 -21.26 38.93
N ASN A 457 2.24 -20.48 38.57
CA ASN A 457 3.55 -20.98 38.14
C ASN A 457 4.55 -21.19 39.31
N ARG A 458 4.08 -21.12 40.55
CA ARG A 458 4.92 -21.21 41.76
C ARG A 458 5.55 -22.60 41.88
N GLY A 459 6.88 -22.65 41.95
CA GLY A 459 7.65 -23.90 42.10
C GLY A 459 8.10 -24.53 40.78
N LEU A 460 7.64 -24.01 39.64
CA LEU A 460 8.20 -24.36 38.33
C LEU A 460 9.57 -23.70 38.13
N SER A 461 10.45 -24.34 37.35
CA SER A 461 11.71 -23.69 36.94
C SER A 461 11.46 -22.58 35.91
N ARG A 462 12.42 -21.67 35.73
CA ARG A 462 12.32 -20.53 34.79
C ARG A 462 12.11 -20.94 33.32
N GLU A 463 12.43 -22.19 32.97
CA GLU A 463 12.20 -22.76 31.63
C GLU A 463 10.88 -23.58 31.52
N GLN A 464 10.21 -23.86 32.64
CA GLN A 464 8.92 -24.55 32.71
C GLN A 464 7.76 -23.61 33.05
N SER A 465 8.04 -22.43 33.61
CA SER A 465 7.04 -21.39 33.88
C SER A 465 6.43 -20.85 32.59
N ARG A 466 5.09 -20.84 32.52
CA ARG A 466 4.27 -20.17 31.51
C ARG A 466 4.15 -18.66 31.75
N THR A 467 4.75 -18.09 32.82
CA THR A 467 4.69 -16.64 33.07
C THR A 467 5.13 -15.83 31.83
N PRO A 468 4.43 -14.73 31.47
CA PRO A 468 4.73 -13.97 30.27
C PRO A 468 6.20 -13.53 30.22
N HIS A 469 6.77 -13.58 29.03
CA HIS A 469 8.12 -13.11 28.74
C HIS A 469 8.11 -11.60 28.50
N ALA A 470 7.05 -11.12 27.84
CA ALA A 470 6.72 -9.71 27.72
C ALA A 470 5.21 -9.51 27.64
N ILE A 471 4.73 -8.37 28.12
CA ILE A 471 3.38 -7.86 27.87
C ILE A 471 3.55 -6.49 27.21
N VAL A 472 2.97 -6.31 26.03
CA VAL A 472 2.88 -4.99 25.38
C VAL A 472 1.60 -4.31 25.86
N HIS A 473 1.76 -3.15 26.49
CA HIS A 473 0.67 -2.31 27.01
C HIS A 473 0.54 -1.07 26.12
N ALA A 474 -0.35 -1.13 25.12
CA ALA A 474 -0.76 0.01 24.31
C ALA A 474 -2.01 0.65 24.93
N VAL A 475 -1.84 1.44 26.00
CA VAL A 475 -2.96 2.02 26.78
C VAL A 475 -2.67 3.49 27.15
N PRO A 476 -3.70 4.35 27.30
CA PRO A 476 -3.52 5.75 27.68
C PRO A 476 -3.06 5.90 29.15
N LEU A 477 -2.53 7.07 29.48
CA LEU A 477 -1.81 7.33 30.74
C LEU A 477 -2.69 7.10 31.98
N ASN A 478 -3.97 7.45 31.92
CA ASN A 478 -4.95 7.24 32.99
C ASN A 478 -5.20 5.74 33.28
N VAL A 479 -5.03 4.84 32.30
CA VAL A 479 -5.11 3.39 32.50
C VAL A 479 -3.84 2.86 33.17
N LEU A 480 -2.66 3.36 32.78
CA LEU A 480 -1.38 3.04 33.45
C LEU A 480 -1.36 3.47 34.94
N GLN A 481 -2.09 4.54 35.26
CA GLN A 481 -2.21 5.10 36.61
C GLN A 481 -3.35 4.48 37.44
N ASP A 482 -4.25 3.68 36.84
CA ASP A 482 -5.31 3.00 37.60
C ASP A 482 -4.72 1.92 38.51
N ALA A 483 -4.90 2.07 39.82
CA ALA A 483 -4.33 1.18 40.82
C ALA A 483 -4.80 -0.29 40.68
N ARG A 484 -5.97 -0.54 40.09
CA ARG A 484 -6.52 -1.87 39.82
C ARG A 484 -5.81 -2.51 38.63
N TYR A 485 -5.55 -1.73 37.58
CA TYR A 485 -4.74 -2.16 36.43
C TYR A 485 -3.29 -2.43 36.85
N GLN A 486 -2.70 -1.59 37.71
CA GLN A 486 -1.38 -1.87 38.29
C GLN A 486 -1.36 -3.15 39.14
N LYS A 487 -2.40 -3.38 39.96
CA LYS A 487 -2.55 -4.62 40.74
C LYS A 487 -2.67 -5.85 39.84
N TRP A 488 -3.33 -5.74 38.68
CA TRP A 488 -3.37 -6.80 37.66
C TRP A 488 -1.98 -7.05 37.05
N MET A 489 -1.25 -6.00 36.64
CA MET A 489 0.12 -6.15 36.13
C MET A 489 1.05 -6.88 37.12
N ARG A 490 0.94 -6.61 38.43
CA ARG A 490 1.77 -7.27 39.46
C ARG A 490 1.56 -8.77 39.57
N GLN A 491 0.47 -9.33 39.04
CA GLN A 491 0.18 -10.78 39.13
C GLN A 491 1.15 -11.64 38.29
N PHE A 492 1.76 -11.07 37.24
CA PHE A 492 2.65 -11.81 36.33
C PHE A 492 4.09 -11.96 36.86
N GLY A 493 4.43 -11.26 37.95
CA GLY A 493 5.70 -11.39 38.67
C GLY A 493 6.90 -10.68 38.02
N PRO A 494 8.07 -10.66 38.68
CA PRO A 494 9.22 -9.85 38.29
C PRO A 494 9.97 -10.34 37.04
N ASP A 495 9.72 -11.57 36.59
CA ASP A 495 10.28 -12.12 35.34
C ASP A 495 9.59 -11.59 34.06
N CYS A 496 8.44 -10.92 34.20
CA CYS A 496 7.66 -10.38 33.09
C CYS A 496 8.14 -8.97 32.70
N ASN A 497 8.50 -8.76 31.42
CA ASN A 497 8.82 -7.43 30.89
C ASN A 497 7.53 -6.67 30.52
N HIS A 498 7.19 -5.61 31.25
CA HIS A 498 6.02 -4.78 30.95
C HIS A 498 6.40 -3.64 30.01
N ILE A 499 6.21 -3.85 28.70
CA ILE A 499 6.56 -2.90 27.63
C ILE A 499 5.44 -1.87 27.50
N ILE A 500 5.71 -0.62 27.85
CA ILE A 500 4.73 0.47 27.87
C ILE A 500 4.84 1.29 26.58
N ALA A 501 3.84 1.15 25.71
CA ALA A 501 3.75 1.90 24.45
C ALA A 501 2.70 3.02 24.58
N ASN A 502 3.15 4.19 25.03
CA ASN A 502 2.30 5.34 25.36
C ASN A 502 3.04 6.64 25.03
N TYR A 503 2.34 7.63 24.45
CA TYR A 503 2.97 8.86 23.93
C TYR A 503 3.69 9.72 24.98
N ASP A 504 3.26 9.70 26.25
CA ASP A 504 3.89 10.50 27.31
C ASP A 504 5.02 9.74 28.04
N VAL A 505 5.09 8.42 27.85
CA VAL A 505 6.07 7.50 28.49
C VAL A 505 7.18 7.09 27.51
N CYS A 506 6.89 7.05 26.22
CA CYS A 506 7.88 6.96 25.16
C CYS A 506 8.54 8.33 24.93
N ALA A 507 9.82 8.35 24.59
CA ALA A 507 10.48 9.59 24.14
C ALA A 507 10.02 9.93 22.71
N ASN A 508 9.68 11.19 22.45
CA ASN A 508 9.22 11.67 21.13
C ASN A 508 10.38 11.87 20.13
N LYS A 509 11.22 10.84 19.99
CA LYS A 509 12.33 10.76 19.03
C LYS A 509 11.81 10.79 17.58
N LEU A 510 12.71 11.03 16.62
CA LEU A 510 12.39 10.95 15.19
C LEU A 510 12.15 9.49 14.78
N MET A 511 10.98 9.17 14.21
CA MET A 511 10.70 7.83 13.69
C MET A 511 11.24 7.65 12.27
N PHE A 512 11.40 8.73 11.51
CA PHE A 512 11.97 8.74 10.15
C PHE A 512 13.25 9.58 10.05
N PRO A 513 14.30 9.26 10.86
CA PRO A 513 15.49 10.11 11.01
C PRO A 513 16.28 10.30 9.71
N SER A 514 16.24 9.35 8.78
CA SER A 514 16.87 9.50 7.46
C SER A 514 16.33 10.70 6.67
N SER A 515 15.04 11.04 6.83
CA SER A 515 14.43 12.23 6.23
C SER A 515 14.95 13.51 6.90
N ALA A 516 14.94 13.53 8.25
CA ALA A 516 15.46 14.65 9.04
C ALA A 516 16.95 14.96 8.81
N THR A 517 17.77 13.97 8.42
CA THR A 517 19.16 14.18 7.99
C THR A 517 19.28 15.14 6.81
N ILE A 518 18.31 15.17 5.89
CA ILE A 518 18.30 16.11 4.76
C ILE A 518 18.09 17.54 5.28
N SER A 519 17.09 17.76 6.14
CA SER A 519 16.85 19.05 6.79
C SER A 519 18.05 19.51 7.64
N LEU A 520 18.68 18.61 8.39
CA LEU A 520 19.87 18.91 9.19
C LEU A 520 21.04 19.40 8.33
N ARG A 521 21.24 18.82 7.14
CA ARG A 521 22.29 19.24 6.21
C ARG A 521 21.94 20.55 5.50
N LEU A 522 20.71 20.69 5.01
CA LEU A 522 20.22 21.90 4.32
C LEU A 522 20.04 23.12 5.24
N SER A 523 19.77 22.94 6.54
CA SER A 523 19.68 24.06 7.50
C SER A 523 21.00 24.85 7.65
N LYS A 524 22.14 24.28 7.24
CA LYS A 524 23.40 25.03 7.16
C LYS A 524 23.37 26.12 6.09
N LEU A 525 22.52 26.01 5.07
CA LEU A 525 22.31 27.00 4.01
C LEU A 525 21.30 28.08 4.43
N ASP A 526 20.07 27.69 4.78
CA ASP A 526 19.02 28.56 5.33
C ASP A 526 18.21 27.77 6.37
N ASP A 527 18.33 28.13 7.64
CA ASP A 527 17.73 27.47 8.80
C ASP A 527 16.24 27.84 9.03
N VAL A 528 15.74 28.84 8.29
CA VAL A 528 14.33 29.26 8.29
C VAL A 528 13.53 28.42 7.30
N MET A 529 14.05 28.26 6.07
CA MET A 529 13.46 27.44 5.01
C MET A 529 13.61 25.95 5.31
N PHE A 530 14.84 25.49 5.57
CA PHE A 530 15.19 24.08 5.73
C PHE A 530 15.23 23.64 7.21
N LYS A 531 14.29 24.13 8.02
CA LYS A 531 14.30 23.91 9.47
C LYS A 531 14.32 22.41 9.83
N VAL A 532 15.18 22.04 10.77
CA VAL A 532 15.27 20.68 11.32
C VAL A 532 13.99 20.32 12.10
N PRO A 533 13.37 19.14 11.85
CA PRO A 533 12.18 18.71 12.57
C PRO A 533 12.43 18.52 14.08
N GLN A 534 11.48 18.91 14.93
CA GLN A 534 11.66 18.85 16.38
C GLN A 534 11.43 17.45 16.96
N TYR A 535 12.13 17.13 18.05
CA TYR A 535 12.04 15.85 18.77
C TYR A 535 12.42 16.01 20.24
N GLN A 536 11.86 15.15 21.11
CA GLN A 536 12.16 15.14 22.54
C GLN A 536 12.84 13.81 22.90
N LEU A 537 14.05 13.88 23.48
CA LEU A 537 14.84 12.71 23.85
C LEU A 537 14.40 12.06 25.18
N MET A 538 13.81 12.87 26.07
CA MET A 538 13.26 12.43 27.34
C MET A 538 11.75 12.23 27.22
N PRO A 539 11.18 11.21 27.90
CA PRO A 539 9.74 11.11 28.08
C PRO A 539 9.25 12.14 29.10
N ARG A 540 7.95 12.43 29.09
CA ARG A 540 7.33 13.42 29.99
C ARG A 540 6.97 12.81 31.33
N VAL A 541 6.53 11.56 31.29
CA VAL A 541 6.26 10.75 32.47
C VAL A 541 7.33 9.68 32.56
N THR A 542 8.17 9.76 33.58
CA THR A 542 9.18 8.73 33.85
C THR A 542 8.52 7.47 34.39
N LEU A 543 9.14 6.31 34.12
CA LEU A 543 8.64 5.01 34.61
C LEU A 543 8.55 4.95 36.15
N ALA A 544 9.41 5.70 36.84
CA ALA A 544 9.37 5.86 38.30
C ALA A 544 8.14 6.64 38.80
N GLY A 545 7.60 7.56 37.99
CA GLY A 545 6.34 8.25 38.27
C GLY A 545 5.11 7.34 38.12
N LEU A 546 5.20 6.28 37.31
CA LEU A 546 4.12 5.29 37.13
C LEU A 546 4.08 4.26 38.26
N SER A 547 5.22 3.88 38.84
CA SER A 547 5.30 2.73 39.77
C SER A 547 4.75 2.98 41.18
N GLY A 548 4.21 4.19 41.45
CA GLY A 548 3.51 4.50 42.70
C GLY A 548 4.42 4.89 43.88
N GLY A 549 5.68 5.25 43.61
CA GLY A 549 6.62 5.69 44.64
C GLY A 549 6.29 7.06 45.24
N THR A 550 5.53 7.10 46.33
CA THR A 550 5.42 8.30 47.16
C THR A 550 6.80 8.64 47.73
N ALA A 551 7.28 9.88 47.53
CA ALA A 551 8.58 10.33 48.03
C ALA A 551 8.73 10.30 49.57
N ASN A 552 7.64 10.08 50.31
CA ASN A 552 7.65 9.76 51.74
C ASN A 552 7.61 8.22 51.94
N GLY A 553 8.65 7.66 52.53
CA GLY A 553 8.89 6.21 52.61
C GLY A 553 7.97 5.44 53.57
N LYS A 554 6.76 5.10 53.12
CA LYS A 554 5.89 4.07 53.73
C LYS A 554 5.19 3.22 52.66
N GLY A 555 5.97 2.50 51.86
CA GLY A 555 5.44 1.46 50.97
C GLY A 555 5.00 0.21 51.74
N ASN A 556 3.95 -0.47 51.26
CA ASN A 556 3.54 -1.77 51.81
C ASN A 556 4.65 -2.82 51.57
N ALA A 557 5.20 -3.36 52.65
CA ALA A 557 6.39 -4.21 52.64
C ALA A 557 6.16 -5.67 52.15
N GLY A 558 5.39 -5.84 51.07
CA GLY A 558 5.01 -7.17 50.55
C GLY A 558 4.62 -7.25 49.07
N GLU A 559 4.56 -6.13 48.32
CA GLU A 559 4.30 -6.18 46.87
C GLU A 559 5.61 -6.25 46.06
N SER A 560 5.65 -7.12 45.05
CA SER A 560 6.80 -7.22 44.14
C SER A 560 6.88 -6.02 43.19
N PRO A 561 8.08 -5.51 42.87
CA PRO A 561 8.24 -4.37 41.97
C PRO A 561 7.83 -4.71 40.53
N LEU A 562 7.17 -3.77 39.86
CA LEU A 562 6.85 -3.87 38.43
C LEU A 562 8.09 -3.60 37.57
N LYS A 563 8.44 -4.55 36.69
CA LYS A 563 9.50 -4.40 35.70
C LYS A 563 8.98 -3.65 34.47
N LEU A 564 8.69 -2.36 34.65
CA LEU A 564 8.24 -1.46 33.58
C LEU A 564 9.40 -1.08 32.66
N VAL A 565 9.16 -1.09 31.35
CA VAL A 565 10.11 -0.69 30.32
C VAL A 565 9.36 0.19 29.31
N ALA A 566 9.87 1.38 29.00
CA ALA A 566 9.29 2.20 27.94
C ALA A 566 9.55 1.55 26.59
N ALA A 567 8.55 1.51 25.71
CA ALA A 567 8.74 1.02 24.36
C ALA A 567 9.66 1.99 23.58
N GLU A 568 10.59 1.44 22.82
CA GLU A 568 11.38 2.18 21.82
C GLU A 568 11.20 1.55 20.44
N ALA A 569 11.40 2.34 19.38
CA ALA A 569 11.42 1.81 18.02
C ALA A 569 12.69 0.97 17.80
N ASP A 570 12.53 -0.21 17.19
CA ASP A 570 13.51 -1.30 17.15
C ASP A 570 13.86 -1.93 18.51
N GLN A 571 13.06 -1.72 19.56
CA GLN A 571 13.20 -2.51 20.78
C GLN A 571 12.88 -4.00 20.51
N VAL A 572 13.79 -4.89 20.88
CA VAL A 572 13.68 -6.34 20.74
C VAL A 572 13.83 -7.03 22.09
N VAL A 573 12.87 -7.88 22.44
CA VAL A 573 12.97 -8.80 23.59
C VAL A 573 13.27 -10.19 23.07
N GLN A 574 14.44 -10.73 23.41
CA GLN A 574 14.75 -12.14 23.14
C GLN A 574 13.94 -13.04 24.07
N LEU A 575 13.13 -13.91 23.49
CA LEU A 575 12.22 -14.78 24.24
C LEU A 575 12.93 -16.09 24.65
N HIS A 576 13.80 -16.64 23.80
CA HIS A 576 14.52 -17.88 24.09
C HIS A 576 16.03 -17.78 23.81
N PRO A 577 16.90 -17.79 24.83
CA PRO A 577 16.58 -17.75 26.27
C PRO A 577 15.89 -16.45 26.69
N ARG A 578 15.21 -16.44 27.84
CA ARG A 578 14.54 -15.25 28.39
C ARG A 578 15.57 -14.12 28.61
N GLY A 579 15.53 -13.11 27.74
CA GLY A 579 16.44 -11.96 27.75
C GLY A 579 15.79 -10.67 28.22
N GLU A 580 16.63 -9.65 28.39
CA GLU A 580 16.21 -8.27 28.60
C GLU A 580 15.83 -7.61 27.26
N PRO A 581 14.97 -6.57 27.27
CA PRO A 581 14.77 -5.71 26.10
C PRO A 581 16.06 -5.00 25.69
N THR A 582 16.41 -5.05 24.40
CA THR A 582 17.59 -4.38 23.82
C THR A 582 17.20 -3.63 22.54
N ARG A 583 18.02 -2.67 22.07
CA ARG A 583 17.83 -2.00 20.77
C ARG A 583 18.38 -2.90 19.67
N TYR A 584 17.55 -3.30 18.71
CA TYR A 584 18.00 -3.96 17.48
C TYR A 584 18.65 -2.93 16.58
N ASN A 585 19.90 -3.15 16.18
CA ASN A 585 20.55 -2.25 15.25
C ASN A 585 20.10 -2.54 13.81
N SER A 586 19.43 -1.57 13.20
CA SER A 586 18.90 -1.63 11.84
C SER A 586 19.72 -0.83 10.81
N GLY A 587 20.79 -0.16 11.26
CA GLY A 587 21.51 0.84 10.45
C GLY A 587 20.65 2.06 10.08
N ALA A 588 19.56 2.31 10.83
CA ALA A 588 18.82 3.56 10.79
C ALA A 588 19.61 4.64 11.54
N PRO A 589 19.69 5.90 11.04
CA PRO A 589 20.40 6.95 11.77
C PRO A 589 19.83 7.21 13.16
N GLU A 590 20.71 7.28 14.14
CA GLU A 590 20.36 7.71 15.49
C GLU A 590 20.34 9.24 15.55
N PHE A 591 19.40 9.80 16.34
CA PHE A 591 19.29 11.23 16.65
C PHE A 591 19.08 11.31 18.17
N ASP A 592 20.06 10.81 18.91
CA ASP A 592 20.01 10.68 20.38
C ASP A 592 20.78 11.83 21.07
N TRP A 593 20.89 12.99 20.39
CA TRP A 593 21.58 14.23 20.82
C TRP A 593 20.82 15.49 20.35
N PRO A 594 21.06 16.69 20.95
CA PRO A 594 20.44 17.95 20.52
C PRO A 594 20.91 18.43 19.13
N VAL A 595 20.02 19.12 18.40
CA VAL A 595 20.25 19.62 17.02
C VAL A 595 21.47 20.57 16.90
N GLN A 596 21.82 21.29 17.97
CA GLN A 596 22.94 22.25 18.02
C GLN A 596 24.20 21.68 18.72
N SER A 597 24.27 20.36 18.94
CA SER A 597 25.44 19.73 19.57
C SER A 597 26.58 19.43 18.58
N GLN A 598 27.78 19.20 19.10
CA GLN A 598 28.94 18.81 18.27
C GLN A 598 28.68 17.48 17.55
N GLU A 599 27.85 16.62 18.12
CA GLU A 599 27.44 15.31 17.59
C GLU A 599 26.55 15.49 16.35
N ALA A 600 25.67 16.48 16.35
CA ALA A 600 24.86 16.85 15.19
C ALA A 600 25.71 17.37 14.03
N ASP A 601 26.75 18.17 14.31
CA ASP A 601 27.69 18.65 13.29
C ASP A 601 28.55 17.51 12.71
N LYS A 602 29.12 16.65 13.56
CA LYS A 602 29.84 15.43 13.14
C LYS A 602 28.97 14.51 12.28
N PHE A 603 27.68 14.39 12.61
CA PHE A 603 26.73 13.56 11.88
C PHE A 603 26.34 14.18 10.52
N ALA A 604 26.10 15.50 10.48
CA ALA A 604 25.92 16.23 9.24
C ALA A 604 27.14 16.06 8.31
N ALA A 605 28.35 16.13 8.87
CA ALA A 605 29.65 15.98 8.19
C ALA A 605 30.08 14.52 7.85
N PHE A 606 29.19 13.53 7.99
CA PHE A 606 29.48 12.11 7.71
C PHE A 606 30.63 11.51 8.57
N GLU A 607 30.99 12.13 9.69
CA GLU A 607 32.03 11.65 10.61
C GLU A 607 31.52 10.54 11.53
N THR A 608 30.24 10.58 11.92
CA THR A 608 29.60 9.57 12.79
C THR A 608 28.62 8.65 12.07
N GLU A 609 28.49 8.68 10.74
CA GLU A 609 27.78 7.60 10.00
C GLU A 609 28.47 6.25 10.31
N VAL A 610 27.72 5.35 10.95
CA VAL A 610 28.27 4.19 11.68
C VAL A 610 28.88 3.16 10.73
N VAL A 611 30.05 2.65 11.12
CA VAL A 611 30.72 1.52 10.46
C VAL A 611 30.01 0.24 10.87
N GLU A 612 29.30 -0.41 9.95
CA GLU A 612 28.52 -1.60 10.33
C GLU A 612 28.52 -2.73 9.31
N ASP A 613 28.39 -2.43 8.01
CA ASP A 613 28.52 -3.43 6.95
C ASP A 613 29.90 -4.14 7.04
N SER A 614 31.00 -3.43 7.34
CA SER A 614 32.34 -4.06 7.44
C SER A 614 32.62 -4.70 8.82
N GLU A 615 32.25 -4.07 9.94
CA GLU A 615 32.62 -4.59 11.26
C GLU A 615 31.81 -5.82 11.68
N GLN A 616 30.49 -5.85 11.44
CA GLN A 616 29.70 -7.05 11.75
C GLN A 616 30.11 -8.22 10.85
N GLN A 617 30.36 -7.96 9.56
CA GLN A 617 30.83 -8.96 8.60
C GLN A 617 32.24 -9.46 8.98
N THR A 618 33.16 -8.58 9.38
CA THR A 618 34.50 -8.96 9.89
C THR A 618 34.41 -9.78 11.18
N GLN A 619 33.53 -9.43 12.13
CA GLN A 619 33.34 -10.22 13.35
C GLN A 619 32.68 -11.59 13.06
N GLN A 620 31.76 -11.68 12.11
CA GLN A 620 31.18 -12.95 11.66
C GLN A 620 32.23 -13.82 10.94
N LEU A 621 33.05 -13.23 10.06
CA LEU A 621 34.19 -13.89 9.41
C LEU A 621 35.24 -14.36 10.42
N ALA A 622 35.52 -13.59 11.48
CA ALA A 622 36.41 -14.01 12.56
C ALA A 622 35.83 -15.21 13.32
N LYS A 623 34.54 -15.15 13.71
CA LYS A 623 33.83 -16.26 14.37
C LYS A 623 33.76 -17.51 13.49
N ALA A 624 33.60 -17.36 12.17
CA ALA A 624 33.63 -18.44 11.19
C ALA A 624 35.04 -19.06 11.01
N LYS A 625 36.08 -18.23 10.88
CA LYS A 625 37.48 -18.67 10.80
C LYS A 625 37.88 -19.47 12.06
N VAL A 626 37.56 -18.96 13.26
CA VAL A 626 37.81 -19.68 14.52
C VAL A 626 37.07 -21.02 14.57
N LYS A 627 35.82 -21.09 14.10
CA LYS A 627 35.05 -22.35 14.01
C LYS A 627 35.69 -23.40 13.09
N ASN A 628 36.32 -22.97 12.00
CA ASN A 628 36.98 -23.87 11.06
C ASN A 628 38.33 -24.37 11.58
N THR A 629 39.13 -23.52 12.24
CA THR A 629 40.40 -23.95 12.87
C THR A 629 40.18 -24.94 14.01
N ALA A 630 39.04 -24.88 14.70
CA ALA A 630 38.71 -25.77 15.81
C ALA A 630 38.36 -27.23 15.41
N ASN A 631 38.27 -27.55 14.11
CA ASN A 631 37.72 -28.85 13.65
C ASN A 631 38.65 -29.63 12.70
N SER A 632 39.94 -29.28 12.64
CA SER A 632 40.93 -29.90 11.74
C SER A 632 41.57 -31.17 12.31
N ASN A 633 40.79 -32.24 12.54
CA ASN A 633 41.36 -33.56 12.87
C ASN A 633 40.48 -34.77 12.47
N ALA A 634 40.02 -34.78 11.21
CA ALA A 634 39.35 -35.95 10.59
C ALA A 634 39.85 -36.18 9.16
N LYS A 635 40.00 -37.45 8.76
CA LYS A 635 40.53 -37.83 7.42
C LYS A 635 39.53 -37.51 6.30
N PRO A 636 40.00 -37.09 5.11
CA PRO A 636 39.14 -36.66 4.02
C PRO A 636 38.37 -37.82 3.37
N LYS A 637 37.11 -37.58 3.01
CA LYS A 637 36.38 -38.31 1.97
C LYS A 637 35.93 -37.32 0.89
N LYS A 638 35.84 -37.80 -0.35
CA LYS A 638 35.60 -36.97 -1.54
C LYS A 638 34.35 -36.11 -1.41
N LEU A 639 34.47 -34.84 -1.80
CA LEU A 639 33.38 -33.88 -1.92
C LEU A 639 33.19 -33.52 -3.40
N GLY A 640 31.95 -33.37 -3.85
CA GLY A 640 31.60 -32.64 -5.07
C GLY A 640 31.24 -31.19 -4.74
N SER A 641 31.08 -30.34 -5.77
CA SER A 641 30.65 -28.93 -5.66
C SER A 641 31.40 -28.09 -4.60
N ALA A 642 32.54 -27.53 -4.99
CA ALA A 642 33.28 -26.53 -4.22
C ALA A 642 33.59 -25.30 -5.10
N ALA A 643 32.54 -24.63 -5.60
CA ALA A 643 32.63 -23.47 -6.49
C ALA A 643 32.06 -22.18 -5.85
N ASN A 644 30.85 -22.24 -5.30
CA ASN A 644 30.10 -21.04 -4.88
C ASN A 644 30.75 -20.24 -3.73
N THR A 645 31.45 -20.89 -2.81
CA THR A 645 32.01 -20.25 -1.60
C THR A 645 33.26 -19.39 -1.86
N ALA A 646 33.73 -19.29 -3.11
CA ALA A 646 34.86 -18.45 -3.50
C ALA A 646 34.45 -17.14 -4.21
N GLU A 647 33.20 -17.05 -4.68
CA GLU A 647 32.64 -15.82 -5.27
C GLU A 647 32.02 -14.92 -4.19
N GLU A 648 31.24 -15.48 -3.26
CA GLU A 648 30.65 -14.75 -2.12
C GLU A 648 31.72 -14.02 -1.29
N ALA A 649 32.86 -14.67 -1.04
CA ALA A 649 33.99 -14.07 -0.33
C ALA A 649 34.71 -12.93 -1.10
N ARG A 650 34.45 -12.76 -2.40
CA ARG A 650 34.99 -11.66 -3.22
C ARG A 650 34.00 -10.51 -3.39
N THR A 651 32.69 -10.79 -3.39
CA THR A 651 31.67 -9.74 -3.44
C THR A 651 31.65 -8.88 -2.18
N ASP A 652 31.92 -9.49 -1.02
CA ASP A 652 31.90 -8.81 0.28
C ASP A 652 33.01 -7.75 0.42
N ASP A 653 34.26 -8.08 0.06
CA ASP A 653 35.39 -7.14 0.06
C ASP A 653 35.14 -5.93 -0.88
N ILE A 654 34.48 -6.17 -2.03
CA ILE A 654 34.09 -5.12 -2.98
C ILE A 654 33.00 -4.21 -2.39
N GLY A 655 32.03 -4.76 -1.67
CA GLY A 655 31.00 -4.00 -0.96
C GLY A 655 31.58 -3.06 0.10
N ALA A 656 32.49 -3.56 0.93
CA ALA A 656 33.18 -2.76 1.94
C ALA A 656 34.01 -1.62 1.32
N ALA A 657 34.72 -1.89 0.23
CA ALA A 657 35.48 -0.88 -0.51
C ALA A 657 34.56 0.20 -1.14
N ARG A 658 33.45 -0.20 -1.78
CA ARG A 658 32.44 0.72 -2.35
C ARG A 658 31.86 1.64 -1.28
N ASN A 659 31.44 1.09 -0.14
CA ASN A 659 30.89 1.87 0.97
C ASN A 659 31.90 2.88 1.53
N THR A 660 33.18 2.51 1.60
CA THR A 660 34.27 3.41 2.03
C THR A 660 34.45 4.57 1.05
N ARG A 661 34.58 4.27 -0.26
CA ARG A 661 34.72 5.29 -1.32
C ARG A 661 33.52 6.24 -1.36
N LEU A 662 32.30 5.74 -1.23
CA LEU A 662 31.07 6.55 -1.19
C LEU A 662 31.03 7.48 0.03
N ARG A 663 31.57 7.04 1.18
CA ARG A 663 31.69 7.87 2.38
C ARG A 663 32.74 8.98 2.22
N GLU A 664 33.86 8.69 1.57
CA GLU A 664 34.89 9.68 1.25
C GLU A 664 34.37 10.74 0.26
N ALA A 665 33.70 10.31 -0.82
CA ALA A 665 33.03 11.20 -1.77
C ALA A 665 31.99 12.11 -1.09
N ARG A 666 31.17 11.56 -0.17
CA ARG A 666 30.23 12.35 0.64
C ARG A 666 30.90 13.37 1.55
N LYS A 667 32.07 13.06 2.12
CA LYS A 667 32.86 14.03 2.92
C LYS A 667 33.45 15.15 2.05
N GLN A 668 33.88 14.83 0.83
CA GLN A 668 34.32 15.84 -0.14
C GLN A 668 33.15 16.76 -0.54
N ALA A 669 32.04 16.17 -0.98
CA ALA A 669 30.79 16.87 -1.32
C ALA A 669 30.29 17.78 -0.17
N TRP A 670 30.42 17.34 1.09
CA TRP A 670 30.11 18.15 2.27
C TRP A 670 31.04 19.37 2.43
N SER A 671 32.34 19.22 2.16
CA SER A 671 33.29 20.35 2.20
C SER A 671 32.98 21.37 1.10
N GLU A 672 32.76 20.89 -0.13
CA GLU A 672 32.39 21.72 -1.29
C GLU A 672 31.06 22.45 -1.04
N TYR A 673 30.06 21.77 -0.49
CA TYR A 673 28.81 22.36 -0.03
C TYR A 673 29.05 23.51 0.98
N LEU A 674 29.88 23.31 2.01
CA LEU A 674 30.14 24.34 3.01
C LEU A 674 30.87 25.56 2.45
N ASP A 675 31.79 25.40 1.50
CA ASP A 675 32.45 26.53 0.83
C ASP A 675 31.49 27.29 -0.11
N VAL A 676 30.57 26.59 -0.79
CA VAL A 676 29.50 27.23 -1.58
C VAL A 676 28.50 27.95 -0.67
N VAL A 677 28.06 27.34 0.45
CA VAL A 677 27.21 27.96 1.47
C VAL A 677 27.84 29.25 2.02
N LYS A 678 29.15 29.21 2.33
CA LYS A 678 29.92 30.35 2.81
C LYS A 678 29.96 31.47 1.77
N THR A 679 30.15 31.14 0.49
CA THR A 679 30.13 32.09 -0.64
C THR A 679 28.74 32.71 -0.83
N ILE A 680 27.66 31.92 -0.74
CA ILE A 680 26.28 32.42 -0.79
C ILE A 680 26.03 33.39 0.37
N LYS A 681 26.47 33.05 1.59
CA LYS A 681 26.30 33.89 2.79
C LYS A 681 27.17 35.15 2.78
N SER A 682 28.33 35.17 2.13
CA SER A 682 29.12 36.39 1.93
C SER A 682 28.56 37.31 0.84
N ASN A 683 27.89 36.73 -0.17
CA ASN A 683 27.33 37.46 -1.30
C ASN A 683 25.90 37.95 -1.06
N ALA A 684 25.26 37.47 0.02
CA ALA A 684 23.97 37.98 0.47
C ALA A 684 24.13 39.43 0.95
N ALA A 685 23.49 40.36 0.24
CA ALA A 685 23.41 41.75 0.66
C ALA A 685 22.74 41.88 2.05
N ALA A 686 23.01 43.00 2.73
CA ALA A 686 22.37 43.32 4.01
C ALA A 686 20.84 43.16 3.90
N PRO A 687 20.17 42.59 4.92
CA PRO A 687 18.78 42.17 4.80
C PRO A 687 17.87 43.36 4.45
N SER A 688 17.30 43.33 3.26
CA SER A 688 16.15 44.16 2.93
C SER A 688 15.03 43.88 3.92
N SER A 689 14.13 44.84 4.14
CA SER A 689 12.91 44.68 4.92
C SER A 689 11.93 43.72 4.22
N GLY A 690 12.26 42.43 4.22
CA GLY A 690 11.44 41.37 3.67
C GLY A 690 10.15 41.21 4.45
N VAL A 691 9.12 40.71 3.78
CA VAL A 691 7.81 40.47 4.38
C VAL A 691 7.96 39.59 5.63
N ALA A 692 7.25 39.96 6.70
CA ALA A 692 7.19 39.18 7.93
C ALA A 692 6.44 37.86 7.65
N PRO A 693 6.81 36.71 8.24
CA PRO A 693 6.19 35.43 7.90
C PRO A 693 4.67 35.39 8.09
N GLU A 694 4.14 36.19 9.02
CA GLU A 694 2.71 36.36 9.31
C GLU A 694 1.96 37.20 8.25
N GLN A 695 2.70 37.80 7.31
CA GLN A 695 2.22 38.63 6.20
C GLN A 695 2.60 38.04 4.82
N ASP A 696 3.30 36.91 4.77
CA ASP A 696 3.71 36.21 3.55
C ASP A 696 2.85 34.95 3.33
N ILE A 697 2.83 34.43 2.10
CA ILE A 697 2.22 33.13 1.80
C ILE A 697 3.27 32.05 2.02
N LEU A 698 3.01 31.13 2.96
CA LEU A 698 3.96 30.07 3.33
C LEU A 698 3.51 28.73 2.75
N VAL A 699 4.27 28.21 1.77
CA VAL A 699 4.01 26.89 1.19
C VAL A 699 4.89 25.87 1.90
N THR A 700 4.31 24.96 2.68
CA THR A 700 5.03 23.89 3.39
C THR A 700 4.73 22.54 2.74
N THR A 701 5.74 21.94 2.11
CA THR A 701 5.62 20.60 1.51
C THR A 701 5.85 19.55 2.58
N LEU A 702 4.77 18.95 3.08
CA LEU A 702 4.83 18.01 4.20
C LEU A 702 5.43 16.67 3.76
N GLY A 703 4.95 16.15 2.63
CA GLY A 703 5.43 14.93 1.98
C GLY A 703 5.56 15.13 0.47
N THR A 704 6.55 14.47 -0.16
CA THR A 704 7.08 14.88 -1.47
C THR A 704 7.37 13.76 -2.46
N GLY A 705 7.02 12.51 -2.15
CA GLY A 705 7.27 11.34 -2.97
C GLY A 705 6.01 10.63 -3.45
N SER A 706 6.19 9.77 -4.46
CA SER A 706 5.12 9.07 -5.19
C SER A 706 4.92 7.60 -4.79
N ALA A 707 3.68 7.12 -4.91
CA ALA A 707 3.15 5.76 -4.83
C ALA A 707 3.27 5.04 -3.46
N ALA A 708 4.39 5.22 -2.75
CA ALA A 708 4.64 4.63 -1.44
C ALA A 708 5.65 5.47 -0.65
N PRO A 709 5.59 5.50 0.70
CA PRO A 709 6.52 6.28 1.50
C PRO A 709 7.90 5.59 1.62
N SER A 710 8.98 6.34 1.42
CA SER A 710 10.36 5.87 1.59
C SER A 710 11.02 6.40 2.87
N LYS A 711 12.24 5.92 3.14
CA LYS A 711 13.08 6.40 4.25
C LYS A 711 13.39 7.90 4.20
N TYR A 712 13.31 8.54 3.02
CA TYR A 712 13.59 9.97 2.86
C TYR A 712 12.34 10.82 2.59
N ARG A 713 11.43 10.34 1.73
CA ARG A 713 10.26 11.10 1.26
C ARG A 713 8.95 10.38 1.59
N ASN A 714 8.04 11.07 2.24
CA ASN A 714 6.68 10.59 2.49
C ASN A 714 5.83 10.68 1.21
N VAL A 715 4.66 10.02 1.20
CA VAL A 715 3.60 10.31 0.22
C VAL A 715 3.08 11.74 0.35
N ILE A 716 2.49 12.26 -0.73
CA ILE A 716 2.30 13.70 -0.94
C ILE A 716 1.28 14.37 0.01
N SER A 717 1.64 15.57 0.46
CA SER A 717 0.73 16.58 0.98
C SER A 717 1.44 17.94 1.05
N THR A 718 0.75 19.02 0.66
CA THR A 718 1.29 20.39 0.69
C THR A 718 0.31 21.34 1.40
N LEU A 719 0.79 22.02 2.44
CA LEU A 719 0.05 23.05 3.17
C LEU A 719 0.39 24.43 2.60
N ILE A 720 -0.62 25.26 2.38
CA ILE A 720 -0.47 26.69 2.10
C ILE A 720 -1.09 27.45 3.28
N GLN A 721 -0.26 28.16 4.03
CA GLN A 721 -0.71 29.13 5.04
C GLN A 721 -0.78 30.51 4.40
N THR A 722 -1.82 31.27 4.72
CA THR A 722 -2.06 32.62 4.18
C THR A 722 -2.44 33.60 5.30
N PRO A 723 -2.15 34.90 5.17
CA PRO A 723 -2.51 35.89 6.19
C PRO A 723 -4.02 36.12 6.34
N SER A 724 -4.80 35.91 5.28
CA SER A 724 -6.22 36.32 5.21
C SER A 724 -7.18 35.20 4.81
N SER A 725 -6.77 34.29 3.91
CA SER A 725 -7.62 33.17 3.43
C SER A 725 -7.73 32.00 4.41
N GLY A 726 -6.91 31.98 5.46
CA GLY A 726 -6.71 30.82 6.33
C GLY A 726 -5.85 29.74 5.66
N ASN A 727 -5.94 28.52 6.16
CA ASN A 727 -5.10 27.41 5.68
C ASN A 727 -5.78 26.60 4.57
N ILE A 728 -5.01 26.30 3.52
CA ILE A 728 -5.42 25.45 2.40
C ILE A 728 -4.48 24.23 2.35
N LEU A 729 -5.03 23.01 2.30
CA LEU A 729 -4.24 21.78 2.17
C LEU A 729 -4.49 21.12 0.81
N LEU A 730 -3.41 20.71 0.14
CA LEU A 730 -3.40 20.08 -1.18
C LEU A 730 -2.89 18.65 -1.05
N ASP A 731 -3.78 17.68 -1.26
CA ASP A 731 -3.62 16.25 -1.00
C ASP A 731 -3.23 15.91 0.47
N ALA A 732 -3.55 14.69 0.89
CA ALA A 732 -3.40 14.21 2.26
C ALA A 732 -3.10 12.70 2.29
N GLY A 733 -1.91 12.30 1.82
CA GLY A 733 -1.40 10.94 1.93
C GLY A 733 -1.21 10.42 3.37
N GLU A 734 -0.91 9.13 3.52
CA GLU A 734 -0.57 8.47 4.80
C GLU A 734 0.42 9.32 5.62
N SER A 735 0.21 9.44 6.94
CA SER A 735 1.04 10.23 7.88
C SER A 735 1.02 11.76 7.72
N THR A 736 0.14 12.34 6.90
CA THR A 736 -0.02 13.82 6.76
C THR A 736 -0.22 14.52 8.11
N TYR A 737 -1.08 14.01 8.99
CA TYR A 737 -1.25 14.59 10.34
C TYR A 737 0.00 14.47 11.20
N GLY A 738 0.74 13.36 11.10
CA GLY A 738 2.00 13.18 11.83
C GLY A 738 3.07 14.18 11.39
N LEU A 739 3.15 14.45 10.08
CA LEU A 739 4.04 15.46 9.49
C LEU A 739 3.66 16.88 9.93
N LEU A 740 2.37 17.23 9.93
CA LEU A 740 1.87 18.48 10.50
C LEU A 740 2.29 18.62 11.97
N ARG A 741 2.04 17.61 12.80
CA ARG A 741 2.40 17.61 14.23
C ARG A 741 3.92 17.68 14.46
N ARG A 742 4.73 17.03 13.61
CA ARG A 742 6.20 17.11 13.66
C ARG A 742 6.75 18.48 13.24
N LYS A 743 6.04 19.21 12.37
CA LYS A 743 6.39 20.57 11.93
C LYS A 743 5.97 21.66 12.92
N PHE A 744 4.71 21.62 13.36
CA PHE A 744 4.04 22.69 14.11
C PHE A 744 3.91 22.41 15.62
N GLY A 745 4.24 21.19 16.08
CA GLY A 745 3.96 20.78 17.46
C GLY A 745 2.45 20.77 17.76
N CYS A 746 2.09 20.59 19.03
CA CYS A 746 0.70 20.49 19.47
C CYS A 746 0.53 21.04 20.91
N ARG A 747 -0.34 22.02 21.15
CA ARG A 747 -0.51 22.59 22.51
C ARG A 747 -1.15 21.63 23.51
N ARG A 748 -2.02 20.73 23.05
CA ARG A 748 -2.58 19.63 23.88
C ARG A 748 -1.50 18.79 24.55
N ASP A 749 -0.28 18.80 23.99
CA ASP A 749 0.82 17.95 24.42
C ASP A 749 2.10 18.73 24.81
N GLY A 750 2.15 20.05 24.59
CA GLY A 750 3.26 20.92 24.97
C GLY A 750 4.36 21.12 23.90
N THR A 751 4.42 20.31 22.84
CA THR A 751 5.44 20.48 21.76
C THR A 751 5.28 21.77 20.94
N ALA A 752 4.14 22.46 21.04
CA ALA A 752 3.87 23.71 20.31
C ALA A 752 4.93 24.80 20.57
N SER A 753 5.38 24.99 21.81
CA SER A 753 6.38 26.00 22.18
C SER A 753 7.78 25.69 21.63
N GLU A 754 8.07 24.42 21.37
CA GLU A 754 9.34 23.98 20.79
C GLU A 754 9.31 23.99 19.26
N SER A 755 8.13 23.91 18.63
CA SER A 755 7.95 23.87 17.17
C SER A 755 8.79 24.93 16.45
N GLY A 756 8.81 26.15 16.97
CA GLY A 756 9.34 27.35 16.33
C GLY A 756 8.92 27.45 14.87
N SER A 757 7.62 27.22 14.62
CA SER A 757 6.96 27.56 13.36
C SER A 757 7.21 29.03 13.00
N LEU A 758 7.19 29.36 11.70
CA LEU A 758 7.44 30.74 11.25
C LEU A 758 6.33 31.71 11.66
N ILE A 759 5.12 31.18 11.87
CA ILE A 759 3.97 31.85 12.49
C ILE A 759 3.70 31.12 13.80
N GLY A 760 3.27 31.82 14.86
CA GLY A 760 3.00 31.26 16.21
C GLY A 760 1.84 30.26 16.34
N GLN A 761 1.47 29.57 15.26
CA GLN A 761 0.46 28.51 15.19
C GLN A 761 1.04 27.13 15.51
N ASP A 762 0.24 26.29 16.15
CA ASP A 762 0.48 24.84 16.29
C ASP A 762 -0.48 24.00 15.44
N VAL A 763 -0.35 22.67 15.46
CA VAL A 763 -1.22 21.80 14.64
C VAL A 763 -2.72 21.96 14.94
N ASP A 764 -3.10 22.32 16.17
CA ASP A 764 -4.49 22.52 16.55
C ASP A 764 -5.04 23.82 15.93
N ASP A 765 -4.21 24.86 15.81
CA ASP A 765 -4.54 26.09 15.07
C ASP A 765 -4.55 25.85 13.56
N ILE A 766 -3.57 25.11 13.01
CA ILE A 766 -3.55 24.75 11.59
C ILE A 766 -4.86 24.03 11.20
N LEU A 767 -5.29 23.05 12.00
CA LEU A 767 -6.53 22.32 11.77
C LEU A 767 -7.79 23.15 12.01
N ARG A 768 -7.79 24.10 12.97
CA ARG A 768 -8.94 24.99 13.24
C ARG A 768 -9.13 26.04 12.15
N GLU A 769 -8.02 26.55 11.61
CA GLU A 769 -7.99 27.59 10.57
C GLU A 769 -8.01 27.04 9.14
N MET A 770 -7.98 25.71 8.94
CA MET A 770 -8.15 25.10 7.63
C MET A 770 -9.55 25.40 7.07
N ARG A 771 -9.58 26.00 5.87
CA ARG A 771 -10.80 26.43 5.17
C ARG A 771 -11.08 25.60 3.92
N VAL A 772 -10.03 25.16 3.23
CA VAL A 772 -10.13 24.30 2.04
C VAL A 772 -9.16 23.13 2.19
N LEU A 773 -9.62 21.91 1.91
CA LEU A 773 -8.79 20.72 1.74
C LEU A 773 -9.13 20.12 0.38
N PHE A 774 -8.21 20.22 -0.58
CA PHE A 774 -8.38 19.73 -1.95
C PHE A 774 -7.72 18.35 -2.12
N ILE A 775 -8.44 17.44 -2.76
CA ILE A 775 -7.96 16.11 -3.16
C ILE A 775 -8.03 15.99 -4.68
N SER A 776 -6.87 15.81 -5.31
CA SER A 776 -6.70 15.76 -6.76
C SER A 776 -7.42 14.56 -7.39
N HIS A 777 -7.28 13.37 -6.79
CA HIS A 777 -7.84 12.11 -7.28
C HIS A 777 -7.84 11.00 -6.21
N ILE A 778 -8.15 9.75 -6.61
CA ILE A 778 -8.41 8.60 -5.73
C ILE A 778 -7.20 7.68 -5.48
N HIS A 779 -5.98 8.01 -5.90
CA HIS A 779 -4.83 7.16 -5.56
C HIS A 779 -4.43 7.30 -4.09
N ALA A 780 -4.05 6.17 -3.50
CA ALA A 780 -3.93 5.95 -2.06
C ALA A 780 -3.00 6.97 -1.35
N ASP A 781 -1.91 7.29 -2.02
CA ASP A 781 -0.87 8.24 -1.65
C ASP A 781 -1.31 9.71 -1.63
N HIS A 782 -2.50 10.03 -2.16
CA HIS A 782 -3.06 11.39 -2.17
C HIS A 782 -4.17 11.62 -1.13
N HIS A 783 -4.77 10.58 -0.54
CA HIS A 783 -5.98 10.75 0.29
C HIS A 783 -6.09 9.89 1.56
N ILE A 784 -5.22 8.90 1.80
CA ILE A 784 -5.40 7.96 2.93
C ILE A 784 -5.33 8.66 4.30
N GLY A 785 -4.44 9.65 4.48
CA GLY A 785 -4.28 10.38 5.74
C GLY A 785 -5.44 11.30 6.12
N LEU A 786 -6.43 11.48 5.25
CA LEU A 786 -7.67 12.21 5.54
C LEU A 786 -8.34 11.73 6.83
N ILE A 787 -8.43 10.41 7.04
CA ILE A 787 -9.16 9.85 8.19
C ILE A 787 -8.54 10.36 9.50
N ARG A 788 -7.20 10.28 9.64
CA ARG A 788 -6.51 10.75 10.84
C ARG A 788 -6.65 12.27 11.02
N LEU A 789 -6.58 13.02 9.93
CA LEU A 789 -6.71 14.49 9.94
C LEU A 789 -8.11 14.93 10.41
N LEU A 790 -9.18 14.31 9.89
CA LEU A 790 -10.56 14.62 10.29
C LEU A 790 -10.85 14.18 11.73
N LEU A 791 -10.39 12.99 12.14
CA LEU A 791 -10.51 12.51 13.53
C LEU A 791 -9.83 13.46 14.54
N GLU A 792 -8.70 14.08 14.18
CA GLU A 792 -8.02 15.06 15.03
C GLU A 792 -8.68 16.44 14.99
N ARG A 793 -9.18 16.91 13.83
CA ARG A 793 -9.99 18.15 13.76
C ARG A 793 -11.26 18.03 14.62
N ARG A 794 -11.91 16.86 14.65
CA ARG A 794 -13.10 16.60 15.48
C ARG A 794 -12.84 16.71 16.99
N LYS A 795 -11.59 16.46 17.44
CA LYS A 795 -11.17 16.57 18.86
C LYS A 795 -10.87 18.00 19.31
N LEU A 796 -10.99 19.02 18.44
CA LEU A 796 -10.59 20.39 18.78
C LEU A 796 -11.58 21.08 19.73
N HIS A 797 -11.03 21.62 20.81
CA HIS A 797 -11.73 22.48 21.78
C HIS A 797 -10.90 23.77 22.00
N PRO A 798 -11.45 24.98 21.80
CA PRO A 798 -12.74 25.25 21.14
C PRO A 798 -12.76 24.76 19.69
N ARG A 799 -13.96 24.49 19.18
CA ARG A 799 -14.19 24.05 17.80
C ARG A 799 -13.79 25.11 16.77
N PRO A 800 -13.60 24.71 15.50
CA PRO A 800 -13.63 25.62 14.36
C PRO A 800 -14.85 26.54 14.39
N ASP A 801 -14.62 27.81 14.11
CA ASP A 801 -15.63 28.87 13.97
C ASP A 801 -16.32 28.84 12.60
N LYS A 802 -15.61 28.32 11.60
CA LYS A 802 -15.94 28.28 10.18
C LYS A 802 -15.76 26.85 9.64
N PRO A 803 -16.59 26.42 8.68
CA PRO A 803 -16.54 25.06 8.15
C PRO A 803 -15.27 24.78 7.35
N LEU A 804 -14.98 23.50 7.15
CA LEU A 804 -13.99 23.01 6.20
C LEU A 804 -14.67 22.61 4.89
N TYR A 805 -14.28 23.23 3.77
CA TYR A 805 -14.64 22.74 2.45
C TYR A 805 -13.69 21.63 2.03
N LEU A 806 -14.17 20.39 2.09
CA LEU A 806 -13.48 19.24 1.51
C LEU A 806 -13.85 19.16 0.03
N VAL A 807 -12.86 19.46 -0.82
CA VAL A 807 -13.01 19.49 -2.28
C VAL A 807 -12.37 18.21 -2.83
N GLY A 808 -13.15 17.34 -3.47
CA GLY A 808 -12.64 16.03 -3.89
C GLY A 808 -13.51 15.30 -4.91
N THR A 809 -13.10 14.09 -5.30
CA THR A 809 -13.86 13.27 -6.25
C THR A 809 -15.00 12.50 -5.55
N GLY A 810 -16.01 12.08 -6.31
CA GLY A 810 -17.10 11.26 -5.78
C GLY A 810 -16.62 9.95 -5.14
N PHE A 811 -15.51 9.38 -5.61
CA PHE A 811 -14.90 8.19 -5.01
C PHE A 811 -14.33 8.46 -3.61
N VAL A 812 -13.70 9.63 -3.40
CA VAL A 812 -13.17 10.06 -2.09
C VAL A 812 -14.33 10.30 -1.13
N HIS A 813 -15.38 10.99 -1.57
CA HIS A 813 -16.56 11.24 -0.73
C HIS A 813 -17.30 9.94 -0.36
N ASN A 814 -17.47 9.00 -1.29
CA ASN A 814 -18.04 7.69 -1.02
C ASN A 814 -17.19 6.91 0.01
N TYR A 815 -15.86 6.90 -0.16
CA TYR A 815 -14.95 6.28 0.81
C TYR A 815 -15.11 6.87 2.22
N LEU A 816 -15.14 8.19 2.36
CA LEU A 816 -15.33 8.85 3.66
C LEU A 816 -16.70 8.55 4.28
N GLN A 817 -17.78 8.62 3.49
CA GLN A 817 -19.15 8.34 3.95
C GLN A 817 -19.35 6.87 4.37
N GLU A 818 -18.61 5.95 3.76
CA GLU A 818 -18.58 4.55 4.17
C GLU A 818 -17.71 4.34 5.40
N TYR A 819 -16.54 4.97 5.48
CA TYR A 819 -15.65 4.89 6.64
C TYR A 819 -16.30 5.49 7.90
N GLU A 820 -17.13 6.53 7.76
CA GLU A 820 -17.89 7.11 8.87
C GLU A 820 -18.90 6.12 9.51
N ARG A 821 -19.23 5.01 8.82
CA ARG A 821 -19.99 3.90 9.42
C ARG A 821 -19.18 3.05 10.39
N ILE A 822 -17.85 3.17 10.39
CA ILE A 822 -16.91 2.47 11.28
C ILE A 822 -16.59 3.38 12.46
N GLU A 823 -16.04 4.56 12.16
CA GLU A 823 -15.54 5.52 13.14
C GLU A 823 -15.99 6.94 12.80
N LYS A 824 -16.45 7.70 13.80
CA LYS A 824 -17.14 8.98 13.58
C LYS A 824 -16.16 10.11 13.25
N VAL A 825 -15.86 10.30 11.96
CA VAL A 825 -14.95 11.35 11.47
C VAL A 825 -15.57 12.75 11.45
N GLY A 826 -16.90 12.88 11.39
CA GLY A 826 -17.62 14.16 11.56
C GLY A 826 -18.06 14.85 10.26
N LEU A 827 -18.45 14.10 9.22
CA LEU A 827 -18.86 14.68 7.92
C LEU A 827 -20.19 15.45 8.00
N ASP A 828 -20.97 15.25 9.07
CA ASP A 828 -22.21 15.96 9.40
C ASP A 828 -22.01 17.03 10.49
N GLU A 829 -20.77 17.33 10.88
CA GLU A 829 -20.45 18.26 11.98
C GLU A 829 -20.08 19.67 11.47
N ASP A 830 -18.89 19.84 10.86
CA ASP A 830 -18.39 21.13 10.37
C ASP A 830 -17.72 21.06 8.98
N ILE A 831 -17.99 19.98 8.24
CA ILE A 831 -17.38 19.68 6.94
C ILE A 831 -18.42 19.82 5.83
N ILE A 832 -18.05 20.48 4.72
CA ILE A 832 -18.88 20.63 3.53
C ILE A 832 -18.18 19.93 2.36
N LEU A 833 -18.84 18.93 1.77
CA LEU A 833 -18.33 18.15 0.64
C LEU A 833 -18.61 18.88 -0.70
N VAL A 834 -17.58 19.12 -1.50
CA VAL A 834 -17.67 19.80 -2.81
C VAL A 834 -17.00 18.94 -3.87
N LEU A 835 -17.73 18.52 -4.91
CA LEU A 835 -17.13 17.71 -5.97
C LEU A 835 -16.22 18.53 -6.87
N ASN A 836 -15.07 17.97 -7.26
CA ASN A 836 -14.11 18.61 -8.17
C ASN A 836 -14.77 19.08 -9.48
N ASP A 837 -15.74 18.33 -10.00
CA ASP A 837 -16.52 18.66 -11.21
C ASP A 837 -17.33 19.96 -11.09
N HIS A 838 -17.72 20.35 -9.87
CA HIS A 838 -18.54 21.55 -9.65
C HIS A 838 -17.71 22.83 -9.85
N LEU A 839 -16.39 22.69 -9.76
CA LEU A 839 -15.39 23.75 -9.92
C LEU A 839 -14.74 23.76 -11.31
N ASP A 840 -15.11 22.85 -12.24
CA ASP A 840 -14.37 22.70 -13.50
C ASP A 840 -14.39 23.99 -14.36
N HIS A 841 -13.23 24.41 -14.81
CA HIS A 841 -13.01 25.65 -15.57
C HIS A 841 -13.74 25.75 -16.94
N ARG A 842 -14.33 24.66 -17.46
CA ARG A 842 -15.07 24.62 -18.74
C ARG A 842 -16.56 24.39 -18.58
N THR A 843 -16.96 23.66 -17.53
CA THR A 843 -18.32 23.11 -17.35
C THR A 843 -18.90 23.35 -15.96
N GLY A 844 -18.05 23.60 -14.96
CA GLY A 844 -18.39 24.11 -13.65
C GLY A 844 -18.78 25.60 -13.69
N VAL A 845 -18.84 26.24 -12.52
CA VAL A 845 -19.58 27.51 -12.36
C VAL A 845 -18.75 28.73 -11.94
N ASP A 846 -17.43 28.69 -12.13
CA ASP A 846 -16.55 29.86 -11.96
C ASP A 846 -16.10 30.43 -13.32
N PRO A 847 -16.84 31.38 -13.92
CA PRO A 847 -16.46 31.97 -15.20
C PRO A 847 -15.24 32.90 -15.04
N ASN A 848 -14.12 32.51 -15.64
CA ASN A 848 -12.91 33.35 -15.69
C ASN A 848 -13.24 34.73 -16.32
N PRO A 849 -13.07 35.88 -15.61
CA PRO A 849 -13.58 37.19 -16.05
C PRO A 849 -13.00 37.78 -17.34
N THR A 850 -12.07 37.10 -17.99
CA THR A 850 -11.21 37.66 -19.05
C THR A 850 -11.47 37.10 -20.46
N PHE A 851 -12.39 36.14 -20.65
CA PHE A 851 -12.78 35.68 -22.00
C PHE A 851 -14.07 36.35 -22.50
N CYS A 852 -14.00 36.87 -23.72
CA CYS A 852 -14.96 37.85 -24.24
C CYS A 852 -16.34 37.25 -24.59
N ALA A 853 -17.37 38.10 -24.59
CA ALA A 853 -18.76 37.73 -24.66
C ALA A 853 -19.18 37.01 -25.96
N SER A 854 -20.08 36.03 -25.81
CA SER A 854 -20.93 35.51 -26.88
C SER A 854 -22.29 35.12 -26.29
N GLU A 855 -23.26 36.03 -26.38
CA GLU A 855 -24.60 35.91 -25.80
C GLU A 855 -25.50 34.90 -26.56
N LYS A 856 -25.10 33.63 -26.65
CA LYS A 856 -25.84 32.60 -27.41
C LYS A 856 -25.93 31.23 -26.74
N LEU A 857 -26.31 31.19 -25.46
CA LEU A 857 -26.77 29.93 -24.82
C LEU A 857 -27.99 30.06 -23.89
N VAL A 858 -28.74 31.16 -23.93
CA VAL A 858 -29.96 31.36 -23.12
C VAL A 858 -31.21 31.31 -24.01
N THR A 859 -31.72 30.12 -24.35
CA THR A 859 -33.11 29.90 -24.83
C THR A 859 -33.62 28.44 -24.90
N VAL A 860 -33.02 27.46 -24.20
CA VAL A 860 -33.54 26.05 -24.21
C VAL A 860 -33.58 25.43 -22.81
N ALA A 861 -34.52 25.87 -21.96
CA ALA A 861 -34.68 25.36 -20.59
C ALA A 861 -36.13 25.38 -20.04
N ALA A 862 -37.15 25.41 -20.90
CA ALA A 862 -38.54 25.17 -20.46
C ALA A 862 -38.80 23.66 -20.33
N ASN A 863 -39.61 23.27 -19.33
CA ASN A 863 -40.16 21.92 -19.12
C ASN A 863 -39.22 20.81 -18.56
N GLY A 864 -38.12 21.15 -17.88
CA GLY A 864 -37.30 20.14 -17.17
C GLY A 864 -36.41 20.62 -16.02
N SER A 865 -36.44 21.92 -15.69
CA SER A 865 -35.35 22.60 -14.98
C SER A 865 -35.18 22.29 -13.48
N GLY A 866 -36.24 21.92 -12.75
CA GLY A 866 -36.32 22.06 -11.28
C GLY A 866 -35.29 21.31 -10.43
N ARG A 867 -34.63 20.25 -10.94
CA ARG A 867 -33.57 19.52 -10.21
C ARG A 867 -32.17 19.97 -10.62
N VAL A 868 -31.89 20.10 -11.92
CA VAL A 868 -30.58 20.56 -12.42
C VAL A 868 -30.29 22.00 -11.98
N GLU A 869 -31.31 22.86 -12.02
CA GLU A 869 -31.22 24.26 -11.60
C GLU A 869 -31.09 24.41 -10.07
N ARG A 870 -31.55 23.41 -9.29
CA ARG A 870 -31.29 23.36 -7.85
C ARG A 870 -29.83 23.02 -7.55
N VAL A 871 -29.36 21.92 -8.15
CA VAL A 871 -27.97 21.43 -8.03
C VAL A 871 -26.98 22.52 -8.46
N ARG A 872 -27.21 23.18 -9.61
CA ARG A 872 -26.40 24.32 -10.07
C ARG A 872 -26.35 25.48 -9.05
N ARG A 873 -27.47 25.80 -8.40
CA ARG A 873 -27.54 26.87 -7.38
C ARG A 873 -26.85 26.49 -6.08
N GLU A 874 -26.95 25.24 -5.66
CA GLU A 874 -26.20 24.69 -4.52
C GLU A 874 -24.68 24.77 -4.79
N HIS A 875 -24.24 24.52 -6.03
CA HIS A 875 -22.82 24.65 -6.42
C HIS A 875 -22.34 26.11 -6.43
N LEU A 876 -23.12 27.02 -7.02
CA LEU A 876 -22.86 28.46 -6.95
C LEU A 876 -22.73 28.94 -5.51
N SER A 877 -23.67 28.57 -4.64
CA SER A 877 -23.64 28.92 -3.22
C SER A 877 -22.39 28.40 -2.52
N HIS A 878 -21.89 27.21 -2.83
CA HIS A 878 -20.62 26.72 -2.28
C HIS A 878 -19.41 27.50 -2.80
N VAL A 879 -19.34 27.80 -4.10
CA VAL A 879 -18.24 28.61 -4.70
C VAL A 879 -18.22 30.02 -4.09
N GLU A 880 -19.37 30.69 -4.05
CA GLU A 880 -19.54 32.01 -3.42
C GLU A 880 -19.15 31.98 -1.93
N SER A 881 -19.53 30.93 -1.21
CA SER A 881 -19.19 30.78 0.21
C SER A 881 -17.69 30.52 0.43
N ILE A 882 -17.03 29.73 -0.42
CA ILE A 882 -15.57 29.55 -0.37
C ILE A 882 -14.88 30.89 -0.64
N LYS A 883 -15.25 31.59 -1.73
CA LYS A 883 -14.67 32.89 -2.08
C LYS A 883 -14.87 33.92 -0.98
N SER A 884 -16.07 34.02 -0.40
CA SER A 884 -16.36 34.91 0.72
C SER A 884 -15.65 34.52 2.03
N LEU A 885 -15.29 33.24 2.21
CA LEU A 885 -14.57 32.75 3.40
C LEU A 885 -13.06 32.96 3.29
N THR A 886 -12.53 32.98 2.07
CA THR A 886 -11.08 32.93 1.76
C THR A 886 -10.54 34.18 1.08
N GLY A 887 -11.40 35.11 0.63
CA GLY A 887 -10.97 36.26 -0.17
C GLY A 887 -10.53 35.91 -1.61
N LEU A 888 -10.70 34.66 -2.04
CA LEU A 888 -10.36 34.23 -3.39
C LEU A 888 -11.26 34.90 -4.45
N SER A 889 -10.65 35.46 -5.49
CA SER A 889 -11.35 35.94 -6.68
C SER A 889 -11.75 34.80 -7.61
N ALA A 890 -10.96 33.73 -7.65
CA ALA A 890 -11.22 32.52 -8.44
C ALA A 890 -10.82 31.24 -7.67
N ILE A 891 -11.63 30.20 -7.80
CA ILE A 891 -11.32 28.82 -7.40
C ILE A 891 -11.95 27.85 -8.39
N HIS A 892 -11.13 27.26 -9.26
CA HIS A 892 -11.59 26.33 -10.29
C HIS A 892 -10.63 25.15 -10.47
N THR A 893 -11.16 24.02 -10.89
CA THR A 893 -10.40 22.82 -11.23
C THR A 893 -10.12 22.74 -12.73
N ALA A 894 -9.03 22.09 -13.09
CA ALA A 894 -8.75 21.65 -14.44
C ALA A 894 -8.77 20.12 -14.46
N LEU A 895 -9.52 19.50 -15.38
CA LEU A 895 -9.41 18.07 -15.64
C LEU A 895 -8.00 17.78 -16.19
N VAL A 896 -7.29 16.81 -15.59
CA VAL A 896 -5.91 16.46 -15.95
C VAL A 896 -5.77 15.00 -16.40
N VAL A 897 -4.65 14.67 -17.03
CA VAL A 897 -4.47 13.42 -17.81
C VAL A 897 -3.59 12.43 -17.04
N HIS A 898 -4.24 11.61 -16.22
CA HIS A 898 -3.58 10.56 -15.43
C HIS A 898 -4.22 9.18 -15.64
N ARG A 899 -3.70 8.13 -14.99
CA ARG A 899 -4.36 6.83 -14.92
C ARG A 899 -5.65 6.90 -14.10
N GLY A 900 -6.67 6.18 -14.56
CA GLY A 900 -8.02 6.24 -14.00
C GLY A 900 -8.90 7.25 -14.73
N SER A 901 -9.92 7.73 -14.05
CA SER A 901 -10.90 8.71 -14.55
C SER A 901 -11.24 9.67 -13.43
N HIS A 902 -11.47 10.94 -13.74
CA HIS A 902 -11.76 12.00 -12.76
C HIS A 902 -10.52 12.34 -11.88
N CYS A 903 -9.48 12.88 -12.52
CA CYS A 903 -8.29 13.45 -11.87
C CYS A 903 -8.22 14.95 -12.18
N TYR A 904 -7.87 15.77 -11.19
CA TYR A 904 -7.98 17.23 -11.30
C TYR A 904 -6.76 17.96 -10.71
N GLY A 905 -6.33 19.00 -11.41
CA GLY A 905 -5.55 20.08 -10.84
C GLY A 905 -6.45 21.19 -10.27
N LEU A 906 -5.90 22.02 -9.40
CA LEU A 906 -6.58 23.16 -8.77
C LEU A 906 -5.92 24.48 -9.19
N VAL A 907 -6.71 25.50 -9.45
CA VAL A 907 -6.24 26.89 -9.61
C VAL A 907 -7.00 27.78 -8.64
N ILE A 908 -6.25 28.55 -7.86
CA ILE A 908 -6.77 29.57 -6.94
C ILE A 908 -6.11 30.92 -7.20
N ARG A 909 -6.89 32.00 -7.14
CA ARG A 909 -6.41 33.39 -7.28
C ARG A 909 -7.03 34.24 -6.16
N HIS A 910 -6.23 35.05 -5.47
CA HIS A 910 -6.74 35.96 -4.44
C HIS A 910 -7.34 37.25 -5.05
N ALA A 911 -8.21 37.95 -4.34
CA ALA A 911 -8.84 39.17 -4.84
C ALA A 911 -8.00 40.44 -4.61
N THR A 912 -7.20 40.49 -3.53
CA THR A 912 -6.58 41.73 -3.04
C THR A 912 -5.06 41.67 -2.82
N GLU A 913 -4.44 40.49 -2.89
CA GLU A 913 -3.02 40.28 -2.52
C GLU A 913 -2.14 39.82 -3.71
N ASP A 914 -2.62 39.91 -4.96
CA ASP A 914 -1.95 39.54 -6.23
C ASP A 914 -1.24 38.16 -6.28
N TRP A 915 -1.64 37.23 -5.40
CA TRP A 915 -1.15 35.85 -5.44
C TRP A 915 -2.14 34.89 -6.11
N SER A 916 -1.58 33.88 -6.73
CA SER A 916 -2.31 32.79 -7.37
C SER A 916 -1.44 31.53 -7.37
N VAL A 917 -2.07 30.39 -7.13
CA VAL A 917 -1.41 29.08 -7.09
C VAL A 917 -2.13 28.12 -8.03
N THR A 918 -1.35 27.44 -8.86
CA THR A 918 -1.79 26.30 -9.66
C THR A 918 -1.18 25.04 -9.08
N TYR A 919 -1.98 24.01 -8.82
CA TYR A 919 -1.53 22.67 -8.42
C TYR A 919 -1.94 21.66 -9.47
N SER A 920 -1.03 20.82 -9.94
CA SER A 920 -1.32 19.87 -11.02
C SER A 920 -2.16 18.67 -10.60
N GLY A 921 -2.03 18.20 -9.36
CA GLY A 921 -2.27 16.79 -9.04
C GLY A 921 -1.32 15.88 -9.85
N ASP A 922 -1.64 14.60 -9.97
CA ASP A 922 -0.92 13.70 -10.89
C ASP A 922 -1.39 13.89 -12.33
N THR A 923 -0.44 13.98 -13.27
CA THR A 923 -0.77 14.18 -14.69
C THR A 923 0.43 14.06 -15.63
N ARG A 924 0.16 13.63 -16.87
CA ARG A 924 0.91 14.02 -18.09
C ARG A 924 0.76 15.52 -18.36
N PRO A 925 1.63 16.17 -19.16
CA PRO A 925 1.44 17.56 -19.55
C PRO A 925 0.04 17.82 -20.14
N ALA A 926 -0.73 18.70 -19.48
CA ALA A 926 -2.15 18.93 -19.76
C ALA A 926 -2.41 20.38 -20.20
N PRO A 927 -2.80 20.63 -21.47
CA PRO A 927 -3.15 21.97 -21.97
C PRO A 927 -4.28 22.64 -21.18
N GLU A 928 -5.20 21.85 -20.64
CA GLU A 928 -6.24 22.22 -19.67
C GLU A 928 -5.65 23.00 -18.48
N LEU A 929 -4.61 22.45 -17.85
CA LEU A 929 -3.95 23.04 -16.68
C LEU A 929 -3.20 24.32 -17.05
N ILE A 930 -2.51 24.34 -18.21
CA ILE A 930 -1.81 25.51 -18.75
C ILE A 930 -2.77 26.67 -18.99
N ALA A 931 -3.93 26.40 -19.58
CA ALA A 931 -4.95 27.41 -19.86
C ALA A 931 -5.62 27.94 -18.58
N ALA A 932 -5.93 27.06 -17.62
CA ALA A 932 -6.54 27.45 -16.35
C ALA A 932 -5.56 28.23 -15.44
N GLY A 933 -4.33 27.72 -15.30
CA GLY A 933 -3.28 28.27 -14.43
C GLY A 933 -2.54 29.48 -15.01
N ARG A 934 -2.96 30.01 -16.17
CA ARG A 934 -2.26 31.03 -16.96
C ARG A 934 -1.77 32.22 -16.11
N ASP A 935 -0.48 32.53 -16.26
CA ASP A 935 0.28 33.60 -15.60
C ASP A 935 0.23 33.59 -14.05
N CYS A 936 0.13 32.40 -13.44
CA CYS A 936 0.05 32.25 -11.98
C CYS A 936 1.33 32.64 -11.22
N THR A 937 1.19 33.06 -9.96
CA THR A 937 2.33 33.45 -9.11
C THR A 937 3.16 32.24 -8.64
N LEU A 938 2.57 31.06 -8.47
CA LEU A 938 3.29 29.80 -8.22
C LEU A 938 2.61 28.62 -8.92
N LEU A 939 3.38 27.84 -9.67
CA LEU A 939 2.98 26.49 -10.10
C LEU A 939 3.60 25.45 -9.16
N ILE A 940 2.78 24.57 -8.60
CA ILE A 940 3.18 23.35 -7.90
C ILE A 940 2.85 22.19 -8.83
N HIS A 941 3.87 21.54 -9.42
CA HIS A 941 3.69 20.50 -10.44
C HIS A 941 4.29 19.16 -9.99
N GLU A 942 3.62 18.06 -10.33
CA GLU A 942 4.19 16.72 -10.21
C GLU A 942 5.38 16.57 -11.17
N ALA A 943 6.45 15.96 -10.68
CA ALA A 943 7.68 15.73 -11.40
C ALA A 943 8.13 14.33 -11.03
N THR A 944 7.37 13.33 -11.47
CA THR A 944 7.52 11.99 -10.91
C THR A 944 8.79 11.29 -11.37
N LEU A 945 9.26 11.53 -12.61
CA LEU A 945 10.33 10.73 -13.24
C LEU A 945 11.36 11.60 -13.98
N GLU A 946 12.59 11.09 -14.14
CA GLU A 946 13.60 11.77 -14.96
C GLU A 946 13.23 11.76 -16.46
N ASP A 947 13.77 12.71 -17.22
CA ASP A 947 13.54 12.82 -18.67
C ASP A 947 14.06 11.59 -19.45
N SER A 948 14.99 10.83 -18.86
CA SER A 948 15.46 9.52 -19.33
C SER A 948 14.41 8.40 -19.19
N GLU A 949 13.47 8.51 -18.25
CA GLU A 949 12.37 7.54 -18.03
C GLU A 949 11.05 7.99 -18.71
N LEU A 950 11.09 8.85 -19.75
CA LEU A 950 9.91 9.40 -20.44
C LEU A 950 8.89 8.33 -20.90
N GLU A 951 9.32 7.18 -21.41
CA GLU A 951 8.41 6.08 -21.76
C GLU A 951 7.67 5.52 -20.53
N MET A 952 8.35 5.47 -19.37
CA MET A 952 7.74 5.06 -18.11
C MET A 952 6.79 6.13 -17.57
N ALA A 953 7.09 7.42 -17.79
CA ALA A 953 6.23 8.54 -17.45
C ALA A 953 4.93 8.54 -18.26
N ILE A 954 5.04 8.41 -19.59
CA ILE A 954 3.89 8.19 -20.49
C ILE A 954 3.12 6.93 -20.07
N GLY A 955 3.80 5.80 -19.85
CA GLY A 955 3.17 4.54 -19.49
C GLY A 955 2.43 4.56 -18.15
N LYS A 956 2.96 5.28 -17.14
CA LYS A 956 2.32 5.44 -15.82
C LYS A 956 1.32 6.61 -15.74
N GLY A 957 1.36 7.55 -16.67
CA GLY A 957 0.48 8.73 -16.67
C GLY A 957 1.00 9.92 -15.84
N HIS A 958 2.32 10.00 -15.63
CA HIS A 958 2.98 11.08 -14.88
C HIS A 958 3.86 11.95 -15.79
N SER A 959 4.28 13.13 -15.33
CA SER A 959 5.21 14.00 -16.06
C SER A 959 6.67 13.68 -15.77
N THR A 960 7.57 13.98 -16.72
CA THR A 960 9.00 14.07 -16.42
C THR A 960 9.38 15.46 -15.88
N PHE A 961 10.60 15.59 -15.36
CA PHE A 961 11.12 16.85 -14.81
C PHE A 961 11.11 18.01 -15.83
N GLY A 962 11.70 17.82 -17.01
CA GLY A 962 11.72 18.82 -18.08
C GLY A 962 10.34 19.10 -18.67
N GLU A 963 9.44 18.11 -18.67
CA GLU A 963 8.05 18.31 -19.06
C GLU A 963 7.27 19.19 -18.07
N ALA A 964 7.44 18.98 -16.76
CA ALA A 964 6.82 19.82 -15.72
C ALA A 964 7.35 21.27 -15.77
N ILE A 965 8.66 21.45 -16.02
CA ILE A 965 9.27 22.77 -16.25
C ILE A 965 8.70 23.44 -17.51
N ARG A 966 8.59 22.70 -18.62
CA ARG A 966 7.98 23.20 -19.87
C ARG A 966 6.53 23.63 -19.66
N VAL A 967 5.73 22.85 -18.93
CA VAL A 967 4.35 23.24 -18.53
C VAL A 967 4.35 24.56 -17.78
N GLY A 968 5.30 24.79 -16.85
CA GLY A 968 5.42 26.06 -16.13
C GLY A 968 5.79 27.25 -17.01
N HIS A 969 6.70 27.07 -17.97
CA HIS A 969 7.05 28.11 -18.95
C HIS A 969 5.89 28.41 -19.92
N GLU A 970 5.24 27.38 -20.47
CA GLU A 970 4.06 27.53 -21.34
C GLU A 970 2.88 28.19 -20.61
N MET A 971 2.71 27.92 -19.30
CA MET A 971 1.72 28.55 -18.42
C MET A 971 2.06 30.02 -18.09
N GLY A 972 3.32 30.44 -18.21
CA GLY A 972 3.77 31.77 -17.79
C GLY A 972 3.95 31.92 -16.26
N ALA A 973 4.18 30.81 -15.55
CA ALA A 973 4.27 30.81 -14.09
C ALA A 973 5.44 31.65 -13.56
N LYS A 974 5.20 32.56 -12.60
CA LYS A 974 6.24 33.42 -11.99
C LYS A 974 7.27 32.61 -11.19
N ASN A 975 6.87 31.45 -10.63
CA ASN A 975 7.67 30.52 -9.83
C ASN A 975 7.21 29.07 -10.11
N ILE A 976 8.12 28.09 -10.02
CA ILE A 976 7.83 26.65 -10.19
C ILE A 976 8.36 25.86 -8.99
N LEU A 977 7.52 25.03 -8.38
CA LEU A 977 7.86 24.06 -7.34
C LEU A 977 7.54 22.65 -7.82
N LEU A 978 8.57 21.82 -7.97
CA LEU A 978 8.46 20.43 -8.40
C LEU A 978 8.32 19.51 -7.17
N THR A 979 7.39 18.55 -7.23
CA THR A 979 7.09 17.61 -6.14
C THR A 979 6.69 16.23 -6.69
N HIS A 980 6.23 15.32 -5.82
CA HIS A 980 5.77 13.98 -6.16
C HIS A 980 6.85 13.07 -6.79
N PHE A 981 8.08 13.15 -6.30
CA PHE A 981 9.22 12.42 -6.90
C PHE A 981 9.09 10.90 -6.72
N SER A 982 9.39 10.13 -7.77
CA SER A 982 9.55 8.69 -7.69
C SER A 982 10.60 8.31 -6.64
N GLN A 983 10.30 7.33 -5.80
CA GLN A 983 11.20 6.85 -4.74
C GLN A 983 12.48 6.17 -5.28
N ARG A 984 12.64 6.09 -6.60
CA ARG A 984 13.90 5.78 -7.31
C ARG A 984 14.95 6.87 -7.17
N TYR A 985 14.54 8.10 -6.86
CA TYR A 985 15.41 9.27 -6.66
C TYR A 985 15.38 9.67 -5.18
N PRO A 986 15.95 8.84 -4.29
CA PRO A 986 15.71 8.90 -2.85
C PRO A 986 16.07 10.24 -2.20
N LYS A 987 17.03 10.98 -2.76
CA LYS A 987 17.57 12.22 -2.19
C LYS A 987 17.29 13.41 -3.09
N MET A 988 17.90 13.46 -4.27
CA MET A 988 17.71 14.52 -5.26
C MET A 988 17.55 13.91 -6.67
N ALA A 989 16.98 14.72 -7.56
CA ALA A 989 16.93 14.54 -9.00
C ALA A 989 18.26 14.95 -9.67
N ARG A 990 18.60 14.42 -10.86
CA ARG A 990 19.82 14.80 -11.59
C ARG A 990 19.84 16.26 -12.08
N SER A 991 21.06 16.84 -12.09
CA SER A 991 21.36 18.25 -12.41
C SER A 991 20.96 18.74 -13.81
N SER A 992 20.53 17.86 -14.72
CA SER A 992 19.97 18.26 -16.02
C SER A 992 18.78 19.22 -15.88
N LEU A 993 18.05 19.15 -14.75
CA LEU A 993 17.07 20.14 -14.30
C LEU A 993 17.54 21.60 -14.42
N PHE A 994 18.79 21.88 -14.06
CA PHE A 994 19.31 23.25 -13.94
C PHE A 994 20.09 23.69 -15.18
N ALA A 995 20.61 22.74 -15.97
CA ALA A 995 21.22 23.00 -17.27
C ALA A 995 20.23 23.59 -18.31
N LEU A 996 18.93 23.36 -18.14
CA LEU A 996 17.88 23.95 -18.98
C LEU A 996 17.85 25.49 -18.94
N ASN A 997 18.46 26.15 -17.95
CA ASN A 997 18.52 27.61 -17.85
C ASN A 997 19.34 28.30 -18.97
N GLU A 998 20.20 27.57 -19.69
CA GLU A 998 21.09 28.16 -20.71
C GLU A 998 20.70 27.80 -22.16
N GLY A 999 19.71 26.92 -22.36
CA GLY A 999 19.42 26.31 -23.66
C GLY A 999 18.53 27.12 -24.62
N GLU A 1000 17.39 27.65 -24.15
CA GLU A 1000 16.32 28.13 -25.04
C GLU A 1000 16.19 29.66 -25.10
N LYS A 1001 16.38 30.22 -26.30
CA LYS A 1001 16.22 31.66 -26.61
C LYS A 1001 14.74 32.07 -26.66
N GLY A 1002 14.10 32.13 -25.50
CA GLY A 1002 12.73 32.62 -25.37
C GLY A 1002 12.14 32.56 -23.95
N GLY A 1003 12.62 31.61 -23.13
CA GLY A 1003 12.19 31.50 -21.74
C GLY A 1003 12.74 32.64 -20.87
N GLY A 1004 11.87 33.28 -20.08
CA GLY A 1004 12.33 34.09 -18.96
C GLY A 1004 12.98 33.20 -17.89
N ASN A 1005 14.10 33.64 -17.33
CA ASN A 1005 14.75 32.94 -16.21
C ASN A 1005 13.82 32.99 -14.99
N VAL A 1006 13.15 31.87 -14.69
CA VAL A 1006 12.12 31.66 -13.64
C VAL A 1006 12.73 30.85 -12.49
N PRO A 1007 12.40 31.10 -11.20
CA PRO A 1007 12.91 30.27 -10.11
C PRO A 1007 12.22 28.90 -10.13
N ILE A 1008 13.03 27.84 -10.18
CA ILE A 1008 12.58 26.44 -10.08
C ILE A 1008 13.09 25.88 -8.75
N ALA A 1009 12.19 25.25 -7.99
CA ALA A 1009 12.47 24.65 -6.69
C ALA A 1009 12.15 23.16 -6.68
N LEU A 1010 12.93 22.38 -5.91
CA LEU A 1010 12.62 21.00 -5.60
C LEU A 1010 12.02 20.92 -4.19
N ALA A 1011 10.87 20.26 -4.06
CA ALA A 1011 10.23 20.00 -2.77
C ALA A 1011 11.04 19.01 -1.92
N PHE A 1012 11.05 19.20 -0.61
CA PHE A 1012 11.52 18.20 0.37
C PHE A 1012 10.56 18.15 1.56
N ASP A 1013 10.44 16.97 2.19
CA ASP A 1013 9.58 16.77 3.37
C ASP A 1013 9.86 17.84 4.44
N LEU A 1014 8.79 18.45 4.96
CA LEU A 1014 8.77 19.45 6.03
C LEU A 1014 9.44 20.81 5.74
N VAL A 1015 9.88 21.09 4.50
CA VAL A 1015 10.43 22.40 4.11
C VAL A 1015 9.32 23.44 3.92
N THR A 1016 9.59 24.70 4.29
CA THR A 1016 8.67 25.83 4.10
C THR A 1016 9.28 26.85 3.15
N TYR A 1017 8.55 27.20 2.09
CA TYR A 1017 8.91 28.19 1.08
C TYR A 1017 8.05 29.45 1.26
N PRO A 1018 8.59 30.55 1.82
CA PRO A 1018 7.89 31.84 1.87
C PRO A 1018 7.88 32.46 0.48
N LEU A 1019 6.70 32.82 -0.04
CA LEU A 1019 6.54 33.22 -1.44
C LEU A 1019 7.31 34.51 -1.77
N SER A 1020 7.37 35.47 -0.84
CA SER A 1020 8.20 36.68 -0.99
C SER A 1020 9.70 36.40 -1.10
N ARG A 1021 10.16 35.20 -0.68
CA ARG A 1021 11.57 34.79 -0.63
C ARG A 1021 11.91 33.68 -1.63
N PHE A 1022 10.94 33.21 -2.43
CA PHE A 1022 11.11 32.09 -3.37
C PHE A 1022 12.24 32.32 -4.38
N GLY A 1023 12.48 33.57 -4.78
CA GLY A 1023 13.61 33.95 -5.66
C GLY A 1023 15.00 33.60 -5.12
N LYS A 1024 15.18 33.43 -3.80
CA LYS A 1024 16.44 32.97 -3.19
C LYS A 1024 16.93 31.62 -3.75
N ILE A 1025 15.99 30.76 -4.16
CA ILE A 1025 16.27 29.34 -4.46
C ILE A 1025 17.28 29.19 -5.61
N ARG A 1026 17.32 30.13 -6.57
CA ARG A 1026 18.35 30.15 -7.64
C ARG A 1026 19.78 30.28 -7.09
N GLY A 1027 19.95 31.03 -5.99
CA GLY A 1027 21.23 31.15 -5.29
C GLY A 1027 21.55 29.93 -4.43
N TYR A 1028 20.57 29.07 -4.14
CA TYR A 1028 20.72 27.86 -3.33
C TYR A 1028 20.99 26.61 -4.17
N THR A 1029 20.59 26.59 -5.44
CA THR A 1029 20.85 25.50 -6.40
C THR A 1029 22.29 24.96 -6.35
N PRO A 1030 23.37 25.77 -6.49
CA PRO A 1030 24.73 25.22 -6.54
C PRO A 1030 25.18 24.55 -5.24
N ALA A 1031 24.64 25.00 -4.09
CA ALA A 1031 24.91 24.36 -2.80
C ALA A 1031 24.17 23.02 -2.68
N MET A 1032 22.91 22.98 -3.13
CA MET A 1032 22.12 21.74 -3.14
C MET A 1032 22.74 20.70 -4.07
N GLU A 1033 23.25 21.11 -5.23
CA GLU A 1033 24.01 20.25 -6.15
C GLU A 1033 25.28 19.71 -5.50
N ALA A 1034 26.11 20.57 -4.92
CA ALA A 1034 27.33 20.16 -4.21
C ALA A 1034 27.03 19.16 -3.06
N LEU A 1035 25.97 19.39 -2.28
CA LEU A 1035 25.59 18.52 -1.16
C LEU A 1035 25.20 17.10 -1.61
N PHE A 1036 24.58 16.96 -2.78
CA PHE A 1036 24.06 15.68 -3.27
C PHE A 1036 24.92 15.02 -4.36
N ALA A 1037 25.93 15.69 -4.91
CA ALA A 1037 26.77 15.19 -6.01
C ALA A 1037 27.25 13.74 -5.81
N ALA A 1038 27.84 13.42 -4.66
CA ALA A 1038 28.34 12.07 -4.33
C ALA A 1038 27.24 10.98 -4.24
N ASP A 1039 25.98 11.36 -4.09
CA ASP A 1039 24.84 10.44 -4.17
C ASP A 1039 24.29 10.29 -5.60
N MET A 1040 24.59 11.20 -6.53
CA MET A 1040 24.14 11.12 -7.93
C MET A 1040 25.03 10.22 -8.82
N GLU A 1041 26.31 10.10 -8.46
CA GLU A 1041 27.28 9.20 -9.12
C GLU A 1041 27.10 7.74 -8.66
N GLY A 1042 26.78 7.53 -7.38
CA GLY A 1042 26.82 6.21 -6.73
C GLY A 1042 25.77 5.19 -7.20
N ASP A 1043 24.76 5.62 -7.96
CA ASP A 1043 23.68 4.76 -8.48
C ASP A 1043 24.02 4.09 -9.82
N GLU A 1044 25.03 4.55 -10.58
CA GLU A 1044 25.42 3.91 -11.85
C GLU A 1044 26.03 2.51 -11.61
N ASP A 1045 26.81 2.38 -10.54
CA ASP A 1045 27.29 1.11 -9.96
C ASP A 1045 26.16 0.24 -9.36
N ALA A 1046 24.92 0.72 -9.24
CA ALA A 1046 23.77 -0.06 -8.78
C ALA A 1046 22.86 -0.52 -9.93
N GLN A 1047 22.57 0.38 -10.89
CA GLN A 1047 21.68 0.08 -12.03
C GLN A 1047 22.30 -0.97 -12.97
N SER A 1048 23.61 -0.91 -13.19
CA SER A 1048 24.37 -1.91 -13.96
C SER A 1048 24.23 -3.33 -13.42
N PHE A 1049 24.17 -3.50 -12.09
CA PHE A 1049 24.02 -4.81 -11.45
C PHE A 1049 22.59 -5.37 -11.57
N LEU A 1050 21.58 -4.51 -11.44
CA LEU A 1050 20.17 -4.90 -11.58
C LEU A 1050 19.80 -5.30 -13.02
N GLY A 1051 20.37 -4.63 -14.02
CA GLY A 1051 20.18 -5.01 -15.44
C GLY A 1051 20.63 -6.45 -15.74
N GLY A 1052 21.71 -6.92 -15.09
CA GLY A 1052 22.25 -8.27 -15.30
C GLY A 1052 21.35 -9.41 -14.83
N MET A 1053 20.44 -9.18 -13.88
CA MET A 1053 19.55 -10.23 -13.35
C MET A 1053 18.30 -10.48 -14.20
N LEU A 1054 17.96 -9.62 -15.15
CA LEU A 1054 16.73 -9.74 -15.96
C LEU A 1054 16.91 -10.52 -17.28
N VAL A 1055 18.13 -10.97 -17.62
CA VAL A 1055 18.43 -11.65 -18.91
C VAL A 1055 18.93 -13.09 -18.73
N LYS A 1056 18.20 -13.91 -17.96
CA LYS A 1056 18.29 -15.39 -17.98
C LYS A 1056 16.91 -16.01 -17.80
N GLY A 1057 16.18 -16.23 -18.91
CA GLY A 1057 14.77 -16.64 -18.85
C GLY A 1057 14.18 -17.42 -20.03
N SER A 1058 14.92 -17.79 -21.08
CA SER A 1058 14.42 -18.66 -22.17
C SER A 1058 15.54 -19.17 -23.08
N GLY A 1059 15.40 -20.39 -23.61
CA GLY A 1059 16.23 -20.92 -24.70
C GLY A 1059 16.99 -22.20 -24.35
N THR A 1060 16.52 -23.35 -24.86
CA THR A 1060 17.18 -24.65 -24.73
C THR A 1060 17.37 -25.32 -26.09
N GLY A 1061 18.60 -25.70 -26.43
CA GLY A 1061 18.91 -26.77 -27.39
C GLY A 1061 19.21 -26.35 -28.83
N ALA A 1062 20.50 -26.38 -29.18
CA ALA A 1062 21.05 -26.91 -30.44
C ALA A 1062 22.58 -27.07 -30.28
N ASP A 1063 23.15 -28.13 -30.85
CA ASP A 1063 24.59 -28.43 -30.84
C ASP A 1063 25.32 -27.76 -32.01
N ASP A 1064 26.64 -27.46 -31.89
CA ASP A 1064 27.71 -28.37 -32.34
C ASP A 1064 29.14 -27.81 -32.01
N GLN A 1065 30.19 -28.51 -32.46
CA GLN A 1065 31.60 -28.39 -32.04
C GLN A 1065 32.44 -27.28 -32.71
N ALA A 1066 33.50 -26.80 -32.01
CA ALA A 1066 34.89 -26.81 -32.52
C ALA A 1066 35.97 -26.41 -31.47
N SER A 1067 37.15 -27.04 -31.61
CA SER A 1067 38.46 -26.82 -30.96
C SER A 1067 38.96 -25.35 -30.83
N ALA A 1068 39.51 -24.91 -29.68
CA ALA A 1068 40.96 -24.84 -29.32
C ALA A 1068 41.80 -23.78 -30.08
N SER A 1069 42.88 -23.15 -29.55
CA SER A 1069 43.84 -23.59 -28.52
C SER A 1069 44.75 -22.47 -27.93
N GLY A 1070 45.12 -22.59 -26.63
CA GLY A 1070 46.44 -22.21 -26.06
C GLY A 1070 46.87 -20.72 -25.95
N LYS A 1071 47.99 -20.35 -25.29
CA LYS A 1071 48.70 -20.89 -24.08
C LYS A 1071 49.93 -19.98 -23.75
N VAL A 1072 50.11 -19.53 -22.50
CA VAL A 1072 51.40 -19.04 -21.88
C VAL A 1072 52.04 -17.76 -22.52
N GLY A 1073 52.74 -16.86 -21.82
CA GLY A 1073 53.02 -16.65 -20.39
C GLY A 1073 54.28 -15.77 -20.15
N GLY A 1074 54.51 -15.31 -18.92
CA GLY A 1074 55.63 -14.43 -18.49
C GLY A 1074 55.12 -13.08 -17.91
N GLN A 1075 55.59 -12.49 -16.78
CA GLN A 1075 56.94 -12.21 -16.24
C GLN A 1075 57.77 -11.24 -17.11
N GLU A 1076 58.39 -10.17 -16.59
CA GLU A 1076 58.51 -9.67 -15.19
C GLU A 1076 58.98 -8.19 -15.08
N GLN A 1077 59.13 -7.71 -13.84
CA GLN A 1077 60.04 -6.65 -13.36
C GLN A 1077 59.63 -5.16 -13.38
N LYS A 1078 60.32 -4.41 -12.51
CA LYS A 1078 59.99 -3.05 -12.02
C LYS A 1078 61.09 -2.03 -12.38
N GLY A 1079 60.67 -0.86 -12.87
CA GLY A 1079 61.54 0.31 -13.05
C GLY A 1079 61.41 1.32 -11.90
N LYS A 1080 62.53 1.63 -11.24
CA LYS A 1080 62.77 2.80 -10.37
C LYS A 1080 62.63 4.12 -11.18
N LYS A 1081 62.61 5.35 -10.64
CA LYS A 1081 62.37 6.03 -9.33
C LYS A 1081 63.05 7.42 -9.51
N GLN A 1082 62.57 8.50 -8.86
CA GLN A 1082 63.22 9.84 -8.79
C GLN A 1082 63.31 10.62 -10.13
N SER A 1083 63.55 11.95 -10.19
CA SER A 1083 63.11 13.09 -9.33
C SER A 1083 63.62 14.42 -9.91
N SER A 1084 62.79 15.47 -10.03
CA SER A 1084 63.30 16.86 -10.14
C SER A 1084 62.25 17.96 -9.91
N THR A 1085 62.74 19.01 -9.23
CA THR A 1085 62.17 20.32 -8.92
C THR A 1085 61.86 21.21 -10.14
N GLY A 1086 60.88 22.14 -10.06
CA GLY A 1086 60.70 23.21 -11.08
C GLY A 1086 59.66 24.31 -10.74
N LYS A 1087 60.11 25.46 -10.25
CA LYS A 1087 59.31 26.60 -9.73
C LYS A 1087 58.36 27.33 -10.73
N ASN A 1088 57.19 27.73 -10.21
CA ASN A 1088 56.46 29.00 -10.35
C ASN A 1088 56.41 29.82 -11.68
N ALA A 1089 55.17 29.96 -12.15
CA ALA A 1089 54.43 31.23 -12.38
C ALA A 1089 54.92 32.27 -13.41
N LYS A 1090 54.13 32.42 -14.50
CA LYS A 1090 53.18 33.54 -14.72
C LYS A 1090 52.35 33.25 -15.97
N GLY A 1091 51.16 33.85 -16.09
CA GLY A 1091 50.34 33.77 -17.31
C GLY A 1091 50.09 35.14 -17.93
N SER A 1092 49.95 35.18 -19.26
CA SER A 1092 48.73 35.69 -19.92
C SER A 1092 48.79 35.52 -21.45
N ALA A 1093 47.62 35.42 -22.08
CA ALA A 1093 47.29 35.83 -23.45
C ALA A 1093 47.85 35.07 -24.70
N VAL A 1094 46.88 34.54 -25.48
CA VAL A 1094 46.63 34.85 -26.92
C VAL A 1094 47.15 33.92 -28.05
N VAL A 1095 46.18 33.41 -28.84
CA VAL A 1095 46.15 33.06 -30.30
C VAL A 1095 46.55 31.65 -30.84
N ALA A 1096 45.49 30.86 -31.13
CA ALA A 1096 45.12 30.20 -32.40
C ALA A 1096 45.81 28.91 -32.94
N ALA A 1097 45.19 28.38 -34.02
CA ALA A 1097 45.40 27.11 -34.76
C ALA A 1097 45.11 25.82 -33.95
N ALA A 1098 44.26 24.86 -34.34
CA ALA A 1098 43.50 24.52 -35.56
C ALA A 1098 44.23 23.79 -36.71
N SER A 1099 44.06 22.46 -36.76
CA SER A 1099 43.91 21.60 -37.96
C SER A 1099 43.51 20.17 -37.51
N THR A 1100 42.67 19.33 -38.14
CA THR A 1100 42.08 19.17 -39.49
C THR A 1100 42.66 17.98 -40.25
N LEU A 1101 41.83 16.98 -40.59
CA LEU A 1101 41.93 16.06 -41.75
C LEU A 1101 40.75 15.05 -41.73
N GLY A 1102 39.92 14.88 -42.77
CA GLY A 1102 39.66 15.76 -43.92
C GLY A 1102 39.00 15.09 -45.14
N VAL A 1103 38.29 15.90 -45.96
CA VAL A 1103 37.97 15.73 -47.42
C VAL A 1103 37.09 14.50 -47.83
N VAL A 1104 36.34 14.44 -48.96
CA VAL A 1104 36.26 15.26 -50.20
C VAL A 1104 34.80 15.64 -50.58
N ALA A 1105 34.70 16.81 -51.23
CA ALA A 1105 33.61 17.52 -51.93
C ALA A 1105 32.83 16.74 -53.04
N THR A 1106 31.78 17.26 -53.68
CA THR A 1106 31.68 18.43 -54.62
C THR A 1106 30.20 18.77 -54.94
N SER A 1107 29.78 19.89 -55.57
CA SER A 1107 30.23 21.31 -55.67
C SER A 1107 29.18 22.15 -56.46
N ASN A 1108 29.22 23.50 -56.38
CA ASN A 1108 28.49 24.49 -57.24
C ASN A 1108 26.93 24.52 -57.09
N ASP A 1109 26.10 25.53 -57.45
CA ASP A 1109 26.15 26.99 -57.80
C ASP A 1109 24.66 27.48 -57.91
N GLU A 1110 24.21 28.76 -57.93
CA GLU A 1110 24.62 30.07 -57.35
C GLU A 1110 23.46 31.12 -57.51
N ILE A 1111 23.55 32.27 -56.82
CA ILE A 1111 23.08 33.65 -57.20
C ILE A 1111 21.56 34.05 -57.26
N MET A 1112 21.24 35.14 -56.53
CA MET A 1112 20.20 36.21 -56.72
C MET A 1112 18.66 35.96 -56.69
N GLY A 1113 18.01 36.42 -55.60
CA GLY A 1113 17.25 37.70 -55.53
C GLY A 1113 16.00 37.99 -56.41
N GLY A 1114 14.87 38.37 -55.77
CA GLY A 1114 13.72 39.02 -56.45
C GLY A 1114 12.49 39.31 -55.55
N LYS A 1115 11.74 40.38 -55.84
CA LYS A 1115 10.43 40.74 -55.22
C LYS A 1115 9.32 40.75 -56.30
N VAL A 1116 8.06 40.90 -55.84
CA VAL A 1116 6.87 41.49 -56.52
C VAL A 1116 5.67 40.53 -56.74
N ASN A 1117 4.47 41.13 -56.77
CA ASN A 1117 3.08 40.61 -56.78
C ASN A 1117 2.32 41.40 -57.91
N PRO A 1118 1.05 41.20 -58.35
CA PRO A 1118 0.07 40.11 -58.16
C PRO A 1118 -0.79 39.72 -59.44
N LYS A 1119 -1.72 38.74 -59.29
CA LYS A 1119 -3.09 38.63 -59.93
C LYS A 1119 -3.33 38.24 -61.43
N SER A 1120 -4.56 37.72 -61.64
CA SER A 1120 -5.34 37.49 -62.89
C SER A 1120 -5.02 36.18 -63.68
N ALA A 1121 -5.91 35.54 -64.47
CA ALA A 1121 -7.34 35.73 -64.85
C ALA A 1121 -8.00 34.33 -65.12
N LYS A 1122 -9.22 33.98 -64.69
CA LYS A 1122 -10.58 34.17 -65.31
C LYS A 1122 -10.84 33.49 -66.68
N ALA A 1123 -11.81 32.56 -66.74
CA ALA A 1123 -12.80 32.29 -67.83
C ALA A 1123 -13.63 30.98 -67.56
N ASP A 1124 -14.87 30.78 -68.02
CA ASP A 1124 -16.04 31.68 -68.09
C ASP A 1124 -17.37 30.90 -68.37
N ILE A 1125 -18.55 31.49 -68.04
CA ILE A 1125 -19.87 31.32 -68.75
C ILE A 1125 -20.55 29.90 -68.72
N LYS A 1126 -21.88 29.64 -68.65
CA LYS A 1126 -23.16 30.39 -68.91
C LYS A 1126 -24.36 29.87 -68.05
N ARG A 1127 -25.47 30.62 -68.00
CA ARG A 1127 -26.86 30.17 -67.68
C ARG A 1127 -27.82 30.70 -68.78
N PRO A 1128 -29.05 30.16 -68.91
CA PRO A 1128 -30.24 30.96 -68.58
C PRO A 1128 -31.40 30.18 -67.92
N ASN A 1129 -32.56 30.84 -67.71
CA ASN A 1129 -33.74 30.37 -66.94
C ASN A 1129 -34.87 29.81 -67.83
N ALA A 1130 -35.82 29.07 -67.21
CA ALA A 1130 -37.27 29.08 -67.54
C ALA A 1130 -38.10 28.58 -66.33
N GLU A 1131 -39.44 28.74 -66.38
CA GLU A 1131 -40.33 28.76 -65.19
C GLU A 1131 -41.19 27.49 -64.91
N ARG A 1132 -41.74 27.44 -63.68
CA ARG A 1132 -43.10 27.01 -63.26
C ARG A 1132 -43.59 25.54 -63.33
N GLU A 1133 -43.87 25.05 -62.11
CA GLU A 1133 -45.10 24.38 -61.63
C GLU A 1133 -45.41 22.87 -61.76
N LYS A 1134 -45.84 22.34 -60.60
CA LYS A 1134 -46.89 21.32 -60.32
C LYS A 1134 -46.61 19.80 -60.43
N LYS A 1135 -46.44 19.22 -59.22
CA LYS A 1135 -47.05 17.97 -58.69
C LYS A 1135 -46.82 16.62 -59.41
N GLY A 1136 -46.14 15.70 -58.71
CA GLY A 1136 -46.19 14.26 -58.92
C GLY A 1136 -45.58 13.51 -57.72
N VAL A 1137 -46.34 12.63 -57.07
CA VAL A 1137 -45.92 11.91 -55.84
C VAL A 1137 -44.98 10.75 -56.18
N GLY A 1138 -43.89 10.56 -55.42
CA GLY A 1138 -42.89 9.51 -55.69
C GLY A 1138 -41.75 9.39 -54.68
N ALA A 1139 -42.03 9.52 -53.38
CA ALA A 1139 -41.06 9.26 -52.30
C ALA A 1139 -41.31 7.84 -51.72
N THR A 1140 -40.40 7.15 -51.02
CA THR A 1140 -39.14 7.58 -50.38
C THR A 1140 -38.20 6.38 -50.18
N MET A 1141 -36.92 6.40 -50.59
CA MET A 1141 -35.90 5.48 -50.05
C MET A 1141 -34.43 5.89 -50.31
N GLU A 1142 -34.02 7.12 -49.98
CA GLU A 1142 -32.57 7.44 -49.98
C GLU A 1142 -32.18 8.62 -49.07
N ARG A 1143 -30.98 8.53 -48.47
CA ARG A 1143 -30.22 9.51 -47.63
C ARG A 1143 -30.21 9.34 -46.11
N TYR A 1144 -29.35 8.45 -45.60
CA TYR A 1144 -28.79 8.57 -44.24
C TYR A 1144 -27.26 8.33 -44.16
N VAL A 1145 -26.51 8.89 -45.13
CA VAL A 1145 -25.06 9.14 -44.98
C VAL A 1145 -24.77 10.60 -45.29
N ARG A 1146 -24.43 11.39 -44.27
CA ARG A 1146 -23.91 12.76 -44.47
C ARG A 1146 -22.42 12.66 -44.85
N LYS A 1147 -22.03 13.24 -45.99
CA LYS A 1147 -20.60 13.43 -46.34
C LYS A 1147 -19.89 14.18 -45.20
N GLY A 1148 -18.77 13.65 -44.71
CA GLY A 1148 -17.91 14.29 -43.70
C GLY A 1148 -17.61 13.48 -42.44
N MET A 1149 -18.28 12.35 -42.19
CA MET A 1149 -17.99 11.51 -41.02
C MET A 1149 -16.69 10.70 -41.20
N LYS A 1150 -15.78 10.77 -40.22
CA LYS A 1150 -14.70 9.79 -40.06
C LYS A 1150 -15.23 8.59 -39.23
N PRO A 1151 -15.04 7.33 -39.67
CA PRO A 1151 -15.57 6.16 -38.95
C PRO A 1151 -14.99 5.95 -37.53
N LEU A 1152 -13.82 6.51 -37.22
CA LEU A 1152 -13.11 6.30 -35.96
C LEU A 1152 -13.57 7.21 -34.80
N GLU A 1153 -14.46 8.18 -35.05
CA GLU A 1153 -14.91 9.16 -34.04
C GLU A 1153 -16.29 8.81 -33.43
N TRP A 1154 -17.07 7.93 -34.08
CA TRP A 1154 -18.46 7.63 -33.72
C TRP A 1154 -18.74 6.13 -33.58
N ARG A 1155 -19.63 5.77 -32.65
CA ARG A 1155 -20.13 4.39 -32.43
C ARG A 1155 -21.64 4.32 -32.62
N TYR A 1156 -22.11 3.12 -32.91
CA TYR A 1156 -23.51 2.80 -33.15
C TYR A 1156 -24.00 1.83 -32.07
N VAL A 1157 -25.08 2.18 -31.39
CA VAL A 1157 -25.72 1.37 -30.33
C VAL A 1157 -27.13 0.99 -30.80
N GLY A 1158 -27.47 -0.29 -30.75
CA GLY A 1158 -28.82 -0.75 -31.06
C GLY A 1158 -29.69 -0.78 -29.81
N LEU A 1159 -30.95 -0.37 -29.93
CA LEU A 1159 -31.94 -0.44 -28.85
C LEU A 1159 -33.20 -1.15 -29.36
N ARG A 1160 -33.50 -2.32 -28.79
CA ARG A 1160 -34.72 -3.08 -29.07
C ARG A 1160 -35.75 -2.88 -27.96
N LEU A 1161 -37.01 -2.67 -28.35
CA LEU A 1161 -38.16 -2.51 -27.45
C LEU A 1161 -39.19 -3.59 -27.76
N CYS A 1162 -39.58 -4.40 -26.77
CA CYS A 1162 -40.53 -5.51 -26.93
C CYS A 1162 -41.76 -5.37 -26.01
N SER A 1163 -42.96 -5.63 -26.54
CA SER A 1163 -44.21 -5.61 -25.77
C SER A 1163 -44.49 -6.97 -25.07
N PRO A 1164 -44.87 -6.99 -23.77
CA PRO A 1164 -45.15 -8.22 -23.02
C PRO A 1164 -46.59 -8.73 -23.19
N ALA A 1165 -47.00 -8.97 -24.45
CA ALA A 1165 -48.25 -9.62 -24.87
C ALA A 1165 -49.58 -8.83 -24.69
N GLY A 1166 -50.57 -9.18 -25.49
CA GLY A 1166 -52.00 -8.92 -25.22
C GLY A 1166 -52.64 -7.66 -25.85
N GLY A 1167 -51.88 -6.63 -26.19
CA GLY A 1167 -52.41 -5.43 -26.85
C GLY A 1167 -52.37 -5.53 -28.38
N SER A 1168 -53.53 -5.54 -29.05
CA SER A 1168 -53.66 -5.60 -30.52
C SER A 1168 -53.40 -4.27 -31.24
N ASP A 1169 -53.60 -3.14 -30.55
CA ASP A 1169 -53.70 -1.81 -31.18
C ASP A 1169 -52.73 -0.79 -30.55
N LEU A 1170 -51.44 -1.13 -30.47
CA LEU A 1170 -50.38 -0.14 -30.22
C LEU A 1170 -49.76 0.34 -31.53
N HIS A 1171 -49.31 1.59 -31.57
CA HIS A 1171 -48.88 2.27 -32.81
C HIS A 1171 -47.88 1.45 -33.64
N THR A 1172 -48.15 1.39 -34.95
CA THR A 1172 -47.25 0.90 -36.00
C THR A 1172 -46.05 1.82 -36.26
N THR A 1173 -45.66 2.67 -35.30
CA THR A 1173 -44.49 3.56 -35.35
C THR A 1173 -44.08 3.98 -33.93
N ILE A 1174 -42.88 3.61 -33.49
CA ILE A 1174 -42.21 4.32 -32.38
C ILE A 1174 -41.50 5.56 -32.94
N LEU A 1175 -41.75 6.72 -32.34
CA LEU A 1175 -41.16 7.99 -32.75
C LEU A 1175 -39.71 8.14 -32.23
N PRO A 1176 -38.78 8.72 -33.02
CA PRO A 1176 -37.43 9.06 -32.55
C PRO A 1176 -37.40 9.94 -31.30
N THR A 1177 -38.41 10.82 -31.11
CA THR A 1177 -38.52 11.67 -29.90
C THR A 1177 -38.65 10.85 -28.63
N PHE A 1178 -39.51 9.82 -28.61
CA PHE A 1178 -39.62 8.90 -27.47
C PHE A 1178 -38.30 8.18 -27.18
N VAL A 1179 -37.53 7.84 -28.22
CA VAL A 1179 -36.21 7.21 -28.05
C VAL A 1179 -35.18 8.19 -27.48
N VAL A 1180 -35.22 9.48 -27.86
CA VAL A 1180 -34.40 10.54 -27.24
C VAL A 1180 -34.81 10.76 -25.79
N GLU A 1181 -36.11 10.87 -25.50
CA GLU A 1181 -36.65 11.00 -24.13
C GLU A 1181 -36.22 9.81 -23.26
N LEU A 1182 -36.22 8.59 -23.81
CA LEU A 1182 -35.75 7.39 -23.12
C LEU A 1182 -34.25 7.46 -22.82
N VAL A 1183 -33.41 7.82 -23.81
CA VAL A 1183 -31.96 8.02 -23.63
C VAL A 1183 -31.67 9.09 -22.58
N GLN A 1184 -32.37 10.23 -22.64
CA GLN A 1184 -32.18 11.35 -21.73
C GLN A 1184 -32.66 11.03 -20.31
N SER A 1185 -33.77 10.29 -20.17
CA SER A 1185 -34.22 9.73 -18.89
C SER A 1185 -33.18 8.77 -18.29
N ALA A 1186 -32.55 7.95 -19.14
CA ALA A 1186 -31.47 7.05 -18.73
C ALA A 1186 -30.25 7.83 -18.18
N GLN A 1187 -29.76 8.82 -18.93
CA GLN A 1187 -28.64 9.68 -18.52
C GLN A 1187 -28.96 10.46 -17.24
N ASN A 1188 -30.19 10.95 -17.09
CA ASN A 1188 -30.66 11.65 -15.89
C ASN A 1188 -30.76 10.72 -14.66
N ALA A 1189 -31.01 9.42 -14.87
CA ALA A 1189 -31.00 8.42 -13.80
C ALA A 1189 -29.58 8.02 -13.36
N THR A 1190 -28.56 8.21 -14.21
CA THR A 1190 -27.16 7.83 -13.95
C THR A 1190 -26.20 9.01 -13.77
N LEU A 1191 -26.71 10.24 -13.76
CA LEU A 1191 -25.95 11.47 -13.66
C LEU A 1191 -25.12 11.48 -12.35
N GLY A 1192 -23.80 11.64 -12.48
CA GLY A 1192 -22.82 11.51 -11.38
C GLY A 1192 -22.18 10.12 -11.24
N ASN A 1193 -22.72 9.07 -11.88
CA ASN A 1193 -22.07 7.74 -11.98
C ASN A 1193 -21.43 7.48 -13.34
N VAL A 1194 -21.85 8.21 -14.38
CA VAL A 1194 -21.45 7.99 -15.78
C VAL A 1194 -21.32 9.34 -16.49
N GLY A 1195 -20.09 9.79 -16.77
CA GLY A 1195 -19.69 10.73 -17.85
C GLY A 1195 -20.33 12.13 -17.99
N GLY A 1196 -21.36 12.47 -17.20
CA GLY A 1196 -22.27 13.57 -17.50
C GLY A 1196 -23.31 13.18 -18.58
N ALA A 1197 -24.17 14.13 -18.96
CA ALA A 1197 -25.11 13.95 -20.06
C ALA A 1197 -24.42 14.32 -21.40
N PHE A 1198 -24.55 13.47 -22.41
CA PHE A 1198 -23.88 13.61 -23.71
C PHE A 1198 -24.86 13.41 -24.87
N ASN A 1199 -24.57 14.00 -26.03
CA ASN A 1199 -25.48 13.97 -27.17
C ASN A 1199 -25.54 12.58 -27.83
N VAL A 1200 -26.73 12.21 -28.27
CA VAL A 1200 -27.02 10.95 -28.98
C VAL A 1200 -28.00 11.25 -30.12
N ASP A 1201 -27.65 10.92 -31.36
CA ASP A 1201 -28.57 11.02 -32.49
C ASP A 1201 -29.33 9.70 -32.67
N VAL A 1202 -30.65 9.78 -32.84
CA VAL A 1202 -31.44 8.65 -33.37
C VAL A 1202 -31.34 8.68 -34.89
N LEU A 1203 -30.74 7.65 -35.50
CA LEU A 1203 -30.55 7.55 -36.94
C LEU A 1203 -31.71 6.85 -37.65
N SER A 1204 -32.29 5.82 -37.03
CA SER A 1204 -33.49 5.15 -37.50
C SER A 1204 -34.30 4.56 -36.35
N THR A 1205 -35.60 4.38 -36.59
CA THR A 1205 -36.56 3.67 -35.74
C THR A 1205 -37.48 2.87 -36.65
N HIS A 1206 -37.49 1.55 -36.54
CA HIS A 1206 -38.21 0.67 -37.46
C HIS A 1206 -38.81 -0.56 -36.76
N PRO A 1207 -39.89 -1.16 -37.31
CA PRO A 1207 -40.36 -2.45 -36.83
C PRO A 1207 -39.24 -3.50 -36.96
N CYS A 1208 -39.11 -4.39 -35.98
CA CYS A 1208 -38.13 -5.46 -36.02
C CYS A 1208 -38.50 -6.46 -37.14
N ALA A 1209 -37.70 -6.50 -38.21
CA ALA A 1209 -38.06 -7.21 -39.43
C ALA A 1209 -37.94 -8.76 -39.34
N PHE A 1210 -37.22 -9.31 -38.35
CA PHE A 1210 -36.82 -10.72 -38.33
C PHE A 1210 -37.39 -11.53 -37.16
N PRO A 1211 -38.33 -12.46 -37.42
CA PRO A 1211 -38.81 -13.44 -36.44
C PRO A 1211 -37.87 -14.67 -36.37
N THR A 1212 -36.55 -14.47 -36.35
CA THR A 1212 -35.53 -15.54 -36.43
C THR A 1212 -35.29 -16.33 -35.14
N THR A 1213 -36.07 -16.07 -34.09
CA THR A 1213 -36.38 -17.07 -33.08
C THR A 1213 -37.88 -17.09 -32.83
N ILE A 1214 -38.50 -18.27 -32.97
CA ILE A 1214 -39.91 -18.47 -32.66
C ILE A 1214 -40.09 -18.41 -31.14
N THR A 1215 -40.41 -17.23 -30.62
CA THR A 1215 -41.29 -17.17 -29.45
C THR A 1215 -42.72 -17.42 -29.94
N SER A 1216 -43.46 -18.30 -29.27
CA SER A 1216 -44.81 -18.79 -29.62
C SER A 1216 -45.92 -17.73 -29.73
N ASP A 1217 -45.60 -16.45 -29.57
CA ASP A 1217 -46.53 -15.43 -29.09
C ASP A 1217 -46.78 -14.28 -30.08
N GLY A 1218 -46.19 -14.32 -31.28
CA GLY A 1218 -46.45 -13.35 -32.36
C GLY A 1218 -46.12 -11.87 -32.05
N LYS A 1219 -45.24 -11.61 -31.09
CA LYS A 1219 -45.03 -10.27 -30.50
C LYS A 1219 -44.30 -9.31 -31.44
N GLN A 1220 -44.93 -8.18 -31.75
CA GLN A 1220 -44.25 -7.04 -32.37
C GLN A 1220 -43.17 -6.46 -31.45
N GLY A 1221 -42.06 -6.04 -32.06
CA GLY A 1221 -40.96 -5.35 -31.42
C GLY A 1221 -40.39 -4.27 -32.35
N TRP A 1222 -39.64 -3.35 -31.76
CA TRP A 1222 -39.10 -2.16 -32.42
C TRP A 1222 -37.59 -2.10 -32.25
N ASP A 1223 -36.87 -1.79 -33.32
CA ASP A 1223 -35.43 -1.53 -33.28
C ASP A 1223 -35.15 -0.04 -33.56
N ALA A 1224 -34.22 0.54 -32.81
CA ALA A 1224 -33.72 1.88 -32.99
C ALA A 1224 -32.19 1.87 -33.08
N VAL A 1225 -31.64 2.65 -34.01
CA VAL A 1225 -30.18 2.80 -34.19
C VAL A 1225 -29.75 4.15 -33.66
N LEU A 1226 -28.95 4.14 -32.60
CA LEU A 1226 -28.40 5.31 -31.94
C LEU A 1226 -26.96 5.56 -32.39
N ARG A 1227 -26.59 6.83 -32.59
CA ARG A 1227 -25.21 7.27 -32.82
C ARG A 1227 -24.75 8.12 -31.64
N VAL A 1228 -23.53 7.84 -31.18
CA VAL A 1228 -22.89 8.50 -30.04
C VAL A 1228 -21.38 8.56 -30.26
N GLU A 1229 -20.69 9.55 -29.70
CA GLU A 1229 -19.23 9.64 -29.75
C GLU A 1229 -18.57 8.38 -29.16
N VAL A 1230 -17.42 7.93 -29.70
CA VAL A 1230 -16.78 6.67 -29.28
C VAL A 1230 -16.56 6.57 -27.77
N ARG A 1231 -16.14 7.67 -27.13
CA ARG A 1231 -15.92 7.75 -25.67
C ARG A 1231 -17.17 7.44 -24.85
N HIS A 1232 -18.34 7.94 -25.29
CA HIS A 1232 -19.62 7.79 -24.58
C HIS A 1232 -20.46 6.60 -25.06
N ALA A 1233 -19.90 5.74 -25.91
CA ALA A 1233 -20.62 4.58 -26.44
C ALA A 1233 -20.89 3.50 -25.39
N GLN A 1234 -19.94 3.29 -24.48
CA GLN A 1234 -20.11 2.36 -23.35
C GLN A 1234 -20.94 3.01 -22.23
N ASP A 1235 -20.83 4.33 -22.06
CA ASP A 1235 -21.65 5.13 -21.16
C ASP A 1235 -23.14 4.99 -21.52
N LEU A 1236 -23.50 5.21 -22.79
CA LEU A 1236 -24.88 5.12 -23.29
C LEU A 1236 -25.52 3.76 -23.01
N VAL A 1237 -24.78 2.68 -23.30
CA VAL A 1237 -25.21 1.30 -23.05
C VAL A 1237 -25.40 1.06 -21.55
N THR A 1238 -24.52 1.63 -20.72
CA THR A 1238 -24.66 1.57 -19.26
C THR A 1238 -25.94 2.28 -18.82
N CYS A 1239 -26.12 3.56 -19.18
CA CYS A 1239 -27.29 4.38 -18.84
C CYS A 1239 -28.60 3.66 -19.20
N LEU A 1240 -28.78 3.29 -20.48
CA LEU A 1240 -30.00 2.66 -21.01
C LEU A 1240 -30.33 1.32 -20.32
N SER A 1241 -29.33 0.64 -19.75
CA SER A 1241 -29.51 -0.65 -19.08
C SER A 1241 -29.93 -0.55 -17.61
N ILE A 1242 -29.88 0.65 -16.99
CA ILE A 1242 -30.30 0.88 -15.59
C ILE A 1242 -31.79 1.29 -15.52
N LEU A 1243 -32.40 1.69 -16.64
CA LEU A 1243 -33.80 2.12 -16.67
C LEU A 1243 -34.80 1.00 -16.29
N PRO A 1244 -35.87 1.32 -15.53
CA PRO A 1244 -37.03 0.45 -15.44
C PRO A 1244 -37.74 0.35 -16.80
N ALA A 1245 -38.50 -0.73 -16.99
CA ALA A 1245 -39.22 -1.02 -18.24
C ALA A 1245 -40.25 0.10 -18.58
N PRO A 1246 -40.00 0.96 -19.59
CA PRO A 1246 -40.78 2.18 -19.83
C PRO A 1246 -42.22 1.87 -20.21
N VAL A 1247 -43.16 2.62 -19.64
CA VAL A 1247 -44.59 2.45 -19.89
C VAL A 1247 -45.02 3.34 -21.07
N VAL A 1248 -45.42 2.71 -22.17
CA VAL A 1248 -45.95 3.37 -23.37
C VAL A 1248 -47.44 3.05 -23.46
N GLN A 1249 -48.30 4.09 -23.38
CA GLN A 1249 -49.77 3.95 -23.46
C GLN A 1249 -50.33 2.89 -22.47
N GLY A 1250 -49.76 2.81 -21.27
CA GLY A 1250 -50.14 1.84 -20.23
C GLY A 1250 -49.43 0.48 -20.30
N ILE A 1251 -48.72 0.16 -21.39
CA ILE A 1251 -47.98 -1.10 -21.55
C ILE A 1251 -46.50 -0.90 -21.22
N SER A 1252 -45.98 -1.65 -20.24
CA SER A 1252 -44.56 -1.64 -19.88
C SER A 1252 -43.72 -2.41 -20.90
N MET A 1253 -42.89 -1.71 -21.69
CA MET A 1253 -42.03 -2.32 -22.71
C MET A 1253 -40.70 -2.79 -22.13
N ARG A 1254 -40.21 -3.94 -22.60
CA ARG A 1254 -38.87 -4.46 -22.24
C ARG A 1254 -37.82 -3.86 -23.18
N ILE A 1255 -36.87 -3.10 -22.63
CA ILE A 1255 -35.66 -2.66 -23.34
C ILE A 1255 -34.67 -3.83 -23.43
N LYS A 1256 -34.01 -3.99 -24.58
CA LYS A 1256 -32.78 -4.77 -24.76
C LYS A 1256 -31.78 -3.95 -25.57
N VAL A 1257 -30.64 -3.62 -24.96
CA VAL A 1257 -29.56 -2.88 -25.63
C VAL A 1257 -28.64 -3.86 -26.38
N VAL A 1258 -28.19 -3.49 -27.57
CA VAL A 1258 -27.20 -4.17 -28.39
C VAL A 1258 -25.94 -3.31 -28.43
N GLY A 1259 -24.79 -3.91 -28.10
CA GLY A 1259 -23.54 -3.20 -27.77
C GLY A 1259 -22.91 -2.35 -28.89
N PRO A 1260 -21.88 -1.54 -28.57
CA PRO A 1260 -21.42 -0.44 -29.42
C PRO A 1260 -20.48 -0.89 -30.56
N THR A 1261 -20.94 -0.79 -31.81
CA THR A 1261 -20.24 -1.32 -33.00
C THR A 1261 -19.59 -0.24 -33.87
N THR A 1262 -18.66 -0.66 -34.75
CA THR A 1262 -17.77 0.17 -35.58
C THR A 1262 -18.31 0.47 -36.99
N ALA A 1263 -19.63 0.61 -37.12
CA ALA A 1263 -20.36 0.97 -38.34
C ALA A 1263 -20.50 -0.11 -39.45
N ILE A 1264 -21.40 0.20 -40.39
CA ILE A 1264 -21.74 -0.54 -41.63
C ILE A 1264 -22.31 -1.96 -41.41
N GLN A 1265 -21.50 -2.95 -41.00
CA GLN A 1265 -21.94 -4.35 -40.95
C GLN A 1265 -23.17 -4.54 -40.03
N SER A 1266 -23.22 -3.81 -38.90
CA SER A 1266 -24.36 -3.85 -37.98
C SER A 1266 -25.58 -3.06 -38.45
N LEU A 1267 -25.42 -2.11 -39.37
CA LEU A 1267 -26.55 -1.46 -40.04
C LEU A 1267 -27.18 -2.42 -41.05
N GLN A 1268 -26.38 -3.21 -41.77
CA GLN A 1268 -26.88 -4.31 -42.59
C GLN A 1268 -27.56 -5.38 -41.71
N ASN A 1269 -26.93 -5.86 -40.65
CA ASN A 1269 -27.52 -6.89 -39.77
C ASN A 1269 -28.71 -6.42 -38.89
N LEU A 1270 -29.18 -5.16 -39.06
CA LEU A 1270 -30.41 -4.61 -38.45
C LEU A 1270 -31.45 -4.12 -39.48
N LEU A 1271 -31.14 -4.21 -40.78
CA LEU A 1271 -31.98 -3.76 -41.90
C LEU A 1271 -32.12 -4.81 -43.03
N VAL A 1272 -31.24 -5.81 -43.07
CA VAL A 1272 -31.44 -7.10 -43.78
C VAL A 1272 -32.59 -7.84 -43.13
#